data_AF-Q9BWH6-F1
#
_entry.id   AF-Q9BWH6-F1
#
_cell.length_a   1.000
_cell.length_b   1.000
_cell.length_c   1.000
_cell.angle_alpha   90.00
_cell.angle_beta   90.00
_cell.angle_gamma   90.00
#
_symmetry.space_group_name_H-M   'P 1'
#
loop_
_entity.id
_entity.type
_entity.pdbx_description
1 polymer ?
#
loop_
_entity_poly.entity_id
_entity_poly.type
_entity_poly.pdbx_seq_one_letter_code
_entity_poly.pdbx_strand_id
1 'polypeptide(L)'
;MLSRPKPGESEVDLLHFQSQFLAAGAAPAVQLVKKGNRGGGDANSDRPPLQDHRDVVMLDNLPDLPPALVPSPPKRARPSPGHCLPEDEDPEERLRRHDQHITAVLTKIIERDTSSVAVNLPVPSGVAFPAVFLRSRDTQGKSATSGKRSIFAQEIAARRIAEAKGPSVGEVVPNVGPPEGAVTCETPTPRNQGCQLPGSSHSFQGPNLVTGKGLRDQEAEQEAQTIHEENIARLQAMAPEEILQEQQRLLAQLDPSLVAFLRSHSHTQEQTGETASEEQRPGGPSANVTKEEPLMSAFASEPRKRDKLEPEAPALALPVTPQKEWLHMDTVELEKLHWTQDLPPVRRQQTQERMQARFSLQGELLAPDVDLPTHLGLHHHGEEAERAGYSLQELFHLTRSQVSQQRALALHVLAQVISRAQAGEFGDRLAGSVLSLLLDAGFLFLLRFSLDDRVDGVIATAIRALRALLVAPGDEELLDSTFSWYHGALTFPLMPSQEDKEDEDEDEECPAGKAKRKSPEEESRPPPDLARHDVIKGLLATSLLPRLRYVLEVTYPGPAVVLDILAVLIRLARHSLESATRVLECPRLIETIVREFLPTSWSPVGAGPTPSLYKVPCATAMKLLRVLASAGRNIAARLLSSFDLRSRLCRIIAEAPQELALPPEEAEMLSTEALRLWAVAASYGQGGYLYRELYPVLMRALQVVPRELSTHPPQPLSMQRIASLLTLLTQLTLAAGSTPAETISDSAEASLSATPSLVTWTQVSGLQPLVEPCLRQTLKLLSRPEMWRAVGPVPVACLLFLGAYYQAWSQQPSSCPEDWLQDMQRLSEELLLPLLSQPTLGSLWDSLRHCSLLCNPLSCVPALEAPPSLVSLGCSGGCPRLSLAGSASPFPFLTALLSLLNTLAQIHKGLCGQLAAILAAPGLQNYFLQCVAPGAAPHLTPFSAWALRHEYHLQYLALALAQKAAALQPLPATHAALYHGMALALLSRLLPGSEYLTHELLLSCVFRLEFLPERTSGGPEAADFSDQLSLGSSRVPRCGQGTLLAQACQDLPSIRNCYLTHCSPARASLLASQALHRGELQRVPTLLLPMPTEPLLPTDWPFLPLIRLYHRASDTPSGLSPTDTMGTAMRVLQWVLVLESWRPQALWAVPPAARLARLMCVFLVDSELFRESPVQHLVAALLAQLCQPQVLPNLNLDCRLPGLTSFPDLYANFLDHFEAVSFGDHLFGALVLLPLQRRFSVTLRLALFGEHVGALRALSLPLTQLPVSLECYTVPPEDNLALLQLYFRTLVTGALRPRWCPVLYAVAVAHVNSFIFSQDPQSSDEVKAARRSMLQKTWLLADEGLRQHLLHYKLPNSTLPEGFELYSQLPPLRQHYLQRLTSTVLQNGVSET
;
A
#
# COMPACT_ATOMS: atom_id res chain seq x y z
N MET A 1 -28.11 -26.23 -68.20
CA MET A 1 -27.66 -25.44 -67.05
C MET A 1 -26.15 -25.42 -67.08
N LEU A 2 -25.52 -24.27 -67.34
CA LEU A 2 -24.06 -24.15 -67.37
C LEU A 2 -23.54 -24.26 -65.93
N SER A 3 -22.61 -25.18 -65.69
CA SER A 3 -22.00 -25.42 -64.38
C SER A 3 -21.30 -24.17 -63.86
N ARG A 4 -21.47 -23.87 -62.56
CA ARG A 4 -20.77 -22.75 -61.91
C ARG A 4 -19.25 -22.97 -61.99
N PRO A 5 -18.44 -21.90 -62.21
CA PRO A 5 -17.00 -22.03 -62.19
C PRO A 5 -16.53 -22.52 -60.83
N LYS A 6 -15.46 -23.29 -60.86
CA LYS A 6 -14.95 -24.02 -59.71
C LYS A 6 -13.71 -23.37 -59.11
N PRO A 7 -13.42 -23.52 -57.81
CA PRO A 7 -12.12 -23.11 -57.27
C PRO A 7 -10.98 -23.91 -57.93
N GLY A 8 -10.09 -23.22 -58.66
CA GLY A 8 -8.94 -23.78 -59.39
C GLY A 8 -8.92 -23.52 -60.90
N GLU A 9 -9.98 -22.98 -61.49
CA GLU A 9 -10.05 -22.68 -62.93
C GLU A 9 -9.24 -21.43 -63.30
N SER A 10 -8.56 -21.48 -64.46
CA SER A 10 -7.69 -20.39 -64.90
C SER A 10 -8.50 -19.19 -65.42
N GLU A 11 -7.89 -18.01 -65.49
CA GLU A 11 -8.54 -16.81 -66.06
C GLU A 11 -9.07 -17.05 -67.50
N VAL A 12 -8.42 -17.93 -68.26
CA VAL A 12 -8.83 -18.30 -69.61
C VAL A 12 -10.14 -19.11 -69.60
N ASP A 13 -10.28 -20.01 -68.63
CA ASP A 13 -11.49 -20.85 -68.47
C ASP A 13 -12.69 -19.99 -68.06
N LEU A 14 -12.49 -19.01 -67.16
CA LEU A 14 -13.53 -18.06 -66.76
C LEU A 14 -14.01 -17.19 -67.92
N LEU A 15 -13.09 -16.71 -68.78
CA LEU A 15 -13.43 -15.98 -69.99
C LEU A 15 -14.17 -16.87 -71.00
N HIS A 16 -13.81 -18.16 -71.10
CA HIS A 16 -14.54 -19.10 -71.94
C HIS A 16 -15.97 -19.34 -71.42
N PHE A 17 -16.17 -19.54 -70.11
CA PHE A 17 -17.49 -19.67 -69.52
C PHE A 17 -18.32 -18.38 -69.66
N GLN A 18 -17.70 -17.21 -69.54
CA GLN A 18 -18.36 -15.94 -69.80
C GLN A 18 -18.80 -15.82 -71.26
N SER A 19 -17.98 -16.25 -72.23
CA SER A 19 -18.36 -16.26 -73.65
C SER A 19 -19.51 -17.23 -73.95
N GLN A 20 -19.52 -18.42 -73.34
CA GLN A 20 -20.63 -19.38 -73.46
C GLN A 20 -21.90 -18.86 -72.79
N PHE A 21 -21.77 -18.14 -71.67
CA PHE A 21 -22.88 -17.52 -70.95
C PHE A 21 -23.47 -16.33 -71.73
N LEU A 22 -22.63 -15.49 -72.34
CA LEU A 22 -23.06 -14.39 -73.20
C LEU A 22 -23.71 -14.88 -74.50
N ALA A 23 -23.22 -16.00 -75.06
CA ALA A 23 -23.85 -16.65 -76.21
C ALA A 23 -25.25 -17.23 -75.88
N ALA A 24 -25.56 -17.47 -74.61
CA ALA A 24 -26.86 -17.96 -74.14
C ALA A 24 -27.91 -16.85 -73.86
N GLY A 25 -27.58 -15.57 -74.10
CA GLY A 25 -28.55 -14.47 -74.13
C GLY A 25 -29.09 -13.97 -72.78
N ALA A 26 -28.45 -14.33 -71.65
CA ALA A 26 -28.84 -13.85 -70.32
C ALA A 26 -27.95 -12.69 -69.84
N ALA A 27 -28.56 -11.61 -69.33
CA ALA A 27 -27.84 -10.42 -68.84
C ALA A 27 -27.09 -10.73 -67.51
N PRO A 28 -25.75 -10.61 -67.45
CA PRO A 28 -25.00 -10.88 -66.22
C PRO A 28 -25.04 -9.69 -65.24
N ALA A 29 -25.17 -9.98 -63.95
CA ALA A 29 -25.19 -8.98 -62.87
C ALA A 29 -23.80 -8.40 -62.50
N VAL A 30 -22.71 -8.97 -63.04
CA VAL A 30 -21.33 -8.50 -62.82
C VAL A 30 -20.50 -8.75 -64.09
N GLN A 31 -19.78 -7.74 -64.57
CA GLN A 31 -18.86 -7.83 -65.71
C GLN A 31 -17.41 -7.82 -65.21
N LEU A 32 -16.64 -8.88 -65.50
CA LEU A 32 -15.19 -8.89 -65.31
C LEU A 32 -14.52 -8.21 -66.52
N VAL A 33 -13.81 -7.10 -66.28
CA VAL A 33 -13.11 -6.32 -67.31
C VAL A 33 -11.60 -6.59 -67.22
N LYS A 34 -11.00 -7.04 -68.34
CA LYS A 34 -9.56 -7.28 -68.46
C LYS A 34 -8.82 -5.95 -68.62
N LYS A 35 -7.79 -5.70 -67.82
CA LYS A 35 -7.01 -4.44 -67.83
C LYS A 35 -6.02 -4.44 -69.01
N GLY A 36 -6.30 -3.60 -70.02
CA GLY A 36 -5.30 -3.05 -70.94
C GLY A 36 -5.45 -3.41 -72.43
N ASN A 37 -5.93 -2.46 -73.25
CA ASN A 37 -5.09 -1.76 -74.24
C ASN A 37 -5.84 -0.54 -74.83
N ARG A 38 -5.12 0.57 -75.03
CA ARG A 38 -5.63 1.84 -75.59
C ARG A 38 -5.79 1.74 -77.11
N GLY A 39 -6.81 2.40 -77.67
CA GLY A 39 -6.80 2.83 -79.07
C GLY A 39 -8.15 3.21 -79.67
N GLY A 40 -8.27 4.44 -80.19
CA GLY A 40 -9.25 4.84 -81.21
C GLY A 40 -10.31 5.84 -80.77
N GLY A 41 -10.16 7.11 -81.18
CA GLY A 41 -11.13 8.19 -81.00
C GLY A 41 -12.02 8.45 -82.22
N ASP A 42 -12.70 9.60 -82.12
CA ASP A 42 -13.53 10.33 -83.10
C ASP A 42 -15.00 9.87 -83.26
N ALA A 43 -16.03 10.74 -83.34
CA ALA A 43 -16.15 12.19 -83.18
C ALA A 43 -17.66 12.57 -83.12
N ASN A 44 -17.97 13.68 -82.42
CA ASN A 44 -18.94 14.77 -82.72
C ASN A 44 -20.39 14.46 -83.19
N SER A 45 -21.45 15.22 -82.89
CA SER A 45 -21.74 16.48 -82.18
C SER A 45 -23.30 16.57 -82.14
N ASP A 46 -24.00 17.13 -81.15
CA ASP A 46 -24.30 18.56 -81.01
C ASP A 46 -25.04 18.90 -79.69
N ARG A 47 -24.99 20.19 -79.35
CA ARG A 47 -25.04 20.88 -78.03
C ARG A 47 -26.45 21.39 -77.57
N PRO A 48 -26.57 21.98 -76.33
CA PRO A 48 -27.76 22.03 -75.43
C PRO A 48 -28.36 23.47 -75.30
N PRO A 49 -29.10 23.97 -74.25
CA PRO A 49 -28.77 23.99 -72.80
C PRO A 49 -29.93 23.93 -71.76
N LEU A 50 -29.63 23.60 -70.49
CA LEU A 50 -29.88 24.42 -69.28
C LEU A 50 -29.36 23.68 -68.01
N GLN A 51 -28.49 24.40 -67.29
CA GLN A 51 -27.79 24.07 -66.03
C GLN A 51 -28.80 23.90 -64.85
N ASP A 52 -28.57 23.08 -63.83
CA ASP A 52 -27.59 23.33 -62.76
C ASP A 52 -26.97 22.08 -62.12
N HIS A 53 -25.80 22.33 -61.54
CA HIS A 53 -24.67 21.46 -61.22
C HIS A 53 -24.91 20.35 -60.16
N ARG A 54 -24.49 19.12 -60.50
CA ARG A 54 -24.01 18.13 -59.53
C ARG A 54 -22.52 17.90 -59.74
N ASP A 55 -21.78 18.01 -58.64
CA ASP A 55 -20.35 17.74 -58.51
C ASP A 55 -20.05 16.26 -58.81
N VAL A 56 -19.21 16.01 -59.82
CA VAL A 56 -18.63 14.69 -60.10
C VAL A 56 -17.14 14.81 -59.85
N VAL A 57 -16.66 14.17 -58.79
CA VAL A 57 -15.23 14.04 -58.49
C VAL A 57 -14.63 12.97 -59.41
N MET A 58 -13.72 13.37 -60.29
CA MET A 58 -12.91 12.48 -61.10
C MET A 58 -11.78 11.89 -60.23
N LEU A 59 -11.79 10.57 -60.05
CA LEU A 59 -10.80 9.80 -59.29
C LEU A 59 -9.61 9.41 -60.19
N ASP A 60 -8.89 10.40 -60.70
CA ASP A 60 -7.58 10.20 -61.33
C ASP A 60 -6.53 10.84 -60.40
N ASN A 61 -5.99 10.07 -59.44
CA ASN A 61 -4.69 10.24 -58.75
C ASN A 61 -4.66 9.49 -57.39
N LEU A 62 -4.61 8.15 -57.39
CA LEU A 62 -4.25 7.36 -56.21
C LEU A 62 -3.16 6.34 -56.59
N PRO A 63 -2.10 6.16 -55.76
CA PRO A 63 -0.99 5.26 -56.05
C PRO A 63 -1.37 3.79 -55.84
N ASP A 64 -0.91 2.92 -56.75
CA ASP A 64 -1.29 1.50 -56.91
C ASP A 64 -0.74 0.51 -55.84
N LEU A 65 -0.35 0.94 -54.62
CA LEU A 65 0.15 0.01 -53.58
C LEU A 65 -0.33 0.36 -52.16
N PRO A 66 -0.85 -0.60 -51.37
CA PRO A 66 -1.16 -0.38 -49.96
C PRO A 66 0.12 -0.33 -49.11
N PRO A 67 0.21 0.50 -48.06
CA PRO A 67 1.38 0.51 -47.19
C PRO A 67 1.37 -0.71 -46.25
N ALA A 68 2.54 -1.28 -46.01
CA ALA A 68 2.73 -2.43 -45.14
C ALA A 68 2.50 -2.06 -43.66
N LEU A 69 1.66 -2.85 -42.98
CA LEU A 69 1.39 -2.75 -41.54
C LEU A 69 2.51 -3.43 -40.73
N VAL A 70 3.61 -2.72 -40.48
CA VAL A 70 4.56 -3.05 -39.40
C VAL A 70 5.08 -1.75 -38.77
N PRO A 71 5.04 -1.60 -37.43
CA PRO A 71 5.61 -0.42 -36.79
C PRO A 71 7.14 -0.55 -36.74
N SER A 72 7.85 0.14 -37.64
CA SER A 72 9.29 0.34 -37.53
C SER A 72 9.61 1.48 -36.53
N PRO A 73 10.72 1.41 -35.77
CA PRO A 73 11.04 2.38 -34.73
C PRO A 73 11.38 3.75 -35.33
N PRO A 74 11.18 4.86 -34.60
CA PRO A 74 11.42 6.19 -35.14
C PRO A 74 12.91 6.41 -35.36
N LYS A 75 13.31 6.59 -36.63
CA LYS A 75 14.64 7.08 -36.97
C LYS A 75 14.81 8.50 -36.46
N ARG A 76 15.85 8.69 -35.65
CA ARG A 76 16.39 9.96 -35.15
C ARG A 76 16.40 11.04 -36.25
N ALA A 77 15.60 12.09 -36.06
CA ALA A 77 15.80 13.37 -36.71
C ALA A 77 16.49 14.31 -35.72
N ARG A 78 17.59 14.93 -36.15
CA ARG A 78 18.36 15.95 -35.41
C ARG A 78 17.45 17.12 -34.98
N PRO A 79 17.62 17.70 -33.79
CA PRO A 79 16.91 18.90 -33.39
C PRO A 79 17.58 20.11 -34.05
N SER A 80 16.81 20.87 -34.83
CA SER A 80 17.16 22.24 -35.21
C SER A 80 16.86 23.16 -34.03
N PRO A 81 17.77 24.08 -33.64
CA PRO A 81 17.51 25.02 -32.55
C PRO A 81 16.74 26.23 -33.08
N GLY A 82 15.68 26.62 -32.36
CA GLY A 82 15.04 27.92 -32.53
C GLY A 82 13.63 27.88 -33.08
N HIS A 83 12.67 27.56 -32.21
CA HIS A 83 11.41 28.32 -32.10
C HIS A 83 10.70 27.91 -30.80
N CYS A 84 10.43 28.88 -29.92
CA CYS A 84 9.55 28.72 -28.77
C CYS A 84 8.16 28.31 -29.28
N LEU A 85 7.62 27.21 -28.72
CA LEU A 85 6.22 26.83 -28.90
C LEU A 85 5.35 27.77 -28.05
N PRO A 86 4.21 28.28 -28.55
CA PRO A 86 3.25 28.99 -27.72
C PRO A 86 2.47 27.99 -26.85
N GLU A 87 2.32 28.28 -25.56
CA GLU A 87 1.67 27.43 -24.55
C GLU A 87 0.13 27.30 -24.70
N ASP A 88 -0.46 27.73 -25.82
CA ASP A 88 -1.91 27.83 -26.03
C ASP A 88 -2.42 27.20 -27.36
N GLU A 89 -1.76 26.17 -27.91
CA GLU A 89 -2.37 25.41 -29.02
C GLU A 89 -3.37 24.37 -28.49
N ASP A 90 -4.63 24.50 -28.90
CA ASP A 90 -5.73 23.60 -28.57
C ASP A 90 -5.41 22.15 -29.01
N PRO A 91 -5.40 21.17 -28.09
CA PRO A 91 -5.14 19.77 -28.43
C PRO A 91 -6.11 19.21 -29.48
N GLU A 92 -7.31 19.79 -29.66
CA GLU A 92 -8.24 19.40 -30.72
C GLU A 92 -7.71 19.76 -32.12
N GLU A 93 -7.08 20.93 -32.27
CA GLU A 93 -6.44 21.35 -33.52
C GLU A 93 -5.22 20.47 -33.84
N ARG A 94 -4.48 20.08 -32.80
CA ARG A 94 -3.34 19.18 -32.95
C ARG A 94 -3.75 17.76 -33.34
N LEU A 95 -4.88 17.26 -32.83
CA LEU A 95 -5.45 15.97 -33.23
C LEU A 95 -5.97 16.02 -34.68
N ARG A 96 -6.64 17.12 -35.08
CA ARG A 96 -7.13 17.33 -36.45
C ARG A 96 -6.02 17.42 -37.49
N ARG A 97 -4.83 17.94 -37.12
CA ARG A 97 -3.65 17.97 -38.03
C ARG A 97 -3.04 16.58 -38.25
N HIS A 98 -3.21 15.64 -37.30
CA HIS A 98 -2.67 14.29 -37.39
C HIS A 98 -3.64 13.24 -37.98
N ASP A 99 -4.94 13.53 -38.03
CA ASP A 99 -5.94 12.67 -38.68
C ASP A 99 -6.01 12.91 -40.21
N GLN A 100 -4.99 12.44 -40.93
CA GLN A 100 -5.04 12.30 -42.41
C GLN A 100 -5.33 10.86 -42.86
N HIS A 101 -6.21 10.16 -42.15
CA HIS A 101 -6.65 8.82 -42.51
C HIS A 101 -7.91 8.87 -43.40
N ILE A 102 -8.16 7.81 -44.19
CA ILE A 102 -9.25 7.69 -45.19
C ILE A 102 -10.67 7.99 -44.66
N THR A 103 -10.82 8.02 -43.34
CA THR A 103 -12.02 8.46 -42.62
C THR A 103 -12.40 9.93 -42.91
N ALA A 104 -11.43 10.80 -43.23
CA ALA A 104 -11.69 12.20 -43.63
C ALA A 104 -12.32 12.33 -45.04
N VAL A 105 -12.22 11.28 -45.86
CA VAL A 105 -12.92 11.19 -47.15
C VAL A 105 -14.37 10.75 -46.93
N LEU A 106 -14.62 9.88 -45.94
CA LEU A 106 -15.98 9.42 -45.59
C LEU A 106 -16.84 10.48 -44.91
N THR A 107 -16.25 11.48 -44.24
CA THR A 107 -17.01 12.61 -43.67
C THR A 107 -17.40 13.68 -44.69
N LYS A 108 -16.85 13.64 -45.91
CA LYS A 108 -17.21 14.56 -47.01
C LYS A 108 -18.24 13.99 -47.99
N ILE A 109 -18.62 12.72 -47.86
CA ILE A 109 -19.64 12.10 -48.70
C ILE A 109 -20.98 12.22 -47.98
N ILE A 110 -21.69 13.32 -48.23
CA ILE A 110 -23.07 13.53 -47.78
C ILE A 110 -23.99 13.06 -48.92
N GLU A 111 -24.55 11.85 -48.83
CA GLU A 111 -25.46 11.36 -49.87
C GLU A 111 -26.82 12.10 -49.86
N ARG A 112 -27.25 12.67 -48.72
CA ARG A 112 -28.39 13.61 -48.60
C ARG A 112 -28.26 14.48 -47.33
N ASP A 113 -28.47 15.80 -47.44
CA ASP A 113 -28.55 16.72 -46.30
C ASP A 113 -29.91 16.62 -45.60
N THR A 114 -29.93 16.17 -44.34
CA THR A 114 -31.14 16.00 -43.51
C THR A 114 -31.34 17.13 -42.50
N SER A 115 -30.55 18.20 -42.54
CA SER A 115 -30.61 19.33 -41.59
C SER A 115 -31.96 20.07 -41.59
N SER A 116 -32.79 19.88 -42.61
CA SER A 116 -34.11 20.53 -42.77
C SER A 116 -35.32 19.62 -42.50
N VAL A 117 -35.13 18.38 -42.03
CA VAL A 117 -36.26 17.45 -41.79
C VAL A 117 -36.63 17.41 -40.30
N ALA A 118 -37.84 17.87 -39.96
CA ALA A 118 -38.38 17.79 -38.60
C ALA A 118 -38.56 16.33 -38.15
N VAL A 119 -37.86 15.93 -37.08
CA VAL A 119 -37.98 14.60 -36.46
C VAL A 119 -39.13 14.64 -35.46
N ASN A 120 -40.23 13.97 -35.78
CA ASN A 120 -41.33 13.74 -34.83
C ASN A 120 -41.10 12.39 -34.12
N LEU A 121 -41.00 12.42 -32.79
CA LEU A 121 -40.93 11.21 -31.96
C LEU A 121 -42.25 10.43 -32.01
N PRO A 122 -42.24 9.09 -32.02
CA PRO A 122 -43.47 8.30 -32.01
C PRO A 122 -44.18 8.39 -30.65
N VAL A 123 -45.51 8.51 -30.68
CA VAL A 123 -46.38 8.46 -29.50
C VAL A 123 -46.38 7.03 -28.93
N PRO A 124 -46.33 6.82 -27.60
CA PRO A 124 -46.34 5.48 -27.02
C PRO A 124 -47.61 4.72 -27.41
N SER A 125 -47.44 3.58 -28.09
CA SER A 125 -48.51 2.63 -28.41
C SER A 125 -48.25 1.31 -27.70
N GLY A 126 -49.27 0.71 -27.08
CA GLY A 126 -49.18 -0.56 -26.31
C GLY A 126 -48.93 -1.82 -27.15
N VAL A 127 -48.04 -1.76 -28.15
CA VAL A 127 -47.64 -2.89 -29.01
C VAL A 127 -46.13 -3.03 -28.94
N ALA A 128 -45.62 -4.24 -28.69
CA ALA A 128 -44.21 -4.49 -28.35
C ALA A 128 -43.18 -4.10 -29.44
N PHE A 129 -43.60 -3.84 -30.68
CA PHE A 129 -42.75 -3.31 -31.74
C PHE A 129 -43.48 -2.24 -32.56
N PRO A 130 -42.83 -1.09 -32.87
CA PRO A 130 -43.41 -0.09 -33.75
C PRO A 130 -43.52 -0.61 -35.18
N ALA A 131 -44.63 -0.32 -35.85
CA ALA A 131 -44.83 -0.70 -37.25
C ALA A 131 -43.83 0.02 -38.16
N VAL A 132 -43.10 -0.74 -38.98
CA VAL A 132 -42.08 -0.24 -39.90
C VAL A 132 -42.70 0.70 -40.93
N PHE A 133 -42.19 1.93 -41.01
CA PHE A 133 -42.49 2.89 -42.08
C PHE A 133 -41.88 2.41 -43.41
N LEU A 134 -42.66 1.75 -44.26
CA LEU A 134 -42.28 1.42 -45.63
C LEU A 134 -42.39 2.66 -46.53
N ARG A 135 -41.26 3.33 -46.78
CA ARG A 135 -41.14 4.41 -47.78
C ARG A 135 -41.01 3.83 -49.19
N SER A 136 -42.13 3.59 -49.86
CA SER A 136 -42.30 3.71 -51.32
C SER A 136 -43.63 3.11 -51.79
N ARG A 137 -44.57 3.95 -52.24
CA ARG A 137 -45.54 3.55 -53.26
C ARG A 137 -46.25 4.75 -53.87
N ASP A 138 -45.77 5.16 -55.04
CA ASP A 138 -46.61 5.85 -56.02
C ASP A 138 -47.43 4.80 -56.78
N THR A 139 -48.75 4.96 -56.63
CA THR A 139 -49.86 4.75 -57.57
C THR A 139 -49.94 3.52 -58.51
N GLN A 140 -51.11 2.87 -58.38
CA GLN A 140 -51.94 2.15 -59.38
C GLN A 140 -51.80 0.63 -59.58
N GLY A 141 -52.96 -0.05 -59.45
CA GLY A 141 -53.39 -1.04 -60.44
C GLY A 141 -53.35 -2.53 -60.09
N LYS A 142 -54.34 -3.00 -59.32
CA LYS A 142 -55.04 -4.32 -59.30
C LYS A 142 -54.36 -5.67 -59.70
N SER A 143 -54.66 -6.63 -58.81
CA SER A 143 -54.94 -8.08 -58.95
C SER A 143 -53.82 -9.13 -59.05
N ALA A 144 -53.71 -9.87 -57.93
CA ALA A 144 -53.54 -11.32 -57.73
C ALA A 144 -52.38 -12.08 -58.41
N THR A 145 -51.47 -12.66 -57.61
CA THR A 145 -51.48 -14.11 -57.30
C THR A 145 -50.36 -14.51 -56.31
N SER A 146 -50.67 -15.54 -55.52
CA SER A 146 -49.92 -16.31 -54.51
C SER A 146 -48.41 -16.09 -54.32
N GLY A 147 -48.03 -15.74 -53.07
CA GLY A 147 -46.67 -15.87 -52.55
C GLY A 147 -46.69 -16.19 -51.05
N LYS A 148 -46.11 -17.35 -50.70
CA LYS A 148 -46.09 -18.05 -49.40
C LYS A 148 -45.92 -17.12 -48.18
N ARG A 149 -46.90 -17.13 -47.26
CA ARG A 149 -46.78 -16.50 -45.93
C ARG A 149 -46.20 -17.52 -44.93
N SER A 150 -45.38 -17.01 -44.01
CA SER A 150 -44.80 -17.75 -42.88
C SER A 150 -45.89 -18.47 -42.05
N ILE A 151 -45.62 -19.71 -41.65
CA ILE A 151 -46.51 -20.56 -40.85
C ILE A 151 -46.95 -19.84 -39.56
N PHE A 152 -46.06 -19.10 -38.91
CA PHE A 152 -46.36 -18.32 -37.70
C PHE A 152 -47.37 -17.18 -37.95
N ALA A 153 -47.33 -16.56 -39.14
CA ALA A 153 -48.28 -15.51 -39.48
C ALA A 153 -49.69 -16.06 -39.79
N GLN A 154 -49.79 -17.33 -40.22
CA GLN A 154 -51.08 -18.01 -40.40
C GLN A 154 -51.67 -18.44 -39.05
N GLU A 155 -50.84 -18.88 -38.12
CA GLU A 155 -51.28 -19.36 -36.80
C GLU A 155 -51.73 -18.21 -35.88
N ILE A 156 -51.05 -17.06 -35.93
CA ILE A 156 -51.47 -15.84 -35.23
C ILE A 156 -52.76 -15.26 -35.82
N ALA A 157 -52.94 -15.34 -37.15
CA ALA A 157 -54.19 -14.94 -37.78
C ALA A 157 -55.35 -15.90 -37.44
N ALA A 158 -55.07 -17.20 -37.32
CA ALA A 158 -56.07 -18.20 -36.91
C ALA A 158 -56.50 -18.03 -35.45
N ARG A 159 -55.57 -17.75 -34.52
CA ARG A 159 -55.91 -17.45 -33.11
C ARG A 159 -56.75 -16.18 -32.96
N ARG A 160 -56.44 -15.11 -33.70
CA ARG A 160 -57.24 -13.88 -33.68
C ARG A 160 -58.66 -14.05 -34.25
N ILE A 161 -58.88 -15.02 -35.14
CA ILE A 161 -60.22 -15.33 -35.65
C ILE A 161 -61.01 -16.21 -34.66
N ALA A 162 -60.32 -17.02 -33.84
CA ALA A 162 -60.94 -17.80 -32.78
C ALA A 162 -61.37 -16.94 -31.57
N GLU A 163 -60.60 -15.90 -31.23
CA GLU A 163 -60.92 -14.97 -30.13
C GLU A 163 -61.98 -13.91 -30.49
N ALA A 164 -62.27 -13.71 -31.78
CA ALA A 164 -63.23 -12.70 -32.26
C ALA A 164 -64.69 -13.20 -32.41
N LYS A 165 -65.04 -14.38 -31.87
CA LYS A 165 -66.43 -14.90 -31.86
C LYS A 165 -66.93 -15.15 -30.43
N GLY A 166 -67.18 -14.06 -29.70
CA GLY A 166 -68.08 -14.03 -28.53
C GLY A 166 -69.12 -12.92 -28.74
N PRO A 167 -70.44 -13.16 -28.60
CA PRO A 167 -71.45 -12.19 -28.98
C PRO A 167 -71.61 -11.06 -27.96
N SER A 168 -71.58 -9.82 -28.45
CA SER A 168 -71.88 -8.59 -27.72
C SER A 168 -73.38 -8.25 -27.72
N VAL A 169 -73.94 -7.95 -26.54
CA VAL A 169 -75.14 -7.12 -26.31
C VAL A 169 -74.88 -6.40 -24.97
N GLY A 170 -75.01 -5.09 -24.78
CA GLY A 170 -75.41 -3.97 -25.63
C GLY A 170 -75.07 -2.65 -24.90
N GLU A 171 -74.95 -1.58 -25.67
CA GLU A 171 -74.65 -0.20 -25.25
C GLU A 171 -75.69 0.39 -24.29
N VAL A 172 -75.28 1.33 -23.41
CA VAL A 172 -75.73 2.74 -23.36
C VAL A 172 -74.99 3.49 -22.24
N VAL A 173 -74.48 4.67 -22.57
CA VAL A 173 -73.80 5.74 -21.78
C VAL A 173 -74.76 6.97 -21.80
N PRO A 174 -74.64 8.12 -21.07
CA PRO A 174 -73.88 8.57 -19.87
C PRO A 174 -74.74 9.30 -18.78
N ASN A 175 -74.18 9.64 -17.60
CA ASN A 175 -73.91 11.04 -17.14
C ASN A 175 -73.57 11.20 -15.63
N VAL A 176 -72.48 11.95 -15.38
CA VAL A 176 -72.29 13.08 -14.43
C VAL A 176 -72.51 12.92 -12.90
N GLY A 177 -71.41 13.11 -12.13
CA GLY A 177 -71.38 14.03 -10.95
C GLY A 177 -71.31 13.44 -9.52
N PRO A 178 -70.26 13.74 -8.69
CA PRO A 178 -70.05 13.30 -7.28
C PRO A 178 -70.57 14.39 -6.27
N PRO A 179 -70.24 14.49 -4.93
CA PRO A 179 -69.30 13.78 -4.02
C PRO A 179 -69.79 13.55 -2.54
N GLU A 180 -68.94 12.99 -1.63
CA GLU A 180 -68.62 13.45 -0.24
C GLU A 180 -68.14 12.33 0.72
N GLY A 181 -67.15 12.65 1.56
CA GLY A 181 -67.02 12.08 2.92
C GLY A 181 -65.70 11.40 3.33
N ALA A 182 -64.84 12.14 4.03
CA ALA A 182 -63.63 11.64 4.71
C ALA A 182 -63.92 11.10 6.13
N VAL A 183 -62.96 10.33 6.71
CA VAL A 183 -62.42 10.37 8.11
C VAL A 183 -62.04 8.98 8.70
N THR A 184 -60.72 8.77 8.80
CA THR A 184 -59.83 8.12 9.83
C THR A 184 -60.14 6.81 10.59
N CYS A 185 -59.09 5.95 10.63
CA CYS A 185 -58.48 5.16 11.75
C CYS A 185 -59.37 4.25 12.63
N GLU A 186 -59.05 3.02 13.03
CA GLU A 186 -57.83 2.45 13.65
C GLU A 186 -57.77 0.90 13.52
N THR A 187 -56.56 0.35 13.64
CA THR A 187 -56.14 -1.08 13.73
C THR A 187 -56.58 -1.81 15.02
N PRO A 188 -56.36 -3.15 15.13
CA PRO A 188 -55.32 -3.60 16.09
C PRO A 188 -54.52 -4.88 15.71
N THR A 189 -53.22 -4.83 15.99
CA THR A 189 -52.20 -5.91 16.20
C THR A 189 -52.47 -6.73 17.52
N PRO A 190 -51.74 -7.81 17.99
CA PRO A 190 -50.27 -8.02 17.92
C PRO A 190 -49.61 -9.45 18.14
N ARG A 191 -48.25 -9.45 18.12
CA ARG A 191 -47.21 -10.35 18.73
C ARG A 191 -46.97 -11.74 18.10
N ASN A 192 -45.74 -12.21 17.83
CA ASN A 192 -44.53 -12.22 18.67
C ASN A 192 -43.27 -12.67 17.86
N GLN A 193 -42.08 -12.33 18.38
CA GLN A 193 -40.73 -12.97 18.23
C GLN A 193 -39.77 -12.58 17.08
N GLY A 194 -38.71 -11.84 17.46
CA GLY A 194 -37.30 -12.27 17.27
C GLY A 194 -36.55 -11.90 15.98
N CYS A 195 -36.09 -10.65 15.83
CA CYS A 195 -35.05 -10.34 14.84
C CYS A 195 -33.65 -10.70 15.38
N GLN A 196 -33.19 -11.90 14.98
CA GLN A 196 -31.78 -12.26 14.95
C GLN A 196 -31.14 -11.74 13.65
N LEU A 197 -29.89 -11.29 13.76
CA LEU A 197 -28.97 -11.04 12.65
C LEU A 197 -28.84 -12.27 11.74
N PRO A 198 -28.69 -12.09 10.42
CA PRO A 198 -27.92 -13.02 9.59
C PRO A 198 -26.73 -12.25 8.99
N GLY A 199 -25.47 -12.60 9.22
CA GLY A 199 -24.97 -13.97 9.27
C GLY A 199 -24.66 -14.40 7.85
N SER A 200 -23.42 -14.13 7.44
CA SER A 200 -22.80 -14.53 6.18
C SER A 200 -23.04 -16.00 5.87
N SER A 201 -23.76 -16.29 4.79
CA SER A 201 -23.83 -17.60 4.13
C SER A 201 -24.48 -17.42 2.76
N HIS A 202 -23.77 -16.85 1.78
CA HIS A 202 -24.19 -16.96 0.39
C HIS A 202 -23.78 -18.34 -0.13
N SER A 203 -24.72 -19.28 -0.02
CA SER A 203 -24.69 -20.54 -0.73
C SER A 203 -25.02 -20.32 -2.21
N PHE A 204 -24.32 -21.09 -3.04
CA PHE A 204 -24.41 -21.21 -4.50
C PHE A 204 -25.84 -21.10 -5.05
N GLN A 205 -26.06 -20.14 -5.96
CA GLN A 205 -27.16 -20.20 -6.93
C GLN A 205 -26.60 -20.01 -8.34
N GLY A 206 -26.78 -21.05 -9.16
CA GLY A 206 -26.44 -21.06 -10.59
C GLY A 206 -27.35 -20.11 -11.42
N PRO A 207 -27.17 -20.08 -12.74
CA PRO A 207 -27.77 -19.04 -13.58
C PRO A 207 -29.28 -19.29 -13.77
N ASN A 208 -30.09 -18.41 -13.18
CA ASN A 208 -31.55 -18.44 -13.13
C ASN A 208 -32.25 -17.97 -14.42
N LEU A 209 -31.74 -18.36 -15.60
CA LEU A 209 -32.34 -17.93 -16.88
C LEU A 209 -33.61 -18.72 -17.23
N VAL A 210 -33.80 -19.91 -16.64
CA VAL A 210 -34.93 -20.81 -16.94
C VAL A 210 -36.07 -20.68 -15.93
N THR A 211 -35.83 -20.07 -14.75
CA THR A 211 -36.83 -19.96 -13.67
C THR A 211 -37.50 -18.59 -13.56
N GLY A 212 -37.08 -17.58 -14.32
CA GLY A 212 -37.67 -16.24 -14.28
C GLY A 212 -37.50 -15.46 -12.97
N LYS A 213 -36.88 -16.08 -11.94
CA LYS A 213 -36.61 -15.48 -10.63
C LYS A 213 -35.44 -14.50 -10.73
N GLY A 214 -35.77 -13.28 -11.15
CA GLY A 214 -34.83 -12.17 -11.35
C GLY A 214 -35.49 -10.93 -11.98
N LEU A 215 -36.66 -11.08 -12.62
CA LEU A 215 -37.53 -9.97 -12.96
C LEU A 215 -38.30 -9.59 -11.70
N ARG A 216 -37.86 -8.51 -11.04
CA ARG A 216 -38.62 -7.89 -9.95
C ARG A 216 -39.93 -7.36 -10.55
N ASP A 217 -41.01 -8.13 -10.46
CA ASP A 217 -42.40 -7.68 -10.33
C ASP A 217 -43.29 -8.89 -10.00
N GLN A 218 -44.19 -8.75 -9.03
CA GLN A 218 -45.05 -9.82 -8.47
C GLN A 218 -45.99 -10.47 -9.52
N GLU A 219 -46.11 -9.88 -10.70
CA GLU A 219 -47.00 -10.30 -11.78
C GLU A 219 -46.50 -11.57 -12.49
N ALA A 220 -45.18 -11.80 -12.58
CA ALA A 220 -44.63 -12.95 -13.32
C ALA A 220 -44.86 -14.30 -12.63
N GLU A 221 -44.80 -14.34 -11.28
CA GLU A 221 -45.11 -15.57 -10.53
C GLU A 221 -46.61 -15.90 -10.59
N GLN A 222 -47.47 -14.88 -10.64
CA GLN A 222 -48.92 -15.06 -10.82
C GLN A 222 -49.25 -15.53 -12.25
N GLU A 223 -48.55 -15.02 -13.26
CA GLU A 223 -48.72 -15.46 -14.66
C GLU A 223 -48.27 -16.91 -14.86
N ALA A 224 -47.14 -17.31 -14.25
CA ALA A 224 -46.70 -18.71 -14.28
C ALA A 224 -47.70 -19.66 -13.59
N GLN A 225 -48.29 -19.24 -12.46
CA GLN A 225 -49.33 -20.01 -11.76
C GLN A 225 -50.62 -20.10 -12.57
N THR A 226 -51.09 -19.00 -13.18
CA THR A 226 -52.29 -19.02 -14.02
C THR A 226 -52.12 -19.87 -15.28
N ILE A 227 -50.94 -19.83 -15.93
CA ILE A 227 -50.63 -20.73 -17.05
C ILE A 227 -50.62 -22.21 -16.60
N HIS A 228 -50.11 -22.50 -15.41
CA HIS A 228 -50.10 -23.86 -14.86
C HIS A 228 -51.52 -24.36 -14.58
N GLU A 229 -52.37 -23.54 -13.96
CA GLU A 229 -53.77 -23.85 -13.69
C GLU A 229 -54.59 -24.02 -14.97
N GLU A 230 -54.39 -23.17 -15.98
CA GLU A 230 -55.05 -23.30 -17.29
C GLU A 230 -54.68 -24.62 -17.99
N ASN A 231 -53.40 -25.02 -17.91
CA ASN A 231 -52.94 -26.29 -18.49
C ASN A 231 -53.51 -27.51 -17.75
N ILE A 232 -53.60 -27.48 -16.42
CA ILE A 232 -54.25 -28.55 -15.64
C ILE A 232 -55.74 -28.63 -15.98
N ALA A 233 -56.44 -27.49 -16.07
CA ALA A 233 -57.84 -27.46 -16.44
C ALA A 233 -58.09 -28.02 -17.85
N ARG A 234 -57.22 -27.70 -18.82
CA ARG A 234 -57.28 -28.30 -20.16
C ARG A 234 -57.03 -29.81 -20.15
N LEU A 235 -56.07 -30.29 -19.36
CA LEU A 235 -55.80 -31.73 -19.22
C LEU A 235 -56.97 -32.46 -18.56
N GLN A 236 -57.64 -31.86 -17.58
CA GLN A 236 -58.83 -32.44 -16.93
C GLN A 236 -60.07 -32.44 -17.85
N ALA A 237 -60.15 -31.50 -18.80
CA ALA A 237 -61.26 -31.40 -19.74
C ALA A 237 -61.14 -32.35 -20.95
N MET A 238 -59.97 -32.92 -21.22
CA MET A 238 -59.78 -33.90 -22.30
C MET A 238 -60.20 -35.31 -21.87
N ALA A 239 -60.75 -36.07 -22.81
CA ALA A 239 -61.14 -37.46 -22.57
C ALA A 239 -59.87 -38.32 -22.33
N PRO A 240 -59.94 -39.36 -21.47
CA PRO A 240 -58.78 -40.21 -21.17
C PRO A 240 -58.20 -40.89 -22.42
N GLU A 241 -59.01 -41.12 -23.45
CA GLU A 241 -58.58 -41.68 -24.73
C GLU A 241 -57.74 -40.70 -25.56
N GLU A 242 -58.09 -39.41 -25.56
CA GLU A 242 -57.31 -38.37 -26.25
C GLU A 242 -55.96 -38.14 -25.56
N ILE A 243 -55.94 -38.20 -24.23
CA ILE A 243 -54.69 -38.11 -23.44
C ILE A 243 -53.77 -39.28 -23.80
N LEU A 244 -54.29 -40.51 -23.90
CA LEU A 244 -53.49 -41.69 -24.29
C LEU A 244 -52.96 -41.59 -25.72
N GLN A 245 -53.75 -41.08 -26.67
CA GLN A 245 -53.29 -40.90 -28.05
C GLN A 245 -52.17 -39.85 -28.16
N GLU A 246 -52.32 -38.70 -27.52
CA GLU A 246 -51.28 -37.67 -27.51
C GLU A 246 -50.03 -38.13 -26.74
N GLN A 247 -50.19 -38.92 -25.67
CA GLN A 247 -49.06 -39.51 -24.96
C GLN A 247 -48.30 -40.52 -25.84
N GLN A 248 -49.00 -41.36 -26.61
CA GLN A 248 -48.38 -42.26 -27.58
C GLN A 248 -47.68 -41.50 -28.71
N ARG A 249 -48.30 -40.41 -29.19
CA ARG A 249 -47.73 -39.54 -30.22
C ARG A 249 -46.44 -38.86 -29.76
N LEU A 250 -46.41 -38.35 -28.53
CA LEU A 250 -45.21 -37.74 -27.94
C LEU A 250 -44.11 -38.76 -27.69
N LEU A 251 -44.45 -39.97 -27.23
CA LEU A 251 -43.48 -41.06 -27.05
C LEU A 251 -42.89 -41.55 -28.38
N ALA A 252 -43.63 -41.44 -29.49
CA ALA A 252 -43.14 -41.80 -30.82
C ALA A 252 -42.18 -40.74 -31.42
N GLN A 253 -42.25 -39.49 -30.96
CA GLN A 253 -41.43 -38.38 -31.48
C GLN A 253 -40.15 -38.13 -30.66
N LEU A 254 -40.12 -38.56 -29.40
CA LEU A 254 -39.00 -38.35 -28.50
C LEU A 254 -38.05 -39.55 -28.50
N ASP A 255 -36.74 -39.26 -28.41
CA ASP A 255 -35.69 -40.28 -28.33
C ASP A 255 -35.86 -41.11 -27.03
N PRO A 256 -35.82 -42.46 -27.08
CA PRO A 256 -35.96 -43.32 -25.90
C PRO A 256 -34.97 -43.00 -24.77
N SER A 257 -33.79 -42.44 -25.08
CA SER A 257 -32.81 -42.00 -24.08
C SER A 257 -33.27 -40.78 -23.28
N LEU A 258 -33.92 -39.79 -23.92
CA LEU A 258 -34.53 -38.63 -23.26
C LEU A 258 -35.74 -39.04 -22.41
N VAL A 259 -36.53 -40.01 -22.89
CA VAL A 259 -37.67 -40.55 -22.11
C VAL A 259 -37.17 -41.28 -20.86
N ALA A 260 -36.07 -42.04 -20.94
CA ALA A 260 -35.45 -42.67 -19.79
C ALA A 260 -34.89 -41.63 -18.79
N PHE A 261 -34.26 -40.57 -19.29
CA PHE A 261 -33.77 -39.46 -18.47
C PHE A 261 -34.91 -38.75 -17.71
N LEU A 262 -36.00 -38.40 -18.39
CA LEU A 262 -37.16 -37.74 -17.77
C LEU A 262 -37.86 -38.64 -16.73
N ARG A 263 -37.94 -39.96 -16.99
CA ARG A 263 -38.45 -40.94 -16.00
C ARG A 263 -37.54 -41.09 -14.80
N SER A 264 -36.21 -40.94 -14.95
CA SER A 264 -35.28 -41.01 -13.82
C SER A 264 -35.45 -39.85 -12.84
N HIS A 265 -35.85 -38.67 -13.32
CA HIS A 265 -36.08 -37.50 -12.48
C HIS A 265 -37.38 -37.58 -11.66
N SER A 266 -38.41 -38.30 -12.12
CA SER A 266 -39.65 -38.46 -11.35
C SER A 266 -39.48 -39.37 -10.12
N HIS A 267 -38.50 -40.28 -10.15
CA HIS A 267 -38.18 -41.14 -9.01
C HIS A 267 -37.35 -40.43 -7.91
N THR A 268 -36.71 -39.29 -8.21
CA THR A 268 -35.90 -38.54 -7.24
C THR A 268 -36.74 -37.67 -6.31
N GLN A 269 -37.99 -37.32 -6.69
CA GLN A 269 -38.88 -36.50 -5.86
C GLN A 269 -39.74 -37.29 -4.85
N GLU A 270 -39.88 -38.61 -5.01
CA GLU A 270 -40.67 -39.47 -4.09
C GLU A 270 -39.86 -40.15 -2.97
N GLN A 271 -38.54 -39.90 -2.87
CA GLN A 271 -37.68 -40.44 -1.78
C GLN A 271 -37.18 -39.40 -0.78
N THR A 272 -37.65 -38.15 -0.83
CA THR A 272 -37.42 -37.13 0.21
C THR A 272 -38.63 -37.03 1.13
N GLY A 273 -38.82 -38.07 1.94
CA GLY A 273 -39.91 -38.13 2.90
C GLY A 273 -39.85 -39.36 3.78
N GLU A 274 -38.77 -39.56 4.53
CA GLU A 274 -38.83 -40.11 5.90
C GLU A 274 -37.45 -40.17 6.56
N THR A 275 -37.40 -39.59 7.77
CA THR A 275 -36.48 -39.84 8.89
C THR A 275 -35.08 -39.20 8.90
N ALA A 276 -35.00 -38.09 9.64
CA ALA A 276 -33.86 -37.78 10.49
C ALA A 276 -34.20 -38.23 11.93
N SER A 277 -33.47 -39.22 12.45
CA SER A 277 -32.81 -39.15 13.76
C SER A 277 -32.29 -40.50 14.25
N GLU A 278 -31.09 -40.41 14.83
CA GLU A 278 -30.43 -41.27 15.82
C GLU A 278 -29.34 -42.25 15.38
N GLU A 279 -28.24 -42.06 16.11
CA GLU A 279 -26.91 -42.65 16.04
C GLU A 279 -26.90 -44.11 16.51
N GLN A 280 -26.01 -44.93 15.95
CA GLN A 280 -25.03 -45.77 16.67
C GLN A 280 -24.40 -46.80 15.70
N ARG A 281 -23.05 -46.85 15.67
CA ARG A 281 -22.27 -47.98 15.10
C ARG A 281 -22.50 -49.24 15.95
N PRO A 282 -22.53 -50.47 15.38
CA PRO A 282 -21.27 -51.23 15.26
C PRO A 282 -21.21 -52.30 14.13
N GLY A 283 -19.97 -52.68 13.75
CA GLY A 283 -19.57 -54.07 13.44
C GLY A 283 -19.98 -54.71 12.12
N GLY A 284 -19.01 -54.91 11.21
CA GLY A 284 -19.17 -55.77 10.02
C GLY A 284 -19.30 -57.27 10.32
N PRO A 285 -19.52 -58.11 9.29
CA PRO A 285 -18.41 -58.96 8.86
C PRO A 285 -18.31 -59.23 7.34
N SER A 286 -17.07 -59.42 6.89
CA SER A 286 -16.64 -59.93 5.58
C SER A 286 -16.97 -61.40 5.34
N ALA A 287 -17.19 -61.77 4.08
CA ALA A 287 -16.82 -63.04 3.38
C ALA A 287 -17.50 -63.01 1.99
N ASN A 288 -16.97 -63.37 0.83
CA ASN A 288 -15.73 -63.94 0.28
C ASN A 288 -15.74 -63.45 -1.20
N VAL A 289 -14.63 -63.27 -1.92
CA VAL A 289 -13.89 -64.36 -2.57
C VAL A 289 -12.42 -63.97 -2.74
N THR A 290 -11.62 -65.00 -2.47
CA THR A 290 -10.18 -65.12 -2.34
C THR A 290 -9.52 -65.41 -3.69
N LYS A 291 -8.37 -64.75 -3.94
CA LYS A 291 -7.13 -65.18 -4.65
C LYS A 291 -7.20 -65.74 -6.09
N GLU A 292 -6.36 -65.19 -6.97
CA GLU A 292 -4.99 -65.70 -7.22
C GLU A 292 -4.11 -64.61 -7.87
N GLU A 293 -2.97 -64.30 -7.25
CA GLU A 293 -1.80 -63.69 -7.90
C GLU A 293 -0.93 -64.82 -8.52
N PRO A 294 0.11 -64.49 -9.31
CA PRO A 294 1.41 -64.31 -8.64
C PRO A 294 2.28 -63.16 -9.18
N LEU A 295 2.83 -62.44 -8.21
CA LEU A 295 4.17 -61.82 -8.09
C LEU A 295 5.28 -62.63 -8.84
N MET A 296 6.41 -62.10 -9.33
CA MET A 296 7.29 -61.08 -8.74
C MET A 296 8.48 -60.74 -9.68
N SER A 297 9.07 -59.55 -9.45
CA SER A 297 10.53 -59.25 -9.40
C SER A 297 11.31 -58.81 -10.66
N ALA A 298 11.65 -57.50 -10.63
CA ALA A 298 12.95 -56.85 -10.83
C ALA A 298 13.84 -57.20 -12.05
N PHE A 299 14.21 -56.17 -12.84
CA PHE A 299 15.58 -55.60 -12.90
C PHE A 299 15.61 -54.36 -13.83
N ALA A 300 16.54 -53.47 -13.51
CA ALA A 300 16.81 -52.19 -14.15
C ALA A 300 17.29 -52.28 -15.61
N SER A 301 16.97 -51.25 -16.42
CA SER A 301 17.87 -50.62 -17.41
C SER A 301 17.12 -49.59 -18.28
N GLU A 302 17.55 -48.32 -18.26
CA GLU A 302 17.48 -47.45 -19.45
C GLU A 302 18.46 -47.97 -20.53
N PRO A 303 18.55 -47.38 -21.73
CA PRO A 303 17.55 -47.16 -22.77
C PRO A 303 17.98 -47.86 -24.08
N ARG A 304 17.08 -48.05 -25.06
CA ARG A 304 17.45 -48.10 -26.50
C ARG A 304 16.25 -48.07 -27.44
N LYS A 305 16.36 -47.17 -28.41
CA LYS A 305 15.66 -47.08 -29.70
C LYS A 305 14.89 -48.35 -30.11
N ARG A 306 13.57 -48.21 -30.21
CA ARG A 306 12.77 -48.96 -31.17
C ARG A 306 11.96 -47.95 -31.97
N ASP A 307 12.33 -47.86 -33.25
CA ASP A 307 11.40 -47.55 -34.33
C ASP A 307 10.11 -48.34 -34.08
N LYS A 308 9.08 -47.65 -33.62
CA LYS A 308 7.71 -48.14 -33.66
C LYS A 308 7.00 -47.28 -34.67
N LEU A 309 6.74 -47.92 -35.81
CA LEU A 309 5.55 -47.74 -36.63
C LEU A 309 4.49 -46.95 -35.86
N GLU A 310 4.17 -45.77 -36.39
CA GLU A 310 2.95 -45.06 -36.05
C GLU A 310 1.81 -46.08 -36.01
N PRO A 311 1.05 -46.20 -34.90
CA PRO A 311 -0.29 -46.72 -35.03
C PRO A 311 -0.98 -45.69 -35.93
N GLU A 312 -1.40 -46.13 -37.12
CA GLU A 312 -2.28 -45.37 -37.99
C GLU A 312 -3.27 -44.60 -37.12
N ALA A 313 -3.16 -43.26 -37.17
CA ALA A 313 -4.13 -42.39 -36.53
C ALA A 313 -5.53 -42.91 -36.91
N PRO A 314 -6.45 -43.09 -35.95
CA PRO A 314 -7.79 -43.56 -36.27
C PRO A 314 -8.33 -42.61 -37.32
N ALA A 315 -8.58 -43.14 -38.52
CA ALA A 315 -9.06 -42.37 -39.66
C ALA A 315 -10.21 -41.49 -39.17
N LEU A 316 -10.03 -40.17 -39.22
CA LEU A 316 -11.01 -39.17 -38.82
C LEU A 316 -12.34 -39.55 -39.47
N ALA A 317 -13.28 -40.04 -38.67
CA ALA A 317 -14.62 -40.37 -39.11
C ALA A 317 -15.34 -39.05 -39.41
N LEU A 318 -15.10 -38.50 -40.59
CA LEU A 318 -15.92 -37.42 -41.12
C LEU A 318 -17.37 -37.93 -41.14
N PRO A 319 -18.36 -37.13 -40.69
CA PRO A 319 -19.77 -37.52 -40.73
C PRO A 319 -20.23 -37.96 -42.13
N VAL A 320 -19.51 -37.52 -43.16
CA VAL A 320 -19.67 -38.03 -44.53
C VAL A 320 -18.29 -38.23 -45.17
N THR A 321 -18.07 -39.41 -45.75
CA THR A 321 -16.90 -39.69 -46.58
C THR A 321 -17.03 -38.92 -47.89
N PRO A 322 -16.08 -38.04 -48.25
CA PRO A 322 -16.17 -37.30 -49.50
C PRO A 322 -16.12 -38.28 -50.68
N GLN A 323 -17.23 -38.38 -51.41
CA GLN A 323 -17.32 -39.22 -52.60
C GLN A 323 -16.67 -38.48 -53.77
N LYS A 324 -15.90 -39.19 -54.62
CA LYS A 324 -15.22 -38.62 -55.81
C LYS A 324 -16.14 -37.92 -56.83
N GLU A 325 -17.45 -38.03 -56.65
CA GLU A 325 -18.47 -37.38 -57.47
C GLU A 325 -18.78 -35.94 -57.00
N TRP A 326 -18.29 -35.54 -55.82
CA TRP A 326 -18.49 -34.21 -55.26
C TRP A 326 -17.48 -33.22 -55.84
N LEU A 327 -17.92 -32.45 -56.83
CA LEU A 327 -17.15 -31.39 -57.46
C LEU A 327 -16.50 -30.44 -56.40
N HIS A 328 -15.16 -30.44 -56.32
CA HIS A 328 -14.28 -29.61 -55.46
C HIS A 328 -14.10 -30.05 -54.01
N MET A 329 -14.33 -31.32 -53.70
CA MET A 329 -14.05 -31.91 -52.39
C MET A 329 -12.83 -32.85 -52.37
N ASP A 330 -11.95 -32.75 -53.37
CA ASP A 330 -10.81 -33.67 -53.55
C ASP A 330 -9.68 -33.46 -52.52
N THR A 331 -9.64 -32.30 -51.85
CA THR A 331 -8.66 -31.97 -50.80
C THR A 331 -9.38 -31.72 -49.49
N VAL A 332 -9.36 -32.70 -48.59
CA VAL A 332 -9.92 -32.55 -47.24
C VAL A 332 -8.92 -31.74 -46.41
N GLU A 333 -9.23 -30.48 -46.14
CA GLU A 333 -8.42 -29.61 -45.27
C GLU A 333 -8.64 -29.99 -43.80
N LEU A 334 -7.96 -31.04 -43.34
CA LEU A 334 -8.10 -31.59 -41.97
C LEU A 334 -7.87 -30.56 -40.87
N GLU A 335 -7.05 -29.53 -41.11
CA GLU A 335 -6.83 -28.41 -40.20
C GLU A 335 -8.09 -27.53 -40.04
N LYS A 336 -8.88 -27.33 -41.11
CA LYS A 336 -10.15 -26.60 -41.05
C LYS A 336 -11.30 -27.44 -40.51
N LEU A 337 -11.12 -28.75 -40.34
CA LEU A 337 -12.11 -29.65 -39.74
C LEU A 337 -11.85 -29.92 -38.26
N HIS A 338 -10.71 -29.47 -37.72
CA HIS A 338 -10.40 -29.61 -36.29
C HIS A 338 -11.40 -28.90 -35.38
N TRP A 339 -11.95 -27.73 -35.79
CA TRP A 339 -12.93 -27.01 -34.97
C TRP A 339 -14.31 -27.69 -34.93
N THR A 340 -14.60 -28.63 -35.84
CA THR A 340 -15.85 -29.41 -35.87
C THR A 340 -15.78 -30.71 -35.08
N GLN A 341 -14.63 -31.04 -34.50
CA GLN A 341 -14.46 -32.22 -33.66
C GLN A 341 -14.99 -31.96 -32.24
N ASP A 342 -15.52 -33.01 -31.60
CA ASP A 342 -15.89 -32.94 -30.19
C ASP A 342 -14.66 -32.61 -29.34
N LEU A 343 -14.85 -31.80 -28.30
CA LEU A 343 -13.76 -31.38 -27.42
C LEU A 343 -13.07 -32.62 -26.81
N PRO A 344 -11.73 -32.61 -26.67
CA PRO A 344 -11.03 -33.70 -26.02
C PRO A 344 -11.56 -33.89 -24.59
N PRO A 345 -11.64 -35.13 -24.08
CA PRO A 345 -12.09 -35.38 -22.71
C PRO A 345 -11.11 -34.74 -21.73
N VAL A 346 -11.64 -34.01 -20.74
CA VAL A 346 -10.86 -33.32 -19.70
C VAL A 346 -9.82 -34.26 -19.10
N ARG A 347 -8.52 -33.92 -19.21
CA ARG A 347 -7.41 -34.76 -18.73
C ARG A 347 -7.35 -34.80 -17.20
N ARG A 348 -8.14 -35.68 -16.57
CA ARG A 348 -8.22 -35.85 -15.09
C ARG A 348 -6.96 -36.41 -14.40
N GLN A 349 -5.94 -36.88 -15.13
CA GLN A 349 -4.89 -37.77 -14.56
C GLN A 349 -3.50 -37.14 -14.34
N GLN A 350 -3.28 -35.83 -14.58
CA GLN A 350 -1.99 -35.16 -14.33
C GLN A 350 -2.11 -33.95 -13.38
N THR A 351 -2.79 -34.10 -12.24
CA THR A 351 -2.98 -33.05 -11.23
C THR A 351 -1.73 -32.73 -10.38
N GLN A 352 -0.52 -33.12 -10.80
CA GLN A 352 0.70 -32.97 -10.00
C GLN A 352 1.58 -31.74 -10.34
N GLU A 353 1.34 -31.00 -11.42
CA GLU A 353 2.14 -29.81 -11.79
C GLU A 353 1.30 -28.55 -12.01
N ARG A 354 1.92 -27.37 -11.78
CA ARG A 354 1.33 -26.01 -11.79
C ARG A 354 0.43 -25.76 -13.00
N MET A 355 -0.90 -25.84 -12.81
CA MET A 355 -1.90 -25.59 -13.86
C MET A 355 -2.16 -24.09 -14.08
N GLN A 356 -2.53 -23.73 -15.31
CA GLN A 356 -2.94 -22.36 -15.63
C GLN A 356 -4.28 -22.02 -14.96
N ALA A 357 -4.33 -20.86 -14.30
CA ALA A 357 -5.52 -20.34 -13.63
C ALA A 357 -6.57 -19.87 -14.64
N ARG A 358 -7.83 -20.26 -14.42
CA ARG A 358 -8.97 -19.90 -15.27
C ARG A 358 -10.08 -19.25 -14.44
N PHE A 359 -10.67 -18.21 -15.00
CA PHE A 359 -11.62 -17.34 -14.31
C PHE A 359 -13.00 -17.40 -14.98
N SER A 360 -14.05 -17.34 -14.15
CA SER A 360 -15.42 -17.13 -14.61
C SER A 360 -15.63 -15.70 -15.11
N LEU A 361 -16.78 -15.43 -15.74
CA LEU A 361 -17.15 -14.07 -16.16
C LEU A 361 -17.27 -13.08 -14.97
N GLN A 362 -17.50 -13.60 -13.77
CA GLN A 362 -17.59 -12.84 -12.52
C GLN A 362 -16.23 -12.71 -11.81
N GLY A 363 -15.15 -13.18 -12.44
CA GLY A 363 -13.78 -13.12 -11.92
C GLY A 363 -13.45 -14.19 -10.87
N GLU A 364 -14.28 -15.23 -10.72
CA GLU A 364 -14.04 -16.30 -9.74
C GLU A 364 -13.03 -17.32 -10.26
N LEU A 365 -12.11 -17.77 -9.42
CA LEU A 365 -11.14 -18.80 -9.78
C LEU A 365 -11.84 -20.17 -9.89
N LEU A 366 -11.83 -20.76 -11.08
CA LEU A 366 -12.43 -22.06 -11.35
C LEU A 366 -11.45 -23.19 -11.03
N ALA A 367 -11.91 -24.22 -10.33
CA ALA A 367 -11.10 -25.40 -10.07
C ALA A 367 -10.92 -26.22 -11.37
N PRO A 368 -9.76 -26.89 -11.56
CA PRO A 368 -9.43 -27.56 -12.83
C PRO A 368 -10.40 -28.66 -13.24
N ASP A 369 -11.06 -29.30 -12.26
CA ASP A 369 -11.92 -30.46 -12.47
C ASP A 369 -13.41 -30.12 -12.65
N VAL A 370 -13.76 -28.83 -12.62
CA VAL A 370 -15.16 -28.40 -12.69
C VAL A 370 -15.66 -28.48 -14.13
N ASP A 371 -16.59 -29.39 -14.38
CA ASP A 371 -17.28 -29.55 -15.65
C ASP A 371 -18.52 -28.63 -15.68
N LEU A 372 -18.40 -27.48 -16.34
CA LEU A 372 -19.48 -26.50 -16.46
C LEU A 372 -20.19 -26.62 -17.83
N PRO A 373 -21.50 -26.38 -17.88
CA PRO A 373 -22.23 -26.42 -19.14
C PRO A 373 -21.71 -25.40 -20.18
N THR A 374 -21.58 -25.83 -21.44
CA THR A 374 -21.08 -24.99 -22.54
C THR A 374 -21.93 -23.75 -22.82
N HIS A 375 -23.23 -23.78 -22.52
CA HIS A 375 -24.15 -22.65 -22.72
C HIS A 375 -23.87 -21.43 -21.82
N LEU A 376 -22.97 -21.56 -20.84
CA LEU A 376 -22.57 -20.45 -19.97
C LEU A 376 -21.57 -19.48 -20.63
N GLY A 377 -21.13 -19.74 -21.86
CA GLY A 377 -20.17 -18.88 -22.57
C GLY A 377 -18.76 -18.90 -21.98
N LEU A 378 -18.47 -19.93 -21.18
CA LEU A 378 -17.19 -20.13 -20.49
C LEU A 378 -16.23 -21.05 -21.26
N HIS A 379 -16.68 -21.70 -22.34
CA HIS A 379 -15.82 -22.50 -23.21
C HIS A 379 -15.55 -21.73 -24.50
N HIS A 380 -14.27 -21.57 -24.84
CA HIS A 380 -13.83 -20.86 -26.04
C HIS A 380 -12.72 -21.62 -26.75
N HIS A 381 -12.48 -21.28 -28.02
CA HIS A 381 -11.44 -21.90 -28.86
C HIS A 381 -10.04 -21.38 -28.52
N GLY A 382 -9.62 -21.55 -27.25
CA GLY A 382 -8.26 -21.29 -26.77
C GLY A 382 -7.40 -22.56 -26.77
N GLU A 383 -6.24 -22.48 -26.14
CA GLU A 383 -5.29 -23.61 -26.04
C GLU A 383 -5.88 -24.78 -25.24
N GLU A 384 -6.71 -24.51 -24.25
CA GLU A 384 -7.39 -25.53 -23.43
C GLU A 384 -8.93 -25.43 -23.56
N ALA A 385 -9.49 -25.62 -24.77
CA ALA A 385 -10.93 -25.47 -25.01
C ALA A 385 -11.83 -26.42 -24.16
N GLU A 386 -11.27 -27.52 -23.66
CA GLU A 386 -11.92 -28.51 -22.80
C GLU A 386 -12.22 -28.01 -21.38
N ARG A 387 -11.49 -27.01 -20.88
CA ARG A 387 -11.68 -26.46 -19.52
C ARG A 387 -12.61 -25.24 -19.57
N ALA A 388 -13.44 -25.06 -18.55
CA ALA A 388 -14.28 -23.86 -18.44
C ALA A 388 -13.46 -22.64 -17.93
N GLY A 389 -13.82 -21.45 -18.41
CA GLY A 389 -13.27 -20.17 -17.98
C GLY A 389 -12.12 -19.66 -18.85
N TYR A 390 -11.82 -18.37 -18.68
CA TYR A 390 -10.79 -17.65 -19.43
C TYR A 390 -9.49 -17.56 -18.61
N SER A 391 -8.35 -17.78 -19.25
CA SER A 391 -7.04 -17.44 -18.68
C SER A 391 -6.75 -15.93 -18.79
N LEU A 392 -5.82 -15.42 -17.97
CA LEU A 392 -5.39 -14.01 -18.05
C LEU A 392 -4.82 -13.66 -19.43
N GLN A 393 -4.10 -14.58 -20.08
CA GLN A 393 -3.49 -14.38 -21.39
C GLN A 393 -4.54 -14.28 -22.50
N GLU A 394 -5.57 -15.12 -22.44
CA GLU A 394 -6.72 -15.07 -23.36
C GLU A 394 -7.51 -13.76 -23.18
N LEU A 395 -7.78 -13.35 -21.93
CA LEU A 395 -8.42 -12.06 -21.66
C LEU A 395 -7.59 -10.90 -22.21
N PHE A 396 -6.27 -10.91 -22.00
CA PHE A 396 -5.37 -9.92 -22.57
C PHE A 396 -5.41 -9.88 -24.09
N HIS A 397 -5.46 -11.04 -24.74
CA HIS A 397 -5.61 -11.10 -26.20
C HIS A 397 -6.94 -10.51 -26.66
N LEU A 398 -8.05 -10.85 -25.99
CA LEU A 398 -9.38 -10.34 -26.30
C LEU A 398 -9.50 -8.82 -26.15
N THR A 399 -8.79 -8.19 -25.19
CA THR A 399 -8.78 -6.72 -25.07
C THR A 399 -8.22 -6.00 -26.29
N ARG A 400 -7.42 -6.71 -27.13
CA ARG A 400 -6.84 -6.22 -28.39
C ARG A 400 -7.61 -6.66 -29.64
N SER A 401 -8.71 -7.41 -29.49
CA SER A 401 -9.55 -7.85 -30.62
C SER A 401 -10.06 -6.66 -31.44
N GLN A 402 -10.40 -6.89 -32.71
CA GLN A 402 -11.10 -5.87 -33.51
C GLN A 402 -12.59 -5.77 -33.14
N VAL A 403 -13.14 -6.77 -32.45
CA VAL A 403 -14.56 -6.83 -32.07
C VAL A 403 -14.79 -6.10 -30.74
N SER A 404 -15.53 -4.99 -30.77
CA SER A 404 -15.80 -4.14 -29.60
C SER A 404 -16.45 -4.89 -28.44
N GLN A 405 -17.39 -5.81 -28.72
CA GLN A 405 -18.07 -6.61 -27.69
C GLN A 405 -17.10 -7.54 -26.95
N GLN A 406 -16.15 -8.17 -27.67
CA GLN A 406 -15.14 -9.04 -27.06
C GLN A 406 -14.19 -8.24 -26.16
N ARG A 407 -13.80 -7.04 -26.59
CA ARG A 407 -12.94 -6.15 -25.80
C ARG A 407 -13.64 -5.69 -24.53
N ALA A 408 -14.90 -5.24 -24.65
CA ALA A 408 -15.69 -4.81 -23.50
C ALA A 408 -15.89 -5.94 -22.49
N LEU A 409 -16.19 -7.17 -22.97
CA LEU A 409 -16.28 -8.36 -22.12
C LEU A 409 -14.96 -8.63 -21.41
N ALA A 410 -13.84 -8.66 -22.14
CA ALA A 410 -12.53 -8.97 -21.57
C ALA A 410 -12.11 -7.93 -20.51
N LEU A 411 -12.29 -6.64 -20.79
CA LEU A 411 -12.03 -5.56 -19.82
C LEU A 411 -12.94 -5.67 -18.59
N HIS A 412 -14.20 -6.05 -18.78
CA HIS A 412 -15.13 -6.28 -17.66
C HIS A 412 -14.68 -7.44 -16.77
N VAL A 413 -14.32 -8.58 -17.36
CA VAL A 413 -13.85 -9.75 -16.60
C VAL A 413 -12.55 -9.41 -15.88
N LEU A 414 -11.60 -8.74 -16.54
CA LEU A 414 -10.35 -8.29 -15.89
C LEU A 414 -10.62 -7.33 -14.73
N ALA A 415 -11.58 -6.41 -14.86
CA ALA A 415 -11.97 -5.54 -13.74
C ALA A 415 -12.46 -6.35 -12.53
N GLN A 416 -13.29 -7.38 -12.76
CA GLN A 416 -13.79 -8.24 -11.68
C GLN A 416 -12.70 -9.09 -11.04
N VAL A 417 -11.80 -9.65 -11.86
CA VAL A 417 -10.63 -10.38 -11.37
C VAL A 417 -9.81 -9.47 -10.48
N ILE A 418 -9.45 -8.26 -10.92
CA ILE A 418 -8.67 -7.30 -10.13
C ILE A 418 -9.37 -6.94 -8.82
N SER A 419 -10.67 -6.68 -8.85
CA SER A 419 -11.42 -6.35 -7.63
C SER A 419 -11.40 -7.48 -6.59
N ARG A 420 -11.54 -8.74 -7.03
CA ARG A 420 -11.45 -9.92 -6.14
C ARG A 420 -10.02 -10.18 -5.67
N ALA A 421 -9.05 -9.95 -6.54
CA ALA A 421 -7.63 -10.04 -6.23
C ALA A 421 -7.26 -9.07 -5.10
N GLN A 422 -7.67 -7.80 -5.26
CA GLN A 422 -7.52 -6.79 -4.21
C GLN A 422 -8.27 -7.15 -2.92
N ALA A 423 -9.44 -7.79 -2.99
CA ALA A 423 -10.16 -8.27 -1.80
C ALA A 423 -9.44 -9.44 -1.08
N GLY A 424 -8.37 -9.98 -1.64
CA GLY A 424 -7.55 -11.04 -1.04
C GLY A 424 -8.07 -12.45 -1.30
N GLU A 425 -9.01 -12.65 -2.24
CA GLU A 425 -9.63 -13.96 -2.49
C GLU A 425 -8.66 -15.01 -3.06
N PHE A 426 -7.53 -14.60 -3.62
CA PHE A 426 -6.58 -15.48 -4.31
C PHE A 426 -5.28 -15.79 -3.54
N GLY A 427 -5.03 -15.14 -2.40
CA GLY A 427 -3.72 -15.09 -1.73
C GLY A 427 -3.06 -16.45 -1.47
N ASP A 428 -3.85 -17.49 -1.22
CA ASP A 428 -3.35 -18.85 -0.94
C ASP A 428 -3.52 -19.83 -2.11
N ARG A 429 -4.18 -19.42 -3.19
CA ARG A 429 -4.61 -20.29 -4.29
C ARG A 429 -3.79 -20.12 -5.56
N LEU A 430 -3.10 -18.99 -5.73
CA LEU A 430 -2.30 -18.67 -6.90
C LEU A 430 -0.82 -18.50 -6.55
N ALA A 431 0.06 -18.96 -7.44
CA ALA A 431 1.50 -18.75 -7.32
C ALA A 431 1.89 -17.37 -7.86
N GLY A 432 1.75 -16.33 -7.03
CA GLY A 432 2.16 -14.95 -7.32
C GLY A 432 1.01 -13.94 -7.35
N SER A 433 1.35 -12.64 -7.40
CA SER A 433 0.37 -11.53 -7.46
C SER A 433 -0.20 -11.36 -8.86
N VAL A 434 -1.53 -11.42 -8.96
CA VAL A 434 -2.26 -11.13 -10.21
C VAL A 434 -1.97 -9.71 -10.69
N LEU A 435 -1.94 -8.72 -9.78
CA LEU A 435 -1.69 -7.32 -10.14
C LEU A 435 -0.29 -7.12 -10.73
N SER A 436 0.75 -7.73 -10.15
CA SER A 436 2.12 -7.61 -10.68
C SER A 436 2.19 -8.14 -12.11
N LEU A 437 1.64 -9.34 -12.34
CA LEU A 437 1.60 -9.96 -13.67
C LEU A 437 0.88 -9.08 -14.71
N LEU A 438 -0.26 -8.48 -14.34
CA LEU A 438 -1.02 -7.60 -15.24
C LEU A 438 -0.24 -6.31 -15.56
N LEU A 439 0.40 -5.70 -14.56
CA LEU A 439 1.19 -4.48 -14.76
C LEU A 439 2.44 -4.75 -15.62
N ASP A 440 3.14 -5.85 -15.36
CA ASP A 440 4.33 -6.27 -16.12
C ASP A 440 3.98 -6.57 -17.58
N ALA A 441 2.78 -7.13 -17.83
CA ALA A 441 2.25 -7.36 -19.18
C ALA A 441 1.79 -6.07 -19.90
N GLY A 442 1.87 -4.91 -19.25
CA GLY A 442 1.51 -3.61 -19.83
C GLY A 442 0.00 -3.32 -19.84
N PHE A 443 -0.77 -3.92 -18.92
CA PHE A 443 -2.22 -3.72 -18.82
C PHE A 443 -2.60 -2.24 -18.69
N LEU A 444 -1.79 -1.47 -17.94
CA LEU A 444 -1.99 -0.05 -17.69
C LEU A 444 -2.16 0.78 -18.97
N PHE A 445 -1.27 0.57 -19.95
CA PHE A 445 -1.33 1.27 -21.23
C PHE A 445 -2.45 0.75 -22.11
N LEU A 446 -2.78 -0.54 -22.00
CA LEU A 446 -3.93 -1.13 -22.69
C LEU A 446 -5.25 -0.51 -22.23
N LEU A 447 -5.39 -0.24 -20.93
CA LEU A 447 -6.49 0.56 -20.39
C LEU A 447 -6.50 1.97 -20.95
N ARG A 448 -5.34 2.66 -20.94
CA ARG A 448 -5.22 4.01 -21.49
C ARG A 448 -5.64 4.07 -22.97
N PHE A 449 -5.22 3.12 -23.80
CA PHE A 449 -5.63 3.04 -25.21
C PHE A 449 -7.12 2.72 -25.36
N SER A 450 -7.67 1.86 -24.50
CA SER A 450 -9.09 1.53 -24.51
C SER A 450 -9.99 2.71 -24.12
N LEU A 451 -9.45 3.70 -23.40
CA LEU A 451 -10.16 4.96 -23.15
C LEU A 451 -10.30 5.81 -24.41
N ASP A 452 -9.42 5.67 -25.41
CA ASP A 452 -9.48 6.42 -26.68
C ASP A 452 -10.41 5.77 -27.73
N ASP A 453 -11.14 4.73 -27.32
CA ASP A 453 -12.12 4.09 -28.19
C ASP A 453 -13.28 5.03 -28.57
N ARG A 454 -14.01 4.64 -29.62
CA ARG A 454 -15.25 5.29 -30.08
C ARG A 454 -16.50 4.68 -29.45
N VAL A 455 -16.41 3.46 -28.92
CA VAL A 455 -17.56 2.73 -28.37
C VAL A 455 -17.68 2.97 -26.86
N ASP A 456 -18.79 3.58 -26.44
CA ASP A 456 -19.04 3.91 -25.02
C ASP A 456 -18.95 2.71 -24.08
N GLY A 457 -19.39 1.52 -24.52
CA GLY A 457 -19.29 0.29 -23.73
C GLY A 457 -17.83 -0.13 -23.44
N VAL A 458 -16.91 0.12 -24.38
CA VAL A 458 -15.47 -0.14 -24.18
C VAL A 458 -14.88 0.91 -23.25
N ILE A 459 -15.24 2.19 -23.41
CA ILE A 459 -14.79 3.27 -22.52
C ILE A 459 -15.26 3.01 -21.08
N ALA A 460 -16.53 2.65 -20.89
CA ALA A 460 -17.12 2.37 -19.58
C ALA A 460 -16.43 1.20 -18.86
N THR A 461 -16.16 0.10 -19.58
CA THR A 461 -15.47 -1.07 -19.02
C THR A 461 -13.99 -0.78 -18.76
N ALA A 462 -13.33 0.01 -19.61
CA ALA A 462 -11.96 0.47 -19.38
C ALA A 462 -11.84 1.36 -18.13
N ILE A 463 -12.77 2.30 -17.92
CA ILE A 463 -12.81 3.14 -16.71
C ILE A 463 -13.05 2.30 -15.46
N ARG A 464 -13.98 1.34 -15.53
CA ARG A 464 -14.24 0.42 -14.42
C ARG A 464 -13.00 -0.41 -14.07
N ALA A 465 -12.29 -0.93 -15.07
CA ALA A 465 -11.03 -1.64 -14.86
C ALA A 465 -9.94 -0.71 -14.30
N LEU A 466 -9.88 0.54 -14.73
CA LEU A 466 -8.95 1.55 -14.19
C LEU A 466 -9.27 1.86 -12.71
N ARG A 467 -10.54 2.02 -12.36
CA ARG A 467 -10.98 2.16 -10.96
C ARG A 467 -10.56 0.94 -10.16
N ALA A 468 -10.89 -0.27 -10.64
CA ALA A 468 -10.53 -1.51 -9.95
C ALA A 468 -9.02 -1.63 -9.74
N LEU A 469 -8.19 -1.19 -10.69
CA LEU A 469 -6.74 -1.23 -10.54
C LEU A 469 -6.19 -0.20 -9.54
N LEU A 470 -6.69 1.04 -9.58
CA LEU A 470 -6.08 2.16 -8.85
C LEU A 470 -6.72 2.41 -7.47
N VAL A 471 -8.01 2.14 -7.31
CA VAL A 471 -8.79 2.58 -6.16
C VAL A 471 -9.16 1.39 -5.28
N ALA A 472 -8.56 1.35 -4.09
CA ALA A 472 -9.01 0.46 -3.02
C ALA A 472 -10.10 1.18 -2.20
N PRO A 473 -11.38 0.77 -2.28
CA PRO A 473 -12.47 1.47 -1.59
C PRO A 473 -12.32 1.45 -0.07
N GLY A 474 -11.80 0.35 0.50
CA GLY A 474 -11.57 0.23 1.94
C GLY A 474 -10.55 1.23 2.48
N ASP A 475 -9.55 1.63 1.69
CA ASP A 475 -8.57 2.65 2.10
C ASP A 475 -9.25 4.02 2.25
N GLU A 476 -10.14 4.35 1.31
CA GLU A 476 -10.87 5.60 1.30
C GLU A 476 -11.92 5.69 2.42
N GLU A 477 -12.60 4.57 2.72
CA GLU A 477 -13.51 4.46 3.87
C GLU A 477 -12.76 4.62 5.20
N LEU A 478 -11.57 4.02 5.31
CA LEU A 478 -10.72 4.18 6.49
C LEU A 478 -10.38 5.64 6.72
N LEU A 479 -9.83 6.33 5.72
CA LEU A 479 -9.44 7.74 5.81
C LEU A 479 -10.63 8.66 6.16
N ASP A 480 -11.83 8.31 5.71
CA ASP A 480 -13.04 9.08 6.02
C ASP A 480 -13.55 8.83 7.44
N SER A 481 -13.45 7.59 7.91
CA SER A 481 -13.82 7.22 9.28
C SER A 481 -12.90 7.85 10.32
N THR A 482 -11.65 8.12 9.96
CA THR A 482 -10.61 8.64 10.87
C THR A 482 -10.53 10.17 10.86
N PHE A 483 -11.27 10.84 9.97
CA PHE A 483 -11.19 12.29 9.78
C PHE A 483 -11.38 13.10 11.09
N SER A 484 -12.28 12.67 11.96
CA SER A 484 -12.60 13.33 13.23
C SER A 484 -11.69 12.93 14.39
N TRP A 485 -10.67 12.11 14.16
CA TRP A 485 -9.69 11.74 15.17
C TRP A 485 -8.71 12.89 15.44
N TYR A 486 -7.96 12.79 16.53
CA TYR A 486 -6.89 13.75 16.83
C TYR A 486 -5.89 13.78 15.67
N HIS A 487 -5.81 14.92 14.98
CA HIS A 487 -4.98 15.12 13.78
C HIS A 487 -5.27 14.11 12.66
N GLY A 488 -6.51 13.60 12.58
CA GLY A 488 -6.95 12.57 11.61
C GLY A 488 -7.18 13.07 10.19
N ALA A 489 -7.34 14.38 9.98
CA ALA A 489 -7.40 14.99 8.64
C ALA A 489 -6.04 14.97 7.91
N LEU A 490 -4.94 14.74 8.62
CA LEU A 490 -3.59 14.67 8.07
C LEU A 490 -3.32 13.27 7.53
N THR A 491 -2.90 13.17 6.26
CA THR A 491 -2.69 11.88 5.58
C THR A 491 -1.31 11.82 4.93
N PHE A 492 -0.68 10.64 4.98
CA PHE A 492 0.52 10.37 4.19
C PHE A 492 0.15 10.27 2.69
N PRO A 493 1.01 10.75 1.79
CA PRO A 493 0.81 10.61 0.35
C PRO A 493 0.92 9.14 -0.05
N LEU A 494 0.02 8.67 -0.92
CA LEU A 494 -0.02 7.29 -1.40
C LEU A 494 0.91 7.09 -2.60
N MET A 495 2.21 7.35 -2.39
CA MET A 495 3.25 7.24 -3.41
C MET A 495 4.31 6.19 -3.01
N PRO A 496 4.89 5.45 -3.97
CA PRO A 496 5.92 4.46 -3.70
C PRO A 496 7.17 5.11 -3.11
N SER A 497 7.73 4.48 -2.08
CA SER A 497 9.07 4.82 -1.57
C SER A 497 10.06 4.62 -2.71
N GLN A 498 10.76 5.69 -3.08
CA GLN A 498 11.89 5.57 -4.01
C GLN A 498 12.89 4.66 -3.30
N GLU A 499 12.98 3.40 -3.72
CA GLU A 499 14.21 2.65 -3.50
C GLU A 499 15.26 3.50 -4.20
N ASP A 500 16.12 4.14 -3.39
CA ASP A 500 17.40 4.62 -3.89
C ASP A 500 17.93 3.44 -4.68
N LYS A 501 18.05 3.61 -6.00
CA LYS A 501 18.85 2.68 -6.76
C LYS A 501 20.16 2.63 -5.98
N GLU A 502 20.46 1.47 -5.43
CA GLU A 502 21.84 1.14 -5.12
C GLU A 502 22.54 1.42 -6.46
N ASP A 503 23.22 2.56 -6.53
CA ASP A 503 24.05 2.92 -7.65
C ASP A 503 25.13 1.82 -7.65
N GLU A 504 24.88 0.75 -8.41
CA GLU A 504 25.87 -0.24 -8.84
C GLU A 504 26.87 0.38 -9.84
N ASP A 505 26.86 1.71 -9.99
CA ASP A 505 27.93 2.45 -10.66
C ASP A 505 28.88 2.99 -9.58
N GLU A 506 29.81 2.14 -9.17
CA GLU A 506 31.07 2.53 -8.55
C GLU A 506 31.76 3.61 -9.43
N ASP A 507 32.41 4.58 -8.77
CA ASP A 507 33.27 5.65 -9.32
C ASP A 507 32.57 6.95 -9.80
N GLU A 508 32.29 7.88 -8.87
CA GLU A 508 32.86 9.24 -8.96
C GLU A 508 32.77 10.02 -7.63
N GLU A 509 33.94 10.52 -7.19
CA GLU A 509 34.15 11.28 -5.95
C GLU A 509 33.70 12.77 -6.04
N CYS A 510 33.27 13.29 -4.88
CA CYS A 510 33.43 14.69 -4.38
C CYS A 510 32.38 15.81 -4.71
N PRO A 511 32.23 16.84 -3.84
CA PRO A 511 31.03 16.97 -2.99
C PRO A 511 30.43 18.41 -2.85
N ALA A 512 29.38 18.49 -2.02
CA ALA A 512 28.87 19.66 -1.28
C ALA A 512 28.08 20.79 -2.01
N GLY A 513 26.88 21.06 -1.49
CA GLY A 513 26.35 22.42 -1.43
C GLY A 513 25.41 22.89 -2.53
N LYS A 514 24.55 22.02 -3.09
CA LYS A 514 23.32 22.47 -3.76
C LYS A 514 22.17 21.58 -3.35
N ALA A 515 21.15 22.18 -2.72
CA ALA A 515 19.84 21.56 -2.59
C ALA A 515 19.50 20.92 -3.94
N LYS A 516 19.36 19.60 -3.93
CA LYS A 516 19.10 18.73 -5.09
C LYS A 516 17.89 19.31 -5.83
N ARG A 517 18.14 20.26 -6.75
CA ARG A 517 17.20 20.59 -7.83
C ARG A 517 17.08 19.26 -8.54
N LYS A 518 15.94 18.58 -8.35
CA LYS A 518 15.58 17.36 -9.08
C LYS A 518 16.06 17.55 -10.51
N SER A 519 17.02 16.73 -10.93
CA SER A 519 17.54 16.82 -12.28
C SER A 519 16.36 16.65 -13.24
N PRO A 520 16.28 17.44 -14.32
CA PRO A 520 15.19 17.34 -15.31
C PRO A 520 15.15 15.98 -16.04
N GLU A 521 16.08 15.06 -15.74
CA GLU A 521 16.15 13.73 -16.31
C GLU A 521 15.06 12.78 -15.80
N GLU A 522 14.51 12.98 -14.59
CA GLU A 522 13.37 12.17 -14.11
C GLU A 522 12.11 12.38 -14.96
N GLU A 523 11.87 13.59 -15.48
CA GLU A 523 10.75 13.88 -16.39
C GLU A 523 10.98 13.39 -17.82
N SER A 524 12.23 13.07 -18.20
CA SER A 524 12.57 12.59 -19.55
C SER A 524 12.48 11.06 -19.70
N ARG A 525 12.19 10.32 -18.62
CA ARG A 525 12.02 8.87 -18.71
C ARG A 525 10.72 8.53 -19.46
N PRO A 526 10.74 7.53 -20.37
CA PRO A 526 9.55 7.19 -21.12
C PRO A 526 8.44 6.68 -20.17
N PRO A 527 7.16 6.93 -20.47
CA PRO A 527 6.02 6.57 -19.61
C PRO A 527 6.01 5.11 -19.06
N PRO A 528 6.36 4.06 -19.83
CA PRO A 528 6.42 2.70 -19.31
C PRO A 528 7.48 2.48 -18.23
N ASP A 529 8.63 3.14 -18.32
CA ASP A 529 9.69 3.02 -17.31
C ASP A 529 9.32 3.74 -16.02
N LEU A 530 8.61 4.87 -16.15
CA LEU A 530 8.00 5.56 -15.01
C LEU A 530 6.93 4.68 -14.35
N ALA A 531 6.04 4.06 -15.13
CA ALA A 531 4.95 3.22 -14.61
C ALA A 531 5.43 1.99 -13.83
N ARG A 532 6.60 1.44 -14.16
CA ARG A 532 7.20 0.32 -13.40
C ARG A 532 7.55 0.70 -11.97
N HIS A 533 8.00 1.94 -11.75
CA HIS A 533 8.35 2.44 -10.42
C HIS A 533 7.14 3.11 -9.74
N ASP A 534 6.36 3.88 -10.50
CA ASP A 534 5.23 4.67 -10.04
C ASP A 534 4.14 4.72 -11.13
N VAL A 535 3.12 3.89 -10.93
CA VAL A 535 2.01 3.73 -11.88
C VAL A 535 1.24 5.03 -12.08
N ILE A 536 1.10 5.86 -11.03
CA ILE A 536 0.33 7.11 -11.12
C ILE A 536 1.10 8.16 -11.91
N LYS A 537 2.41 8.34 -11.66
CA LYS A 537 3.25 9.21 -12.50
C LYS A 537 3.28 8.74 -13.95
N GLY A 538 3.40 7.43 -14.17
CA GLY A 538 3.34 6.83 -15.50
C GLY A 538 2.04 7.15 -16.23
N LEU A 539 0.88 7.05 -15.56
CA LEU A 539 -0.42 7.42 -16.12
C LEU A 539 -0.55 8.91 -16.43
N LEU A 540 -0.10 9.78 -15.52
CA LEU A 540 -0.16 11.24 -15.73
C LEU A 540 0.69 11.67 -16.93
N ALA A 541 1.81 10.99 -17.20
CA ALA A 541 2.62 11.21 -18.39
C ALA A 541 1.91 10.86 -19.71
N THR A 542 0.84 10.05 -19.68
CA THR A 542 0.05 9.67 -20.88
C THR A 542 -1.14 10.59 -21.19
N SER A 543 -1.17 11.80 -20.61
CA SER A 543 -2.27 12.76 -20.76
C SER A 543 -3.65 12.16 -20.39
N LEU A 544 -3.70 11.37 -19.32
CA LEU A 544 -4.94 10.78 -18.81
C LEU A 544 -5.99 11.85 -18.41
N LEU A 545 -5.57 12.93 -17.75
CA LEU A 545 -6.49 13.96 -17.23
C LEU A 545 -7.32 14.66 -18.33
N PRO A 546 -6.73 15.16 -19.44
CA PRO A 546 -7.51 15.67 -20.56
C PRO A 546 -8.50 14.65 -21.15
N ARG A 547 -8.15 13.36 -21.16
CA ARG A 547 -9.04 12.31 -21.67
C ARG A 547 -10.23 12.08 -20.72
N LEU A 548 -10.01 12.01 -19.41
CA LEU A 548 -11.08 11.90 -18.43
C LEU A 548 -12.02 13.12 -18.49
N ARG A 549 -11.46 14.33 -18.68
CA ARG A 549 -12.26 15.54 -18.94
C ARG A 549 -13.14 15.37 -20.17
N TYR A 550 -12.57 14.95 -21.31
CA TYR A 550 -13.33 14.75 -22.54
C TYR A 550 -14.48 13.76 -22.36
N VAL A 551 -14.24 12.67 -21.62
CA VAL A 551 -15.30 11.69 -21.32
C VAL A 551 -16.44 12.35 -20.54
N LEU A 552 -16.15 13.11 -19.47
CA LEU A 552 -17.18 13.81 -18.70
C LEU A 552 -17.88 14.94 -19.47
N GLU A 553 -17.14 15.69 -20.28
CA GLU A 553 -17.65 16.90 -20.95
C GLU A 553 -18.38 16.58 -22.27
N VAL A 554 -17.91 15.57 -23.02
CA VAL A 554 -18.36 15.32 -24.41
C VAL A 554 -19.13 14.01 -24.55
N THR A 555 -18.70 12.93 -23.89
CA THR A 555 -19.37 11.62 -24.06
C THR A 555 -20.61 11.43 -23.19
N TYR A 556 -20.77 12.23 -22.13
CA TYR A 556 -21.89 12.14 -21.18
C TYR A 556 -22.19 10.70 -20.70
N PRO A 557 -21.22 10.03 -20.07
CA PRO A 557 -21.37 8.64 -19.67
C PRO A 557 -22.43 8.44 -18.57
N GLY A 558 -22.90 7.21 -18.44
CA GLY A 558 -23.84 6.82 -17.38
C GLY A 558 -23.30 7.02 -15.95
N PRO A 559 -24.19 6.99 -14.95
CA PRO A 559 -23.88 7.40 -13.56
C PRO A 559 -22.75 6.61 -12.92
N ALA A 560 -22.70 5.29 -13.13
CA ALA A 560 -21.64 4.44 -12.58
C ALA A 560 -20.25 4.84 -13.08
N VAL A 561 -20.14 5.19 -14.37
CA VAL A 561 -18.87 5.57 -14.98
C VAL A 561 -18.42 6.94 -14.46
N VAL A 562 -19.34 7.88 -14.24
CA VAL A 562 -19.03 9.18 -13.63
C VAL A 562 -18.44 8.98 -12.22
N LEU A 563 -19.06 8.14 -11.39
CA LEU A 563 -18.55 7.82 -10.05
C LEU A 563 -17.17 7.15 -10.12
N ASP A 564 -16.96 6.24 -11.08
CA ASP A 564 -15.66 5.60 -11.29
C ASP A 564 -14.57 6.62 -11.66
N ILE A 565 -14.87 7.60 -12.53
CA ILE A 565 -13.93 8.68 -12.88
C ILE A 565 -13.60 9.53 -11.64
N LEU A 566 -14.61 9.93 -10.86
CA LEU A 566 -14.38 10.74 -9.66
C LEU A 566 -13.53 9.99 -8.63
N ALA A 567 -13.75 8.69 -8.45
CA ALA A 567 -12.93 7.85 -7.57
C ALA A 567 -11.48 7.77 -8.05
N VAL A 568 -11.25 7.62 -9.36
CA VAL A 568 -9.90 7.66 -9.94
C VAL A 568 -9.23 9.02 -9.70
N LEU A 569 -9.94 10.13 -9.90
CA LEU A 569 -9.41 11.48 -9.64
C LEU A 569 -9.06 11.69 -8.17
N ILE A 570 -9.87 11.19 -7.23
CA ILE A 570 -9.59 11.22 -5.79
C ILE A 570 -8.27 10.51 -5.51
N ARG A 571 -8.09 9.31 -6.06
CA ARG A 571 -6.88 8.52 -5.89
C ARG A 571 -5.64 9.21 -6.48
N LEU A 572 -5.76 9.84 -7.66
CA LEU A 572 -4.68 10.63 -8.24
C LEU A 572 -4.31 11.81 -7.33
N ALA A 573 -5.29 12.51 -6.75
CA ALA A 573 -5.04 13.62 -5.84
C ALA A 573 -4.38 13.21 -4.51
N ARG A 574 -4.59 11.97 -4.03
CA ARG A 574 -3.94 11.41 -2.83
C ARG A 574 -2.48 11.02 -3.03
N HIS A 575 -2.02 10.90 -4.27
CA HIS A 575 -0.67 10.42 -4.59
C HIS A 575 0.43 11.38 -4.10
N SER A 576 0.32 12.66 -4.47
CA SER A 576 1.30 13.69 -4.11
C SER A 576 0.74 15.09 -4.30
N LEU A 577 1.38 16.10 -3.70
CA LEU A 577 1.05 17.51 -3.96
C LEU A 577 1.14 17.85 -5.46
N GLU A 578 2.17 17.35 -6.15
CA GLU A 578 2.36 17.56 -7.59
C GLU A 578 1.22 16.96 -8.44
N SER A 579 0.73 15.78 -8.06
CA SER A 579 -0.41 15.16 -8.73
C SER A 579 -1.69 15.97 -8.49
N ALA A 580 -1.93 16.41 -7.25
CA ALA A 580 -3.07 17.24 -6.91
C ALA A 580 -3.05 18.60 -7.65
N THR A 581 -1.89 19.23 -7.81
CA THR A 581 -1.76 20.46 -8.61
C THR A 581 -2.02 20.20 -10.08
N ARG A 582 -1.52 19.10 -10.66
CA ARG A 582 -1.81 18.70 -12.05
C ARG A 582 -3.31 18.48 -12.29
N VAL A 583 -4.02 17.87 -11.33
CA VAL A 583 -5.49 17.69 -11.40
C VAL A 583 -6.21 19.04 -11.36
N LEU A 584 -5.78 19.97 -10.51
CA LEU A 584 -6.35 21.32 -10.42
C LEU A 584 -6.07 22.18 -11.66
N GLU A 585 -4.87 22.07 -12.22
CA GLU A 585 -4.40 22.85 -13.36
C GLU A 585 -4.89 22.31 -14.71
N CYS A 586 -5.43 21.09 -14.74
CA CYS A 586 -6.02 20.55 -15.96
C CYS A 586 -7.19 21.45 -16.43
N PRO A 587 -7.08 22.06 -17.62
CA PRO A 587 -8.00 23.12 -18.03
C PRO A 587 -9.43 22.60 -18.16
N ARG A 588 -10.39 23.34 -17.58
CA ARG A 588 -11.83 23.05 -17.52
C ARG A 588 -12.24 21.77 -16.77
N LEU A 589 -11.32 20.96 -16.24
CA LEU A 589 -11.69 19.71 -15.56
C LEU A 589 -12.49 19.98 -14.28
N ILE A 590 -11.92 20.76 -13.36
CA ILE A 590 -12.59 21.12 -12.10
C ILE A 590 -13.83 21.99 -12.36
N GLU A 591 -13.78 22.89 -13.34
CA GLU A 591 -14.93 23.71 -13.75
C GLU A 591 -16.11 22.84 -14.19
N THR A 592 -15.84 21.81 -15.02
CA THR A 592 -16.86 20.87 -15.48
C THR A 592 -17.43 20.07 -14.32
N ILE A 593 -16.58 19.56 -13.42
CA ILE A 593 -17.02 18.78 -12.26
C ILE A 593 -17.91 19.64 -11.34
N VAL A 594 -17.50 20.87 -11.07
CA VAL A 594 -18.25 21.79 -10.20
C VAL A 594 -19.56 22.23 -10.87
N ARG A 595 -19.56 22.50 -12.17
CA ARG A 595 -20.75 22.91 -12.92
C ARG A 595 -21.79 21.78 -13.02
N GLU A 596 -21.35 20.58 -13.37
CA GLU A 596 -22.25 19.46 -13.67
C GLU A 596 -22.64 18.64 -12.42
N PHE A 597 -21.72 18.45 -11.46
CA PHE A 597 -21.93 17.51 -10.34
C PHE A 597 -22.05 18.18 -8.96
N LEU A 598 -22.02 19.51 -8.90
CA LEU A 598 -22.29 20.26 -7.66
C LEU A 598 -23.21 21.49 -7.87
N PRO A 599 -24.23 21.44 -8.75
CA PRO A 599 -25.05 22.61 -9.09
C PRO A 599 -25.78 23.20 -7.87
N THR A 600 -26.09 24.49 -7.91
CA THR A 600 -26.84 25.17 -6.85
C THR A 600 -28.36 24.93 -6.95
N SER A 601 -28.86 24.51 -8.12
CA SER A 601 -30.25 24.16 -8.37
C SER A 601 -30.35 22.83 -9.15
N TRP A 602 -31.26 21.96 -8.71
CA TRP A 602 -31.51 20.66 -9.34
C TRP A 602 -32.99 20.26 -9.21
N SER A 603 -33.44 19.35 -10.07
CA SER A 603 -34.78 18.75 -9.99
C SER A 603 -34.84 17.66 -8.92
N PRO A 604 -35.98 17.49 -8.22
CA PRO A 604 -36.12 16.46 -7.20
C PRO A 604 -35.87 15.07 -7.78
N VAL A 605 -34.98 14.31 -7.15
CA VAL A 605 -34.61 12.96 -7.56
C VAL A 605 -35.36 11.96 -6.68
N GLY A 606 -36.25 11.18 -7.28
CA GLY A 606 -37.03 10.16 -6.58
C GLY A 606 -36.18 8.97 -6.11
N ALA A 607 -36.75 8.14 -5.22
CA ALA A 607 -36.13 6.90 -4.77
C ALA A 607 -36.09 5.87 -5.92
N GLY A 608 -34.91 5.63 -6.47
CA GLY A 608 -34.69 4.69 -7.58
C GLY A 608 -33.32 4.85 -8.24
N PRO A 609 -32.94 3.97 -9.18
CA PRO A 609 -31.69 4.12 -9.94
C PRO A 609 -31.75 5.42 -10.74
N THR A 610 -30.85 6.36 -10.45
CA THR A 610 -30.83 7.67 -11.10
C THR A 610 -30.43 7.52 -12.56
N PRO A 611 -31.24 7.97 -13.52
CA PRO A 611 -30.94 7.79 -14.94
C PRO A 611 -29.73 8.62 -15.38
N SER A 612 -29.42 9.71 -14.67
CA SER A 612 -28.25 10.56 -14.91
C SER A 612 -27.83 11.28 -13.62
N LEU A 613 -26.52 11.47 -13.43
CA LEU A 613 -25.94 12.30 -12.36
C LEU A 613 -25.66 13.75 -12.81
N TYR A 614 -25.80 14.05 -14.11
CA TYR A 614 -25.56 15.41 -14.60
C TYR A 614 -26.61 16.38 -14.06
N LYS A 615 -26.14 17.54 -13.60
CA LYS A 615 -26.96 18.56 -12.93
C LYS A 615 -27.61 18.07 -11.64
N VAL A 616 -27.04 17.06 -11.00
CA VAL A 616 -27.41 16.58 -9.66
C VAL A 616 -26.18 16.65 -8.77
N PRO A 617 -26.28 17.21 -7.55
CA PRO A 617 -25.15 17.27 -6.64
C PRO A 617 -24.75 15.86 -6.17
N CYS A 618 -23.44 15.57 -6.18
CA CYS A 618 -22.89 14.27 -5.81
C CYS A 618 -21.85 14.37 -4.68
N ALA A 619 -21.96 13.50 -3.67
CA ALA A 619 -21.06 13.46 -2.53
C ALA A 619 -19.60 13.15 -2.94
N THR A 620 -19.41 12.25 -3.91
CA THR A 620 -18.08 11.89 -4.43
C THR A 620 -17.36 13.08 -5.08
N ALA A 621 -18.12 13.96 -5.75
CA ALA A 621 -17.55 15.18 -6.32
C ALA A 621 -17.11 16.16 -5.21
N MET A 622 -17.90 16.29 -4.14
CA MET A 622 -17.51 17.09 -2.97
C MET A 622 -16.27 16.51 -2.27
N LYS A 623 -16.18 15.19 -2.17
CA LYS A 623 -15.01 14.48 -1.65
C LYS A 623 -13.75 14.77 -2.45
N LEU A 624 -13.82 14.78 -3.78
CA LEU A 624 -12.68 15.15 -4.63
C LEU A 624 -12.15 16.56 -4.28
N LEU A 625 -13.05 17.53 -4.11
CA LEU A 625 -12.66 18.89 -3.74
C LEU A 625 -12.04 18.95 -2.34
N ARG A 626 -12.56 18.18 -1.37
CA ARG A 626 -11.94 18.03 -0.05
C ARG A 626 -10.51 17.50 -0.15
N VAL A 627 -10.29 16.44 -0.93
CA VAL A 627 -8.97 15.83 -1.09
C VAL A 627 -8.00 16.79 -1.76
N LEU A 628 -8.41 17.49 -2.81
CA LEU A 628 -7.59 18.53 -3.43
C LEU A 628 -7.26 19.67 -2.44
N ALA A 629 -8.24 20.15 -1.66
CA ALA A 629 -8.01 21.16 -0.64
C ALA A 629 -7.04 20.69 0.45
N SER A 630 -7.07 19.41 0.82
CA SER A 630 -6.14 18.85 1.81
C SER A 630 -4.69 18.83 1.33
N ALA A 631 -4.45 18.85 0.01
CA ALA A 631 -3.10 18.85 -0.53
C ALA A 631 -2.32 20.14 -0.25
N GLY A 632 -3.00 21.29 -0.12
CA GLY A 632 -2.29 22.53 0.25
C GLY A 632 -3.19 23.74 0.43
N ARG A 633 -2.72 24.69 1.24
CA ARG A 633 -3.39 25.97 1.54
C ARG A 633 -3.75 26.76 0.29
N ASN A 634 -2.84 26.81 -0.69
CA ASN A 634 -3.04 27.55 -1.93
C ASN A 634 -4.10 26.89 -2.83
N ILE A 635 -4.15 25.56 -2.84
CA ILE A 635 -5.17 24.80 -3.57
C ILE A 635 -6.54 25.07 -2.93
N ALA A 636 -6.65 24.98 -1.60
CA ALA A 636 -7.88 25.30 -0.88
C ALA A 636 -8.36 26.74 -1.17
N ALA A 637 -7.46 27.72 -1.16
CA ALA A 637 -7.79 29.11 -1.45
C ALA A 637 -8.29 29.30 -2.89
N ARG A 638 -7.58 28.72 -3.87
CA ARG A 638 -7.98 28.74 -5.29
C ARG A 638 -9.34 28.08 -5.49
N LEU A 639 -9.58 26.94 -4.83
CA LEU A 639 -10.85 26.25 -4.90
C LEU A 639 -12.00 27.14 -4.40
N LEU A 640 -11.86 27.74 -3.21
CA LEU A 640 -12.87 28.62 -2.62
C LEU A 640 -13.17 29.87 -3.46
N SER A 641 -12.14 30.48 -4.06
CA SER A 641 -12.28 31.75 -4.79
C SER A 641 -12.68 31.57 -6.26
N SER A 642 -12.16 30.56 -6.94
CA SER A 642 -12.23 30.46 -8.41
C SER A 642 -13.46 29.71 -8.91
N PHE A 643 -14.04 28.80 -8.11
CA PHE A 643 -15.13 27.90 -8.55
C PHE A 643 -16.47 28.13 -7.83
N ASP A 644 -16.67 29.30 -7.22
CA ASP A 644 -17.88 29.66 -6.46
C ASP A 644 -18.29 28.59 -5.43
N LEU A 645 -17.29 28.00 -4.78
CA LEU A 645 -17.49 26.96 -3.76
C LEU A 645 -18.24 27.49 -2.53
N ARG A 646 -18.16 28.81 -2.28
CA ARG A 646 -18.93 29.49 -1.23
C ARG A 646 -20.44 29.26 -1.40
N SER A 647 -21.01 29.61 -2.56
CA SER A 647 -22.46 29.54 -2.75
C SER A 647 -22.96 28.10 -2.64
N ARG A 648 -22.17 27.14 -3.14
CA ARG A 648 -22.44 25.70 -3.12
C ARG A 648 -22.43 25.13 -1.70
N LEU A 649 -21.42 25.47 -0.90
CA LEU A 649 -21.37 25.09 0.51
C LEU A 649 -22.55 25.68 1.28
N CYS A 650 -22.87 26.97 1.07
CA CYS A 650 -24.03 27.59 1.71
C CYS A 650 -25.32 26.86 1.34
N ARG A 651 -25.53 26.53 0.06
CA ARG A 651 -26.73 25.85 -0.42
C ARG A 651 -26.92 24.47 0.21
N ILE A 652 -25.85 23.68 0.30
CA ILE A 652 -25.89 22.29 0.79
C ILE A 652 -26.02 22.26 2.33
N ILE A 653 -25.35 23.17 3.03
CA ILE A 653 -25.33 23.19 4.50
C ILE A 653 -26.59 23.87 5.06
N ALA A 654 -27.19 24.82 4.36
CA ALA A 654 -28.37 25.56 4.84
C ALA A 654 -29.62 24.70 5.04
N GLU A 655 -29.80 23.65 4.24
CA GLU A 655 -30.95 22.74 4.33
C GLU A 655 -30.61 21.50 5.15
N ALA A 656 -31.60 20.97 5.88
CA ALA A 656 -31.43 19.69 6.55
C ALA A 656 -31.30 18.56 5.50
N PRO A 657 -30.56 17.47 5.79
CA PRO A 657 -30.34 16.41 4.81
C PRO A 657 -31.66 15.74 4.37
N GLN A 658 -32.69 15.75 5.21
CA GLN A 658 -34.01 15.21 4.86
C GLN A 658 -34.83 16.15 3.94
N GLU A 659 -34.46 17.42 3.85
CA GLU A 659 -35.11 18.44 3.02
C GLU A 659 -34.44 18.59 1.64
N LEU A 660 -33.20 18.11 1.51
CA LEU A 660 -32.52 18.02 0.23
C LEU A 660 -33.30 17.07 -0.67
N ALA A 661 -33.66 17.52 -1.87
CA ALA A 661 -34.45 16.76 -2.85
C ALA A 661 -33.61 15.65 -3.55
N LEU A 662 -32.99 14.80 -2.73
CA LEU A 662 -32.06 13.71 -3.06
C LEU A 662 -32.42 12.46 -2.25
N PRO A 663 -31.93 11.27 -2.66
CA PRO A 663 -31.99 10.09 -1.82
C PRO A 663 -31.37 10.35 -0.43
N PRO A 664 -31.96 9.84 0.67
CA PRO A 664 -31.55 10.21 2.03
C PRO A 664 -30.09 9.85 2.33
N GLU A 665 -29.59 8.72 1.81
CA GLU A 665 -28.20 8.31 1.99
C GLU A 665 -27.22 9.26 1.29
N GLU A 666 -27.51 9.64 0.05
CA GLU A 666 -26.70 10.59 -0.72
C GLU A 666 -26.73 11.99 -0.11
N ALA A 667 -27.89 12.42 0.41
CA ALA A 667 -28.04 13.70 1.09
C ALA A 667 -27.18 13.76 2.36
N GLU A 668 -27.17 12.70 3.18
CA GLU A 668 -26.34 12.60 4.39
C GLU A 668 -24.83 12.57 4.04
N MET A 669 -24.43 11.80 3.03
CA MET A 669 -23.04 11.75 2.56
C MET A 669 -22.57 13.09 1.99
N LEU A 670 -23.40 13.74 1.18
CA LEU A 670 -23.09 15.05 0.59
C LEU A 670 -22.94 16.11 1.69
N SER A 671 -23.84 16.11 2.67
CA SER A 671 -23.76 17.01 3.83
C SER A 671 -22.48 16.78 4.63
N THR A 672 -22.12 15.52 4.87
CA THR A 672 -20.88 15.16 5.57
C THR A 672 -19.65 15.64 4.80
N GLU A 673 -19.57 15.40 3.50
CA GLU A 673 -18.43 15.83 2.69
C GLU A 673 -18.34 17.36 2.58
N ALA A 674 -19.47 18.07 2.53
CA ALA A 674 -19.49 19.53 2.56
C ALA A 674 -18.92 20.08 3.88
N LEU A 675 -19.32 19.49 5.02
CA LEU A 675 -18.80 19.86 6.34
C LEU A 675 -17.31 19.53 6.47
N ARG A 676 -16.87 18.36 5.97
CA ARG A 676 -15.45 17.97 5.96
C ARG A 676 -14.61 18.90 5.07
N LEU A 677 -15.10 19.29 3.88
CA LEU A 677 -14.41 20.26 3.02
C LEU A 677 -14.28 21.62 3.72
N TRP A 678 -15.35 22.08 4.36
CA TRP A 678 -15.29 23.33 5.12
C TRP A 678 -14.34 23.22 6.33
N ALA A 679 -14.31 22.08 7.03
CA ALA A 679 -13.35 21.85 8.11
C ALA A 679 -11.89 21.89 7.61
N VAL A 680 -11.60 21.33 6.42
CA VAL A 680 -10.28 21.42 5.79
C VAL A 680 -9.93 22.88 5.46
N ALA A 681 -10.85 23.64 4.87
CA ALA A 681 -10.64 25.08 4.64
C ALA A 681 -10.40 25.85 5.95
N ALA A 682 -11.19 25.56 6.98
CA ALA A 682 -11.07 26.17 8.30
C ALA A 682 -9.73 25.85 8.97
N SER A 683 -9.16 24.65 8.75
CA SER A 683 -7.84 24.27 9.28
C SER A 683 -6.68 25.11 8.72
N TYR A 684 -6.89 25.80 7.59
CA TYR A 684 -5.96 26.80 7.05
C TYR A 684 -6.31 28.24 7.48
N GLY A 685 -7.32 28.42 8.34
CA GLY A 685 -7.87 29.74 8.68
C GLY A 685 -8.67 30.38 7.54
N GLN A 686 -9.15 29.60 6.57
CA GLN A 686 -9.99 30.06 5.46
C GLN A 686 -11.47 29.73 5.72
N GLY A 687 -12.39 30.33 4.96
CA GLY A 687 -13.83 30.02 5.07
C GLY A 687 -14.52 30.57 6.33
N GLY A 688 -13.88 31.48 7.09
CA GLY A 688 -14.50 32.09 8.28
C GLY A 688 -15.73 32.97 7.98
N TYR A 689 -15.85 33.50 6.75
CA TYR A 689 -17.03 34.26 6.33
C TYR A 689 -18.30 33.39 6.28
N LEU A 690 -18.17 32.11 5.91
CA LEU A 690 -19.28 31.15 5.88
C LEU A 690 -19.91 30.96 7.26
N TYR A 691 -19.09 31.07 8.32
CA TYR A 691 -19.58 30.91 9.68
C TYR A 691 -20.56 32.01 10.05
N ARG A 692 -20.29 33.26 9.65
CA ARG A 692 -21.20 34.38 9.90
C ARG A 692 -22.53 34.23 9.16
N GLU A 693 -22.48 33.74 7.92
CA GLU A 693 -23.68 33.52 7.09
C GLU A 693 -24.52 32.34 7.59
N LEU A 694 -23.87 31.23 7.97
CA LEU A 694 -24.51 29.97 8.34
C LEU A 694 -24.70 29.78 9.86
N TYR A 695 -24.35 30.78 10.69
CA TYR A 695 -24.47 30.67 12.15
C TYR A 695 -25.85 30.18 12.62
N PRO A 696 -27.00 30.74 12.16
CA PRO A 696 -28.32 30.26 12.60
C PRO A 696 -28.58 28.79 12.23
N VAL A 697 -28.05 28.34 11.10
CA VAL A 697 -28.18 26.98 10.60
C VAL A 697 -27.35 26.03 11.47
N LEU A 698 -26.09 26.37 11.75
CA LEU A 698 -25.21 25.58 12.60
C LEU A 698 -25.77 25.44 14.03
N MET A 699 -26.33 26.52 14.57
CA MET A 699 -26.96 26.48 15.89
C MET A 699 -28.18 25.56 15.92
N ARG A 700 -29.02 25.61 14.87
CA ARG A 700 -30.16 24.69 14.73
C ARG A 700 -29.68 23.25 14.59
N ALA A 701 -28.67 22.99 13.77
CA ALA A 701 -28.10 21.66 13.60
C ALA A 701 -27.60 21.09 14.93
N LEU A 702 -26.86 21.88 15.72
CA LEU A 702 -26.39 21.49 17.06
C LEU A 702 -27.52 21.19 18.05
N GLN A 703 -28.62 21.95 18.02
CA GLN A 703 -29.78 21.71 18.88
C GLN A 703 -30.50 20.38 18.55
N VAL A 704 -30.40 19.90 17.31
CA VAL A 704 -31.00 18.64 16.87
C VAL A 704 -30.14 17.43 17.25
N VAL A 705 -28.81 17.60 17.40
CA VAL A 705 -27.87 16.50 17.69
C VAL A 705 -28.29 15.60 18.88
N PRO A 706 -28.69 16.13 20.06
CA PRO A 706 -29.11 15.27 21.18
C PRO A 706 -30.30 14.35 20.84
N ARG A 707 -31.21 14.83 19.97
CA ARG A 707 -32.36 14.06 19.50
C ARG A 707 -31.95 12.99 18.48
N GLU A 708 -30.98 13.27 17.62
CA GLU A 708 -30.44 12.26 16.71
C GLU A 708 -29.66 11.19 17.46
N LEU A 709 -28.90 11.57 18.50
CA LEU A 709 -28.17 10.64 19.37
C LEU A 709 -29.08 9.72 20.20
N SER A 710 -30.35 10.09 20.42
CA SER A 710 -31.33 9.25 21.11
C SER A 710 -32.09 8.30 20.19
N THR A 711 -31.88 8.37 18.87
CA THR A 711 -32.47 7.41 17.94
C THR A 711 -31.81 6.04 18.06
N HIS A 712 -32.61 4.97 18.05
CA HIS A 712 -32.14 3.59 18.25
C HIS A 712 -32.64 2.67 17.12
N PRO A 713 -31.75 2.02 16.34
CA PRO A 713 -30.29 2.14 16.36
C PRO A 713 -29.78 3.46 15.74
N PRO A 714 -28.65 4.02 16.23
CA PRO A 714 -28.06 5.20 15.62
C PRO A 714 -27.58 4.87 14.18
N GLN A 715 -27.93 5.73 13.23
CA GLN A 715 -27.55 5.55 11.83
C GLN A 715 -26.07 5.97 11.62
N PRO A 716 -25.22 5.13 11.00
CA PRO A 716 -23.79 5.40 10.90
C PRO A 716 -23.48 6.68 10.11
N LEU A 717 -24.25 6.95 9.04
CA LEU A 717 -24.07 8.16 8.21
C LEU A 717 -24.36 9.45 8.99
N SER A 718 -25.44 9.48 9.78
CA SER A 718 -25.76 10.65 10.60
C SER A 718 -24.72 10.87 11.70
N MET A 719 -24.19 9.79 12.29
CA MET A 719 -23.08 9.89 13.26
C MET A 719 -21.80 10.47 12.63
N GLN A 720 -21.48 10.10 11.38
CA GLN A 720 -20.35 10.72 10.65
C GLN A 720 -20.60 12.19 10.35
N ARG A 721 -21.82 12.57 9.95
CA ARG A 721 -22.21 13.97 9.76
C ARG A 721 -22.02 14.78 11.03
N ILE A 722 -22.54 14.29 12.16
CA ILE A 722 -22.41 14.95 13.47
C ILE A 722 -20.93 15.12 13.85
N ALA A 723 -20.11 14.08 13.67
CA ALA A 723 -18.68 14.16 13.94
C ALA A 723 -17.97 15.18 13.03
N SER A 724 -18.33 15.26 11.75
CA SER A 724 -17.78 16.26 10.82
C SER A 724 -18.18 17.69 11.19
N LEU A 725 -19.43 17.91 11.64
CA LEU A 725 -19.91 19.18 12.17
C LEU A 725 -19.09 19.63 13.37
N LEU A 726 -18.89 18.74 14.35
CA LEU A 726 -18.09 19.02 15.54
C LEU A 726 -16.61 19.27 15.20
N THR A 727 -16.07 18.55 14.21
CA THR A 727 -14.69 18.76 13.73
C THR A 727 -14.55 20.13 13.07
N LEU A 728 -15.51 20.56 12.26
CA LEU A 728 -15.57 21.91 11.69
C LEU A 728 -15.58 22.97 12.81
N LEU A 729 -16.45 22.82 13.80
CA LEU A 729 -16.54 23.77 14.92
C LEU A 729 -15.24 23.84 15.70
N THR A 730 -14.53 22.72 15.84
CA THR A 730 -13.19 22.67 16.45
C THR A 730 -12.18 23.51 15.67
N GLN A 731 -12.19 23.46 14.34
CA GLN A 731 -11.28 24.28 13.52
C GLN A 731 -11.68 25.77 13.58
N LEU A 732 -12.98 26.08 13.59
CA LEU A 732 -13.46 27.46 13.70
C LEU A 732 -13.16 28.08 15.08
N THR A 733 -13.21 27.30 16.16
CA THR A 733 -12.83 27.80 17.50
C THR A 733 -11.35 28.11 17.59
N LEU A 734 -10.49 27.26 17.02
CA LEU A 734 -9.05 27.52 16.92
C LEU A 734 -8.74 28.75 16.04
N ALA A 735 -9.46 28.91 14.93
CA ALA A 735 -9.34 30.08 14.06
C ALA A 735 -9.70 31.39 14.78
N ALA A 736 -10.72 31.35 15.66
CA ALA A 736 -11.13 32.50 16.47
C ALA A 736 -10.17 32.77 17.64
N GLY A 737 -9.48 31.74 18.13
CA GLY A 737 -8.49 31.84 19.22
C GLY A 737 -7.18 32.52 18.81
N SER A 738 -6.85 32.49 17.52
CA SER A 738 -5.59 33.01 16.97
C SER A 738 -5.59 34.54 16.95
N THR A 739 -4.95 35.18 17.94
CA THR A 739 -4.70 36.63 17.89
C THR A 739 -3.68 36.94 16.77
N PRO A 740 -3.89 37.99 15.95
CA PRO A 740 -2.85 38.41 15.02
C PRO A 740 -1.65 38.84 15.85
N ALA A 741 -0.55 38.09 15.76
CA ALA A 741 0.68 38.46 16.42
C ALA A 741 1.06 39.88 15.99
N GLU A 742 1.08 40.82 16.93
CA GLU A 742 1.61 42.16 16.69
C GLU A 742 3.02 41.99 16.11
N THR A 743 3.17 42.33 14.84
CA THR A 743 4.42 42.24 14.10
C THR A 743 5.39 43.28 14.64
N ILE A 744 6.19 42.88 15.64
CA ILE A 744 7.43 43.53 16.00
C ILE A 744 8.55 42.83 15.22
N SER A 745 8.64 43.02 13.89
CA SER A 745 9.86 42.75 13.11
C SER A 745 9.76 43.28 11.68
N ASP A 746 10.67 44.19 11.32
CA ASP A 746 10.84 44.85 10.03
C ASP A 746 11.29 43.89 8.92
N SER A 747 10.37 43.12 8.33
CA SER A 747 10.61 42.52 7.01
C SER A 747 9.41 42.76 6.08
N ALA A 748 9.66 43.57 5.04
CA ALA A 748 8.64 44.09 4.13
C ALA A 748 8.02 43.04 3.20
N GLU A 749 8.42 41.77 3.26
CA GLU A 749 7.91 40.69 2.40
C GLU A 749 6.78 39.86 3.04
N ALA A 750 6.50 40.03 4.34
CA ALA A 750 5.45 39.26 5.06
C ALA A 750 4.07 39.94 5.08
N SER A 751 3.93 41.13 4.50
CA SER A 751 2.76 42.01 4.68
C SER A 751 1.56 41.74 3.74
N LEU A 752 1.64 40.74 2.85
CA LEU A 752 0.59 40.51 1.83
C LEU A 752 -0.42 39.39 2.13
N SER A 753 -0.31 38.65 3.24
CA SER A 753 -1.14 37.44 3.45
C SER A 753 -1.86 37.29 4.80
N ALA A 754 -1.86 38.32 5.66
CA ALA A 754 -2.60 38.27 6.92
C ALA A 754 -4.00 38.90 6.75
N THR A 755 -4.92 38.20 6.08
CA THR A 755 -6.35 38.51 6.23
C THR A 755 -6.72 38.27 7.69
N PRO A 756 -7.21 39.27 8.44
CA PRO A 756 -7.61 39.11 9.84
C PRO A 756 -8.62 37.98 9.96
N SER A 757 -8.54 37.20 11.05
CA SER A 757 -9.49 36.12 11.33
C SER A 757 -10.91 36.69 11.29
N LEU A 758 -11.70 36.23 10.30
CA LEU A 758 -13.07 36.69 10.09
C LEU A 758 -14.02 36.25 11.22
N VAL A 759 -13.62 35.32 12.08
CA VAL A 759 -14.43 34.83 13.20
C VAL A 759 -13.87 35.36 14.50
N THR A 760 -14.69 36.06 15.29
CA THR A 760 -14.30 36.59 16.60
C THR A 760 -14.68 35.61 17.71
N TRP A 761 -13.93 35.59 18.82
CA TRP A 761 -14.23 34.74 19.97
C TRP A 761 -15.67 34.90 20.49
N THR A 762 -16.21 36.12 20.49
CA THR A 762 -17.59 36.43 20.89
C THR A 762 -18.66 35.67 20.09
N GLN A 763 -18.36 35.28 18.85
CA GLN A 763 -19.30 34.54 18.00
C GLN A 763 -19.26 33.03 18.28
N VAL A 764 -18.23 32.54 18.98
CA VAL A 764 -17.94 31.11 19.17
C VAL A 764 -18.10 30.69 20.63
N SER A 765 -18.01 31.63 21.58
CA SER A 765 -18.16 31.38 23.02
C SER A 765 -19.48 30.67 23.38
N GLY A 766 -20.56 30.90 22.63
CA GLY A 766 -21.87 30.27 22.86
C GLY A 766 -22.00 28.80 22.44
N LEU A 767 -20.96 28.17 21.88
CA LEU A 767 -21.05 26.80 21.35
C LEU A 767 -20.87 25.71 22.44
N GLN A 768 -20.07 25.97 23.47
CA GLN A 768 -19.76 25.00 24.53
C GLN A 768 -21.01 24.42 25.21
N PRO A 769 -22.03 25.22 25.58
CA PRO A 769 -23.22 24.71 26.26
C PRO A 769 -24.07 23.74 25.42
N LEU A 770 -23.90 23.73 24.10
CA LEU A 770 -24.60 22.82 23.19
C LEU A 770 -23.85 21.50 22.97
N VAL A 771 -22.51 21.55 22.98
CA VAL A 771 -21.67 20.37 22.74
C VAL A 771 -21.52 19.52 24.01
N GLU A 772 -21.39 20.15 25.18
CA GLU A 772 -21.22 19.43 26.44
C GLU A 772 -22.35 18.40 26.72
N PRO A 773 -23.65 18.73 26.58
CA PRO A 773 -24.74 17.75 26.73
C PRO A 773 -24.64 16.56 25.78
N CYS A 774 -24.18 16.77 24.55
CA CYS A 774 -23.97 15.71 23.57
C CYS A 774 -22.90 14.71 24.07
N LEU A 775 -21.80 15.22 24.63
CA LEU A 775 -20.79 14.38 25.27
C LEU A 775 -21.38 13.60 26.45
N ARG A 776 -22.13 14.25 27.35
CA ARG A 776 -22.76 13.58 28.50
C ARG A 776 -23.66 12.42 28.06
N GLN A 777 -24.44 12.61 27.00
CA GLN A 777 -25.34 11.60 26.46
C GLN A 777 -24.58 10.42 25.85
N THR A 778 -23.55 10.68 25.05
CA THR A 778 -22.73 9.62 24.44
C THR A 778 -21.94 8.82 25.49
N LEU A 779 -21.41 9.47 26.53
CA LEU A 779 -20.69 8.78 27.62
C LEU A 779 -21.58 7.84 28.43
N LYS A 780 -22.90 8.10 28.56
CA LYS A 780 -23.83 7.16 29.20
C LYS A 780 -23.90 5.81 28.46
N LEU A 781 -23.65 5.82 27.15
CA LEU A 781 -23.65 4.62 26.30
C LEU A 781 -22.36 3.81 26.40
N LEU A 782 -21.32 4.30 27.09
CA LEU A 782 -20.04 3.61 27.25
C LEU A 782 -20.19 2.21 27.89
N SER A 783 -21.20 2.03 28.74
CA SER A 783 -21.54 0.74 29.36
C SER A 783 -22.10 -0.30 28.37
N ARG A 784 -22.48 0.10 27.16
CA ARG A 784 -23.10 -0.76 26.13
C ARG A 784 -22.23 -0.79 24.88
N PRO A 785 -21.37 -1.83 24.69
CA PRO A 785 -20.33 -1.82 23.66
C PRO A 785 -20.88 -1.73 22.22
N GLU A 786 -22.02 -2.35 21.93
CA GLU A 786 -22.63 -2.30 20.60
C GLU A 786 -23.13 -0.89 20.25
N MET A 787 -23.80 -0.23 21.19
CA MET A 787 -24.25 1.15 21.02
C MET A 787 -23.10 2.13 20.97
N TRP A 788 -22.07 1.92 21.80
CA TRP A 788 -20.84 2.74 21.80
C TRP A 788 -20.15 2.72 20.43
N ARG A 789 -20.00 1.53 19.84
CA ARG A 789 -19.41 1.37 18.49
C ARG A 789 -20.23 2.08 17.42
N ALA A 790 -21.56 2.07 17.55
CA ALA A 790 -22.44 2.69 16.57
C ALA A 790 -22.42 4.23 16.65
N VAL A 791 -22.20 4.81 17.84
CA VAL A 791 -21.98 6.26 18.02
C VAL A 791 -20.56 6.69 17.60
N GLY A 792 -19.60 5.76 17.69
CA GLY A 792 -18.28 5.81 17.07
C GLY A 792 -17.53 7.14 17.21
N PRO A 793 -17.47 7.98 16.14
CA PRO A 793 -16.63 9.17 16.08
C PRO A 793 -17.14 10.38 16.88
N VAL A 794 -18.41 10.41 17.30
CA VAL A 794 -19.02 11.58 17.96
C VAL A 794 -18.35 11.95 19.30
N PRO A 795 -18.19 11.04 20.29
CA PRO A 795 -17.55 11.38 21.56
C PRO A 795 -16.12 11.89 21.38
N VAL A 796 -15.39 11.35 20.39
CA VAL A 796 -14.05 11.80 20.02
C VAL A 796 -14.08 13.28 19.58
N ALA A 797 -14.97 13.62 18.65
CA ALA A 797 -15.10 14.98 18.14
C ALA A 797 -15.54 15.97 19.24
N CYS A 798 -16.44 15.57 20.14
CA CYS A 798 -16.83 16.39 21.30
C CYS A 798 -15.65 16.71 22.23
N LEU A 799 -14.82 15.71 22.56
CA LEU A 799 -13.66 15.88 23.44
C LEU A 799 -12.61 16.82 22.82
N LEU A 800 -12.35 16.66 21.51
CA LEU A 800 -11.43 17.53 20.78
C LEU A 800 -11.95 18.97 20.69
N PHE A 801 -13.24 19.15 20.45
CA PHE A 801 -13.89 20.46 20.48
C PHE A 801 -13.70 21.15 21.84
N LEU A 802 -14.00 20.45 22.94
CA LEU A 802 -13.83 21.01 24.29
C LEU A 802 -12.37 21.38 24.56
N GLY A 803 -11.42 20.54 24.13
CA GLY A 803 -10.00 20.83 24.25
C GLY A 803 -9.62 22.12 23.51
N ALA A 804 -10.02 22.24 22.25
CA ALA A 804 -9.78 23.44 21.45
C ALA A 804 -10.49 24.69 22.04
N TYR A 805 -11.71 24.52 22.56
CA TYR A 805 -12.49 25.60 23.16
C TYR A 805 -11.79 26.18 24.39
N TYR A 806 -11.39 25.36 25.36
CA TYR A 806 -10.69 25.85 26.55
C TYR A 806 -9.31 26.41 26.22
N GLN A 807 -8.60 25.82 25.24
CA GLN A 807 -7.35 26.39 24.75
C GLN A 807 -7.56 27.80 24.18
N ALA A 808 -8.52 27.97 23.28
CA ALA A 808 -8.81 29.26 22.66
C ALA A 808 -9.34 30.29 23.67
N TRP A 809 -10.16 29.86 24.64
CA TRP A 809 -10.68 30.74 25.72
C TRP A 809 -9.54 31.27 26.58
N SER A 810 -8.59 30.41 26.97
CA SER A 810 -7.45 30.80 27.81
C SER A 810 -6.52 31.82 27.16
N GLN A 811 -6.56 31.95 25.83
CA GLN A 811 -5.73 32.88 25.06
C GLN A 811 -6.40 34.25 24.83
N GLN A 812 -7.67 34.42 25.23
CA GLN A 812 -8.38 35.67 24.99
C GLN A 812 -8.00 36.76 26.00
N PRO A 813 -7.60 37.96 25.54
CA PRO A 813 -7.22 39.06 26.43
C PRO A 813 -8.40 39.69 27.18
N SER A 814 -9.64 39.49 26.70
CA SER A 814 -10.83 40.18 27.18
C SER A 814 -11.67 39.42 28.21
N SER A 815 -11.30 38.19 28.59
CA SER A 815 -12.06 37.35 29.52
C SER A 815 -11.38 37.24 30.89
N CYS A 816 -12.18 37.31 31.96
CA CYS A 816 -11.70 37.11 33.32
C CYS A 816 -11.18 35.67 33.49
N PRO A 817 -9.96 35.47 34.05
CA PRO A 817 -9.42 34.15 34.33
C PRO A 817 -10.33 33.25 35.18
N GLU A 818 -11.11 33.86 36.07
CA GLU A 818 -11.99 33.16 37.01
C GLU A 818 -13.11 32.38 36.30
N ASP A 819 -13.69 32.93 35.24
CA ASP A 819 -14.86 32.34 34.56
C ASP A 819 -14.53 30.98 33.94
N TRP A 820 -13.42 30.89 33.21
CA TRP A 820 -13.02 29.63 32.59
C TRP A 820 -12.40 28.65 33.61
N LEU A 821 -11.73 29.14 34.67
CA LEU A 821 -11.26 28.26 35.74
C LEU A 821 -12.42 27.57 36.46
N GLN A 822 -13.48 28.32 36.79
CA GLN A 822 -14.66 27.80 37.45
C GLN A 822 -15.41 26.82 36.55
N ASP A 823 -15.56 27.14 35.25
CA ASP A 823 -16.20 26.25 34.29
C ASP A 823 -15.41 24.95 34.08
N MET A 824 -14.07 25.03 34.03
CA MET A 824 -13.20 23.86 33.95
C MET A 824 -13.31 22.98 35.20
N GLN A 825 -13.39 23.58 36.40
CA GLN A 825 -13.60 22.83 37.64
C GLN A 825 -14.95 22.11 37.61
N ARG A 826 -16.03 22.80 37.24
CA ARG A 826 -17.37 22.21 37.04
C ARG A 826 -17.32 21.02 36.08
N LEU A 827 -16.71 21.18 34.90
CA LEU A 827 -16.59 20.10 33.93
C LEU A 827 -15.75 18.93 34.46
N SER A 828 -14.68 19.22 35.21
CA SER A 828 -13.83 18.19 35.80
C SER A 828 -14.53 17.39 36.90
N GLU A 829 -15.30 18.04 37.77
CA GLU A 829 -16.03 17.41 38.88
C GLU A 829 -17.28 16.67 38.41
N GLU A 830 -18.05 17.25 37.48
CA GLU A 830 -19.30 16.67 37.01
C GLU A 830 -19.10 15.56 35.97
N LEU A 831 -18.03 15.61 35.15
CA LEU A 831 -17.86 14.68 34.02
C LEU A 831 -16.55 13.91 34.05
N LEU A 832 -15.40 14.59 34.15
CA LEU A 832 -14.12 13.91 33.97
C LEU A 832 -13.84 12.96 35.13
N LEU A 833 -13.82 13.44 36.38
CA LEU A 833 -13.54 12.61 37.56
C LEU A 833 -14.47 11.39 37.68
N PRO A 834 -15.79 11.51 37.48
CA PRO A 834 -16.68 10.36 37.39
C PRO A 834 -16.30 9.40 36.25
N LEU A 835 -15.98 9.91 35.06
CA LEU A 835 -15.53 9.08 33.93
C LEU A 835 -14.24 8.32 34.26
N LEU A 836 -13.29 8.96 34.94
CA LEU A 836 -12.01 8.34 35.31
C LEU A 836 -12.16 7.21 36.33
N SER A 837 -13.19 7.29 37.18
CA SER A 837 -13.50 6.25 38.17
C SER A 837 -14.34 5.09 37.62
N GLN A 838 -14.84 5.19 36.38
CA GLN A 838 -15.67 4.13 35.79
C GLN A 838 -14.83 2.89 35.39
N PRO A 839 -15.25 1.67 35.76
CA PRO A 839 -14.52 0.45 35.43
C PRO A 839 -14.51 0.17 33.91
N THR A 840 -15.51 0.66 33.18
CA THR A 840 -15.60 0.55 31.71
C THR A 840 -14.50 1.33 31.00
N LEU A 841 -13.95 2.38 31.60
CA LEU A 841 -12.77 3.05 31.07
C LEU A 841 -11.51 2.18 31.27
N GLY A 842 -11.42 1.48 32.40
CA GLY A 842 -10.38 0.50 32.69
C GLY A 842 -10.26 -0.58 31.61
N SER A 843 -11.40 -1.15 31.19
CA SER A 843 -11.40 -2.17 30.13
C SER A 843 -10.98 -1.62 28.75
N LEU A 844 -11.22 -0.33 28.47
CA LEU A 844 -10.67 0.31 27.27
C LEU A 844 -9.14 0.40 27.32
N TRP A 845 -8.55 0.75 28.47
CA TRP A 845 -7.10 0.74 28.64
C TRP A 845 -6.51 -0.67 28.46
N ASP A 846 -7.17 -1.71 28.99
CA ASP A 846 -6.73 -3.10 28.83
C ASP A 846 -6.81 -3.57 27.36
N SER A 847 -7.76 -3.04 26.59
CA SER A 847 -7.92 -3.35 25.17
C SER A 847 -6.84 -2.73 24.26
N LEU A 848 -6.08 -1.74 24.73
CA LEU A 848 -5.00 -1.10 23.96
C LEU A 848 -3.99 -2.11 23.43
N ARG A 849 -3.57 -3.06 24.28
CA ARG A 849 -2.59 -4.09 23.92
C ARG A 849 -3.02 -4.91 22.71
N HIS A 850 -4.30 -5.28 22.66
CA HIS A 850 -4.85 -6.14 21.62
C HIS A 850 -4.96 -5.42 20.28
N CYS A 851 -5.17 -4.10 20.31
CA CYS A 851 -5.35 -3.26 19.12
C CYS A 851 -4.08 -2.52 18.67
N SER A 852 -3.01 -2.56 19.48
CA SER A 852 -1.71 -1.92 19.21
C SER A 852 -0.92 -2.67 18.16
N LEU A 853 -0.27 -1.94 17.25
CA LEU A 853 0.61 -2.55 16.26
C LEU A 853 1.89 -3.06 16.92
N LEU A 854 2.42 -2.33 17.90
CA LEU A 854 3.67 -2.65 18.58
C LEU A 854 3.53 -3.89 19.47
N CYS A 855 2.39 -4.04 20.14
CA CYS A 855 2.15 -5.17 21.04
C CYS A 855 1.59 -6.41 20.32
N ASN A 856 0.92 -6.23 19.18
CA ASN A 856 0.32 -7.31 18.41
C ASN A 856 0.67 -7.18 16.91
N PRO A 857 1.79 -7.75 16.46
CA PRO A 857 2.20 -7.66 15.06
C PRO A 857 1.22 -8.37 14.10
N LEU A 858 0.42 -9.32 14.60
CA LEU A 858 -0.62 -10.01 13.82
C LEU A 858 -1.83 -9.11 13.51
N SER A 859 -1.93 -7.92 14.12
CA SER A 859 -2.99 -6.97 13.82
C SER A 859 -2.90 -6.39 12.40
N CYS A 860 -1.74 -6.53 11.74
CA CYS A 860 -1.50 -6.10 10.37
C CYS A 860 -0.97 -7.27 9.54
N VAL A 861 -1.84 -7.90 8.76
CA VAL A 861 -1.40 -8.74 7.65
C VAL A 861 -1.25 -7.83 6.45
N PRO A 862 -0.04 -7.65 5.87
CA PRO A 862 0.09 -6.90 4.63
C PRO A 862 -0.80 -7.53 3.55
N ALA A 863 -1.52 -6.71 2.81
CA ALA A 863 -2.33 -7.19 1.69
C ALA A 863 -1.41 -7.92 0.70
N LEU A 864 -1.67 -9.22 0.48
CA LEU A 864 -0.78 -10.13 -0.25
C LEU A 864 -0.48 -9.72 -1.69
N GLU A 865 -1.25 -8.78 -2.26
CA GLU A 865 -1.24 -8.50 -3.69
C GLU A 865 -0.87 -7.06 -4.10
N ALA A 866 -0.56 -6.15 -3.18
CA ALA A 866 -0.24 -4.76 -3.54
C ALA A 866 1.19 -4.69 -4.14
N PRO A 867 1.36 -4.38 -5.45
CA PRO A 867 2.69 -4.22 -6.02
C PRO A 867 3.34 -2.95 -5.46
N PRO A 868 4.70 -2.91 -5.31
CA PRO A 868 5.39 -1.77 -4.70
C PRO A 868 5.13 -0.45 -5.44
N SER A 869 4.85 -0.50 -6.74
CA SER A 869 4.54 0.66 -7.59
C SER A 869 3.12 1.23 -7.42
N LEU A 870 2.22 0.54 -6.68
CA LEU A 870 0.87 1.01 -6.32
C LEU A 870 0.62 0.86 -4.82
N VAL A 871 0.89 1.94 -4.09
CA VAL A 871 0.78 1.97 -2.61
C VAL A 871 -0.67 1.95 -2.13
N SER A 872 -1.07 0.93 -1.38
CA SER A 872 -2.39 0.85 -0.72
C SER A 872 -2.22 0.70 0.80
N LEU A 873 -3.25 1.10 1.56
CA LEU A 873 -3.35 0.83 2.99
C LEU A 873 -3.80 -0.62 3.27
N GLY A 874 -4.15 -1.40 2.24
CA GLY A 874 -4.46 -2.83 2.37
C GLY A 874 -5.79 -3.12 3.06
N CYS A 875 -6.73 -2.16 3.06
CA CYS A 875 -8.01 -2.29 3.77
C CYS A 875 -9.12 -2.97 2.94
N SER A 876 -8.77 -3.58 1.80
CA SER A 876 -9.71 -4.08 0.79
C SER A 876 -10.56 -5.31 1.19
N GLY A 877 -10.32 -5.90 2.37
CA GLY A 877 -11.16 -6.96 2.98
C GLY A 877 -11.91 -6.53 4.25
N GLY A 878 -11.89 -5.24 4.58
CA GLY A 878 -12.31 -4.72 5.88
C GLY A 878 -11.22 -4.82 6.94
N CYS A 879 -11.21 -3.88 7.89
CA CYS A 879 -10.20 -3.87 8.94
C CYS A 879 -10.51 -4.93 10.02
N PRO A 880 -9.52 -5.74 10.47
CA PRO A 880 -9.76 -6.72 11.52
C PRO A 880 -10.31 -6.02 12.78
N ARG A 881 -11.32 -6.64 13.42
CA ARG A 881 -12.04 -6.03 14.55
C ARG A 881 -11.11 -5.59 15.69
N LEU A 882 -10.03 -6.33 15.92
CA LEU A 882 -8.98 -6.05 16.91
C LEU A 882 -7.74 -5.45 16.23
N SER A 883 -7.93 -4.32 15.57
CA SER A 883 -6.85 -3.50 15.01
C SER A 883 -7.11 -2.04 15.35
N LEU A 884 -6.08 -1.20 15.18
CA LEU A 884 -6.22 0.24 15.39
C LEU A 884 -7.31 0.85 14.47
N ALA A 885 -7.46 0.32 13.26
CA ALA A 885 -8.50 0.70 12.30
C ALA A 885 -9.87 0.05 12.56
N GLY A 886 -9.94 -0.94 13.47
CA GLY A 886 -11.18 -1.66 13.77
C GLY A 886 -12.19 -0.82 14.53
N SER A 887 -13.47 -1.10 14.34
CA SER A 887 -14.58 -0.41 15.04
C SER A 887 -14.59 -0.62 16.55
N ALA A 888 -13.81 -1.57 17.08
CA ALA A 888 -13.63 -1.80 18.51
C ALA A 888 -12.40 -1.09 19.10
N SER A 889 -11.67 -0.28 18.31
CA SER A 889 -10.43 0.35 18.77
C SER A 889 -10.72 1.41 19.85
N PRO A 890 -10.00 1.38 21.00
CA PRO A 890 -10.14 2.39 22.04
C PRO A 890 -9.29 3.65 21.75
N PHE A 891 -8.31 3.54 20.84
CA PHE A 891 -7.35 4.58 20.52
C PHE A 891 -7.94 5.97 20.25
N PRO A 892 -8.96 6.14 19.37
CA PRO A 892 -9.42 7.48 19.04
C PRO A 892 -10.04 8.20 20.24
N PHE A 893 -10.82 7.49 21.04
CA PHE A 893 -11.44 8.04 22.25
C PHE A 893 -10.39 8.37 23.32
N LEU A 894 -9.49 7.44 23.61
CA LEU A 894 -8.46 7.64 24.64
C LEU A 894 -7.47 8.76 24.27
N THR A 895 -7.13 8.89 22.98
CA THR A 895 -6.27 9.97 22.49
C THR A 895 -6.96 11.33 22.65
N ALA A 896 -8.24 11.43 22.28
CA ALA A 896 -9.00 12.67 22.46
C ALA A 896 -9.20 13.04 23.93
N LEU A 897 -9.42 12.05 24.79
CA LEU A 897 -9.49 12.24 26.25
C LEU A 897 -8.16 12.78 26.78
N LEU A 898 -7.04 12.14 26.44
CA LEU A 898 -5.71 12.62 26.84
C LEU A 898 -5.40 14.02 26.29
N SER A 899 -5.86 14.35 25.08
CA SER A 899 -5.70 15.70 24.52
C SER A 899 -6.44 16.74 25.37
N LEU A 900 -7.71 16.49 25.72
CA LEU A 900 -8.48 17.39 26.58
C LEU A 900 -7.79 17.55 27.95
N LEU A 901 -7.40 16.45 28.57
CA LEU A 901 -6.75 16.47 29.89
C LEU A 901 -5.43 17.22 29.88
N ASN A 902 -4.63 17.10 28.82
CA ASN A 902 -3.40 17.87 28.66
C ASN A 902 -3.66 19.38 28.57
N THR A 903 -4.68 19.78 27.80
CA THR A 903 -5.09 21.18 27.71
C THR A 903 -5.56 21.70 29.07
N LEU A 904 -6.40 20.94 29.78
CA LEU A 904 -6.90 21.34 31.09
C LEU A 904 -5.77 21.43 32.13
N ALA A 905 -4.85 20.45 32.14
CA ALA A 905 -3.70 20.44 33.04
C ALA A 905 -2.70 21.56 32.73
N GLN A 906 -2.58 21.98 31.47
CA GLN A 906 -1.76 23.14 31.08
C GLN A 906 -2.29 24.44 31.65
N ILE A 907 -3.61 24.60 31.62
CA ILE A 907 -4.31 25.81 32.01
C ILE A 907 -4.47 25.87 33.54
N HIS A 908 -4.98 24.81 34.16
CA HIS A 908 -5.26 24.74 35.60
C HIS A 908 -4.33 23.75 36.32
N LYS A 909 -3.17 24.24 36.77
CA LYS A 909 -2.15 23.41 37.47
C LYS A 909 -2.69 22.61 38.67
N GLY A 910 -3.65 23.16 39.42
CA GLY A 910 -4.24 22.47 40.58
C GLY A 910 -5.02 21.19 40.26
N LEU A 911 -5.56 21.05 39.04
CA LEU A 911 -6.29 19.84 38.63
C LEU A 911 -5.35 18.75 38.11
N CYS A 912 -4.12 19.11 37.76
CA CYS A 912 -3.18 18.20 37.10
C CYS A 912 -2.94 16.91 37.91
N GLY A 913 -2.83 16.99 39.24
CA GLY A 913 -2.66 15.80 40.09
C GLY A 913 -3.86 14.84 40.03
N GLN A 914 -5.08 15.39 40.00
CA GLN A 914 -6.31 14.59 39.89
C GLN A 914 -6.46 13.96 38.50
N LEU A 915 -6.18 14.73 37.44
CA LEU A 915 -6.26 14.24 36.05
C LEU A 915 -5.15 13.23 35.74
N ALA A 916 -3.98 13.37 36.37
CA ALA A 916 -2.86 12.44 36.24
C ALA A 916 -3.13 11.07 36.86
N ALA A 917 -4.19 10.89 37.66
CA ALA A 917 -4.58 9.60 38.22
C ALA A 917 -4.79 8.51 37.15
N ILE A 918 -5.13 8.89 35.91
CA ILE A 918 -5.26 7.97 34.77
C ILE A 918 -3.95 7.26 34.44
N LEU A 919 -2.82 7.92 34.67
CA LEU A 919 -1.51 7.33 34.41
C LEU A 919 -1.21 6.15 35.34
N ALA A 920 -1.96 6.03 36.45
CA ALA A 920 -1.92 4.87 37.34
C ALA A 920 -2.74 3.67 36.83
N ALA A 921 -3.46 3.80 35.71
CA ALA A 921 -4.27 2.72 35.17
C ALA A 921 -3.39 1.51 34.76
N PRO A 922 -3.70 0.29 35.24
CA PRO A 922 -2.85 -0.88 35.02
C PRO A 922 -2.73 -1.22 33.53
N GLY A 923 -3.81 -1.09 32.75
CA GLY A 923 -3.81 -1.33 31.30
C GLY A 923 -2.81 -0.45 30.54
N LEU A 924 -2.70 0.84 30.89
CA LEU A 924 -1.77 1.77 30.26
C LEU A 924 -0.31 1.45 30.61
N GLN A 925 -0.02 1.14 31.88
CA GLN A 925 1.32 0.78 32.32
C GLN A 925 1.80 -0.52 31.68
N ASN A 926 0.91 -1.51 31.63
CA ASN A 926 1.13 -2.78 30.96
C ASN A 926 1.36 -2.65 29.46
N TYR A 927 0.73 -1.66 28.83
CA TYR A 927 0.95 -1.30 27.43
C TYR A 927 2.33 -0.64 27.24
N PHE A 928 2.70 0.34 28.08
CA PHE A 928 4.02 0.98 28.02
C PHE A 928 5.17 0.00 28.28
N LEU A 929 5.04 -0.90 29.26
CA LEU A 929 6.04 -1.94 29.52
C LEU A 929 6.34 -2.76 28.26
N GLN A 930 5.31 -3.13 27.50
CA GLN A 930 5.49 -3.89 26.25
C GLN A 930 6.03 -3.03 25.11
N CYS A 931 5.63 -1.76 25.02
CA CYS A 931 6.16 -0.85 24.00
C CYS A 931 7.65 -0.55 24.18
N VAL A 932 8.14 -0.57 25.43
CA VAL A 932 9.54 -0.33 25.78
C VAL A 932 10.37 -1.62 25.71
N ALA A 933 9.74 -2.79 25.81
CA ALA A 933 10.43 -4.07 25.73
C ALA A 933 11.24 -4.20 24.42
N PRO A 934 12.43 -4.84 24.47
CA PRO A 934 13.25 -5.04 23.29
C PRO A 934 12.49 -5.92 22.29
N GLY A 935 12.27 -5.39 21.08
CA GLY A 935 11.54 -6.04 20.02
C GLY A 935 11.96 -5.49 18.67
N ALA A 936 11.82 -6.30 17.62
CA ALA A 936 12.05 -5.86 16.25
C ALA A 936 11.12 -4.69 15.94
N ALA A 937 11.67 -3.59 15.40
CA ALA A 937 10.85 -2.50 14.91
C ALA A 937 9.92 -3.03 13.80
N PRO A 938 8.62 -2.69 13.81
CA PRO A 938 7.72 -3.13 12.76
C PRO A 938 8.20 -2.62 11.40
N HIS A 939 8.15 -3.47 10.38
CA HIS A 939 8.46 -3.07 9.00
C HIS A 939 7.52 -1.93 8.57
N LEU A 940 8.11 -0.85 8.07
CA LEU A 940 7.38 0.36 7.71
C LEU A 940 6.63 0.17 6.40
N THR A 941 5.43 -0.39 6.48
CA THR A 941 4.43 -0.38 5.41
C THR A 941 3.58 0.89 5.46
N PRO A 942 2.97 1.33 4.35
CA PRO A 942 2.06 2.49 4.32
C PRO A 942 0.96 2.43 5.39
N PHE A 943 0.34 1.27 5.59
CA PHE A 943 -0.65 1.07 6.65
C PHE A 943 -0.03 1.19 8.04
N SER A 944 1.10 0.52 8.29
CA SER A 944 1.77 0.59 9.60
C SER A 944 2.18 2.03 9.92
N ALA A 945 2.68 2.81 8.95
CA ALA A 945 3.04 4.20 9.17
C ALA A 945 1.82 5.04 9.57
N TRP A 946 0.67 4.83 8.90
CA TRP A 946 -0.59 5.46 9.27
C TRP A 946 -1.03 5.07 10.70
N ALA A 947 -1.05 3.77 11.02
CA ALA A 947 -1.51 3.29 12.32
C ALA A 947 -0.58 3.73 13.47
N LEU A 948 0.73 3.59 13.27
CA LEU A 948 1.77 3.98 14.23
C LEU A 948 1.70 5.47 14.56
N ARG A 949 1.40 6.32 13.58
CA ARG A 949 1.23 7.76 13.83
C ARG A 949 0.16 8.04 14.88
N HIS A 950 -1.01 7.41 14.76
CA HIS A 950 -2.09 7.58 15.74
C HIS A 950 -1.73 6.98 17.10
N GLU A 951 -1.04 5.85 17.11
CA GLU A 951 -0.54 5.22 18.32
C GLU A 951 0.50 6.11 19.05
N TYR A 952 1.39 6.75 18.31
CA TYR A 952 2.41 7.68 18.82
C TYR A 952 1.80 8.95 19.41
N HIS A 953 0.68 9.45 18.88
CA HIS A 953 -0.04 10.56 19.50
C HIS A 953 -0.55 10.21 20.90
N LEU A 954 -1.10 9.01 21.09
CA LEU A 954 -1.54 8.55 22.41
C LEU A 954 -0.37 8.47 23.39
N GLN A 955 0.73 7.86 22.96
CA GLN A 955 1.95 7.74 23.77
C GLN A 955 2.50 9.11 24.16
N TYR A 956 2.62 10.03 23.20
CA TYR A 956 3.09 11.39 23.45
C TYR A 956 2.18 12.14 24.44
N LEU A 957 0.86 12.11 24.25
CA LEU A 957 -0.07 12.83 25.12
C LEU A 957 -0.04 12.28 26.56
N ALA A 958 0.09 10.97 26.73
CA ALA A 958 0.27 10.38 28.06
C ALA A 958 1.60 10.82 28.71
N LEU A 959 2.71 10.87 27.95
CA LEU A 959 3.99 11.37 28.44
C LEU A 959 3.95 12.87 28.76
N ALA A 960 3.27 13.69 27.94
CA ALA A 960 3.08 15.11 28.20
C ALA A 960 2.28 15.36 29.48
N LEU A 961 1.26 14.53 29.76
CA LEU A 961 0.50 14.60 31.00
C LEU A 961 1.37 14.21 32.20
N ALA A 962 2.16 13.14 32.06
CA ALA A 962 3.10 12.70 33.09
C ALA A 962 4.12 13.77 33.42
N GLN A 963 4.63 14.48 32.41
CA GLN A 963 5.58 15.56 32.54
C GLN A 963 4.99 16.79 33.25
N LYS A 964 3.73 17.14 32.98
CA LYS A 964 3.02 18.20 33.70
C LYS A 964 2.78 17.81 35.17
N ALA A 965 2.45 16.54 35.42
CA ALA A 965 2.22 16.02 36.77
C ALA A 965 3.51 15.97 37.60
N ALA A 966 4.62 15.52 37.01
CA ALA A 966 5.93 15.43 37.64
C ALA A 966 6.45 16.79 38.14
N ALA A 967 6.12 17.87 37.42
CA ALA A 967 6.48 19.24 37.81
C ALA A 967 5.75 19.74 39.09
N LEU A 968 4.68 19.05 39.52
CA LEU A 968 3.87 19.43 40.68
C LEU A 968 4.03 18.45 41.84
N GLN A 969 4.14 17.15 41.55
CA GLN A 969 4.27 16.09 42.55
C GLN A 969 5.37 15.10 42.13
N PRO A 970 6.23 14.66 43.07
CA PRO A 970 7.24 13.66 42.77
C PRO A 970 6.57 12.33 42.40
N LEU A 971 6.87 11.85 41.20
CA LEU A 971 6.30 10.63 40.65
C LEU A 971 6.95 9.39 41.30
N PRO A 972 6.21 8.28 41.52
CA PRO A 972 6.82 7.03 41.99
C PRO A 972 7.95 6.57 41.07
N ALA A 973 9.08 6.15 41.65
CA ALA A 973 10.30 5.82 40.91
C ALA A 973 10.08 4.82 39.77
N THR A 974 9.26 3.79 39.98
CA THR A 974 8.93 2.78 38.97
C THR A 974 8.24 3.38 37.73
N HIS A 975 7.37 4.36 37.93
CA HIS A 975 6.63 5.00 36.84
C HIS A 975 7.50 6.02 36.11
N ALA A 976 8.33 6.76 36.85
CA ALA A 976 9.29 7.71 36.27
C ALA A 976 10.25 7.01 35.31
N ALA A 977 10.80 5.87 35.71
CA ALA A 977 11.69 5.08 34.87
C ALA A 977 11.01 4.55 33.59
N LEU A 978 9.77 4.08 33.73
CA LEU A 978 8.97 3.59 32.62
C LEU A 978 8.61 4.70 31.63
N TYR A 979 8.20 5.88 32.10
CA TYR A 979 7.94 7.02 31.21
C TYR A 979 9.21 7.52 30.51
N HIS A 980 10.35 7.47 31.20
CA HIS A 980 11.64 7.78 30.58
C HIS A 980 11.97 6.79 29.45
N GLY A 981 11.84 5.50 29.71
CA GLY A 981 12.03 4.45 28.71
C GLY A 981 11.08 4.60 27.52
N MET A 982 9.82 4.92 27.78
CA MET A 982 8.82 5.17 26.73
C MET A 982 9.13 6.43 25.91
N ALA A 983 9.61 7.50 26.55
CA ALA A 983 10.03 8.72 25.83
C ALA A 983 11.22 8.45 24.90
N LEU A 984 12.21 7.67 25.35
CA LEU A 984 13.36 7.28 24.53
C LEU A 984 12.95 6.36 23.37
N ALA A 985 12.08 5.39 23.64
CA ALA A 985 11.55 4.48 22.63
C ALA A 985 10.67 5.21 21.60
N LEU A 986 9.87 6.18 22.03
CA LEU A 986 9.07 7.00 21.12
C LEU A 986 9.96 7.88 20.25
N LEU A 987 10.99 8.51 20.83
CA LEU A 987 11.90 9.40 20.11
C LEU A 987 12.59 8.73 18.91
N SER A 988 12.98 7.46 19.04
CA SER A 988 13.60 6.70 17.94
C SER A 988 12.61 6.16 16.89
N ARG A 989 11.30 6.35 17.10
CA ARG A 989 10.23 5.80 16.26
C ARG A 989 9.36 6.86 15.58
N LEU A 990 9.45 8.12 15.99
CA LEU A 990 8.61 9.19 15.44
C LEU A 990 8.79 9.35 13.93
N LEU A 991 7.67 9.50 13.22
CA LEU A 991 7.61 9.61 11.76
C LEU A 991 7.65 11.07 11.28
N PRO A 992 7.99 11.31 10.00
CA PRO A 992 7.94 12.64 9.40
C PRO A 992 6.58 13.34 9.60
N GLY A 993 6.61 14.64 9.94
CA GLY A 993 5.43 15.42 10.35
C GLY A 993 5.22 15.52 11.87
N SER A 994 6.01 14.80 12.68
CA SER A 994 6.02 14.84 14.14
C SER A 994 7.28 15.53 14.72
N GLU A 995 7.87 16.45 13.97
CA GLU A 995 9.12 17.14 14.34
C GLU A 995 8.96 17.95 15.63
N TYR A 996 7.81 18.59 15.82
CA TYR A 996 7.47 19.28 17.06
C TYR A 996 7.42 18.34 18.27
N LEU A 997 6.86 17.13 18.10
CA LEU A 997 6.82 16.14 19.19
C LEU A 997 8.23 15.70 19.58
N THR A 998 9.11 15.51 18.59
CA THR A 998 10.53 15.20 18.80
C THR A 998 11.21 16.29 19.62
N HIS A 999 11.01 17.55 19.22
CA HIS A 999 11.57 18.72 19.90
C HIS A 999 11.04 18.87 21.34
N GLU A 1000 9.73 18.68 21.54
CA GLU A 1000 9.12 18.72 22.89
C GLU A 1000 9.60 17.56 23.77
N LEU A 1001 9.70 16.34 23.25
CA LEU A 1001 10.22 15.20 24.03
C LEU A 1001 11.67 15.44 24.49
N LEU A 1002 12.53 15.95 23.61
CA LEU A 1002 13.89 16.34 23.96
C LEU A 1002 13.91 17.44 25.03
N LEU A 1003 13.06 18.47 24.91
CA LEU A 1003 13.00 19.55 25.88
C LEU A 1003 12.45 19.13 27.26
N SER A 1004 11.41 18.30 27.24
CA SER A 1004 10.48 18.14 28.34
C SER A 1004 10.60 16.79 29.05
N CYS A 1005 11.00 15.71 28.37
CA CYS A 1005 11.01 14.36 28.95
C CYS A 1005 12.43 13.78 29.07
N VAL A 1006 13.19 13.79 27.97
CA VAL A 1006 14.43 13.00 27.84
C VAL A 1006 15.51 13.40 28.85
N PHE A 1007 15.78 14.70 28.99
CA PHE A 1007 16.85 15.22 29.85
C PHE A 1007 16.37 15.78 31.19
N ARG A 1008 15.14 15.44 31.62
CA ARG A 1008 14.59 15.94 32.89
C ARG A 1008 14.99 15.04 34.07
N LEU A 1009 15.43 15.69 35.14
CA LEU A 1009 15.85 15.04 36.39
C LEU A 1009 14.72 14.24 37.07
N GLU A 1010 13.47 14.67 36.91
CA GLU A 1010 12.28 14.02 37.49
C GLU A 1010 12.05 12.60 36.96
N PHE A 1011 12.54 12.31 35.75
CA PHE A 1011 12.40 11.01 35.09
C PHE A 1011 13.58 10.06 35.34
N LEU A 1012 14.58 10.49 36.12
CA LEU A 1012 15.77 9.73 36.50
C LEU A 1012 15.82 9.57 38.03
N PRO A 1013 14.92 8.77 38.62
CA PRO A 1013 14.88 8.54 40.07
C PRO A 1013 16.18 7.94 40.61
N GLU A 1014 16.90 7.17 39.79
CA GLU A 1014 18.16 6.49 40.13
C GLU A 1014 19.29 7.46 40.48
N ARG A 1015 19.16 8.75 40.13
CA ARG A 1015 20.17 9.76 40.48
C ARG A 1015 20.29 9.97 42.00
N THR A 1016 19.23 9.67 42.75
CA THR A 1016 19.18 9.86 44.20
C THR A 1016 19.99 8.75 44.91
N SER A 1017 20.39 8.98 46.17
CA SER A 1017 21.32 8.11 46.92
C SER A 1017 20.99 6.62 46.72
N GLY A 1018 21.91 5.89 46.08
CA GLY A 1018 21.74 4.47 45.73
C GLY A 1018 22.21 4.13 44.31
N GLY A 1019 21.85 4.90 43.28
CA GLY A 1019 22.22 4.58 41.89
C GLY A 1019 23.70 4.74 41.55
N PRO A 1020 24.30 5.94 41.74
CA PRO A 1020 25.73 6.14 41.48
C PRO A 1020 26.60 5.27 42.40
N GLU A 1021 26.21 5.13 43.67
CA GLU A 1021 26.89 4.25 44.62
C GLU A 1021 26.84 2.78 44.16
N ALA A 1022 25.69 2.29 43.67
CA ALA A 1022 25.56 0.95 43.13
C ALA A 1022 26.42 0.71 41.89
N ALA A 1023 26.60 1.71 41.03
CA ALA A 1023 27.50 1.62 39.89
C ALA A 1023 28.96 1.47 40.35
N ASP A 1024 29.39 2.28 41.32
CA ASP A 1024 30.72 2.17 41.93
C ASP A 1024 30.94 0.81 42.61
N PHE A 1025 29.90 0.26 43.27
CA PHE A 1025 29.94 -1.09 43.84
C PHE A 1025 30.03 -2.18 42.77
N SER A 1026 29.31 -2.04 41.66
CA SER A 1026 29.37 -2.99 40.54
C SER A 1026 30.76 -3.05 39.90
N ASP A 1027 31.41 -1.89 39.73
CA ASP A 1027 32.78 -1.81 39.23
C ASP A 1027 33.77 -2.52 40.18
N GLN A 1028 33.59 -2.34 41.50
CA GLN A 1028 34.43 -3.01 42.50
C GLN A 1028 34.24 -4.53 42.51
N LEU A 1029 33.03 -5.02 42.22
CA LEU A 1029 32.73 -6.46 42.15
C LEU A 1029 33.25 -7.12 40.87
N SER A 1030 33.25 -6.39 39.75
CA SER A 1030 33.72 -6.90 38.45
C SER A 1030 35.25 -6.86 38.31
N LEU A 1031 35.95 -6.02 39.07
CA LEU A 1031 37.41 -6.00 39.16
C LEU A 1031 37.92 -7.02 40.18
N GLY A 1032 38.03 -8.28 39.75
CA GLY A 1032 38.81 -9.30 40.42
C GLY A 1032 40.30 -8.90 40.51
N SER A 1033 40.70 -8.37 41.67
CA SER A 1033 42.07 -8.00 42.07
C SER A 1033 42.61 -6.62 41.62
N SER A 1034 42.79 -5.77 42.64
CA SER A 1034 43.95 -4.90 42.85
C SER A 1034 44.06 -3.50 42.24
N ARG A 1035 43.00 -2.83 41.76
CA ARG A 1035 43.03 -1.34 41.77
C ARG A 1035 41.67 -0.67 41.63
N VAL A 1036 41.43 0.26 42.56
CA VAL A 1036 40.34 1.24 42.53
C VAL A 1036 40.52 2.11 41.27
N PRO A 1037 39.53 2.23 40.37
CA PRO A 1037 39.59 3.19 39.28
C PRO A 1037 39.77 4.60 39.85
N ARG A 1038 40.60 5.45 39.22
CA ARG A 1038 40.91 6.81 39.70
C ARG A 1038 39.66 7.70 39.83
N CYS A 1039 38.59 7.38 39.11
CA CYS A 1039 37.27 7.98 39.22
C CYS A 1039 36.24 6.86 39.02
N GLY A 1040 35.34 6.65 39.98
CA GLY A 1040 34.30 5.61 39.90
C GLY A 1040 33.18 5.99 38.92
N GLN A 1041 32.57 5.01 38.24
CA GLN A 1041 31.47 5.22 37.30
C GLN A 1041 30.31 6.02 37.93
N GLY A 1042 30.05 5.84 39.22
CA GLY A 1042 29.07 6.60 39.99
C GLY A 1042 29.36 8.10 40.06
N THR A 1043 30.64 8.48 40.16
CA THR A 1043 31.04 9.90 40.15
C THR A 1043 30.81 10.52 38.77
N LEU A 1044 31.10 9.76 37.70
CA LEU A 1044 30.85 10.20 36.32
C LEU A 1044 29.35 10.33 36.03
N LEU A 1045 28.53 9.40 36.53
CA LEU A 1045 27.07 9.47 36.42
C LEU A 1045 26.50 10.66 37.19
N ALA A 1046 27.02 10.97 38.38
CA ALA A 1046 26.62 12.14 39.14
C ALA A 1046 26.95 13.45 38.40
N GLN A 1047 28.13 13.54 37.78
CA GLN A 1047 28.53 14.68 36.94
C GLN A 1047 27.64 14.80 35.70
N ALA A 1048 27.36 13.70 35.00
CA ALA A 1048 26.45 13.68 33.84
C ALA A 1048 25.05 14.18 34.21
N CYS A 1049 24.54 13.78 35.39
CA CYS A 1049 23.25 14.27 35.88
C CYS A 1049 23.24 15.77 36.20
N GLN A 1050 24.37 16.33 36.65
CA GLN A 1050 24.50 17.77 36.88
C GLN A 1050 24.55 18.56 35.57
N ASP A 1051 25.18 18.02 34.53
CA ASP A 1051 25.34 18.68 33.23
C ASP A 1051 24.18 18.45 32.24
N LEU A 1052 23.08 17.80 32.68
CA LEU A 1052 21.90 17.54 31.85
C LEU A 1052 21.36 18.76 31.08
N PRO A 1053 21.33 20.00 31.62
CA PRO A 1053 20.90 21.17 30.85
C PRO A 1053 21.79 21.46 29.64
N SER A 1054 23.11 21.28 29.77
CA SER A 1054 24.07 21.46 28.68
C SER A 1054 23.97 20.32 27.67
N ILE A 1055 23.83 19.08 28.16
CA ILE A 1055 23.57 17.90 27.32
C ILE A 1055 22.31 18.15 26.48
N ARG A 1056 21.22 18.60 27.09
CA ARG A 1056 19.99 18.95 26.37
C ARG A 1056 20.23 19.98 25.26
N ASN A 1057 20.92 21.08 25.56
CA ASN A 1057 21.22 22.09 24.54
C ASN A 1057 22.06 21.52 23.38
N CYS A 1058 22.99 20.62 23.68
CA CYS A 1058 23.79 19.91 22.68
C CYS A 1058 22.89 19.07 21.75
N TYR A 1059 22.04 18.20 22.30
CA TYR A 1059 21.13 17.39 21.49
C TYR A 1059 20.09 18.21 20.74
N LEU A 1060 19.57 19.30 21.31
CA LEU A 1060 18.66 20.19 20.57
C LEU A 1060 19.34 20.83 19.35
N THR A 1061 20.63 21.14 19.45
CA THR A 1061 21.39 21.72 18.33
C THR A 1061 21.62 20.69 17.24
N HIS A 1062 22.03 19.46 17.61
CA HIS A 1062 22.44 18.42 16.67
C HIS A 1062 21.31 17.49 16.20
N CYS A 1063 20.21 17.37 16.94
CA CYS A 1063 19.03 16.59 16.56
C CYS A 1063 17.88 17.49 16.08
N SER A 1064 18.11 18.79 15.87
CA SER A 1064 17.07 19.68 15.37
C SER A 1064 16.63 19.25 13.96
N PRO A 1065 15.34 18.97 13.76
CA PRO A 1065 14.79 18.75 12.42
C PRO A 1065 14.88 20.05 11.62
N ALA A 1066 14.75 19.94 10.29
CA ALA A 1066 14.77 21.10 9.40
C ALA A 1066 13.80 22.18 9.90
N ARG A 1067 14.28 23.43 10.03
CA ARG A 1067 13.50 24.52 10.66
C ARG A 1067 12.10 24.69 10.05
N ALA A 1068 11.98 24.49 8.74
CA ALA A 1068 10.69 24.57 8.05
C ALA A 1068 9.70 23.48 8.50
N SER A 1069 10.13 22.22 8.62
CA SER A 1069 9.25 21.12 9.06
C SER A 1069 8.92 21.22 10.55
N LEU A 1070 9.85 21.71 11.38
CA LEU A 1070 9.58 22.01 12.78
C LEU A 1070 8.50 23.08 12.93
N LEU A 1071 8.60 24.20 12.19
CA LEU A 1071 7.60 25.26 12.25
C LEU A 1071 6.22 24.80 11.73
N ALA A 1072 6.20 23.99 10.67
CA ALA A 1072 4.96 23.45 10.12
C ALA A 1072 4.26 22.48 11.11
N SER A 1073 5.00 21.52 11.68
CA SER A 1073 4.45 20.60 12.69
C SER A 1073 4.05 21.32 13.98
N GLN A 1074 4.83 22.33 14.40
CA GLN A 1074 4.51 23.17 15.55
C GLN A 1074 3.20 23.92 15.33
N ALA A 1075 2.99 24.50 14.16
CA ALA A 1075 1.75 25.19 13.82
C ALA A 1075 0.54 24.24 13.89
N LEU A 1076 0.69 23.01 13.40
CA LEU A 1076 -0.35 21.96 13.45
C LEU A 1076 -0.71 21.55 14.88
N HIS A 1077 0.28 21.34 15.76
CA HIS A 1077 0.01 20.90 17.14
C HIS A 1077 -0.44 22.02 18.07
N ARG A 1078 -0.04 23.27 17.81
CA ARG A 1078 -0.49 24.44 18.59
C ARG A 1078 -1.83 25.01 18.13
N GLY A 1079 -2.32 24.61 16.96
CA GLY A 1079 -3.54 25.17 16.37
C GLY A 1079 -3.32 26.55 15.73
N GLU A 1080 -2.09 26.87 15.30
CA GLU A 1080 -1.77 28.11 14.59
C GLU A 1080 -2.13 27.99 13.10
N LEU A 1081 -3.44 27.96 12.81
CA LEU A 1081 -4.00 27.58 11.51
C LEU A 1081 -3.48 28.42 10.31
N GLN A 1082 -3.11 29.68 10.56
CA GLN A 1082 -2.59 30.57 9.51
C GLN A 1082 -1.20 30.16 8.99
N ARG A 1083 -0.44 29.41 9.78
CA ARG A 1083 0.92 28.96 9.44
C ARG A 1083 0.97 27.54 8.86
N VAL A 1084 -0.18 26.87 8.75
CA VAL A 1084 -0.27 25.51 8.20
C VAL A 1084 -0.18 25.57 6.66
N PRO A 1085 0.85 24.95 6.04
CA PRO A 1085 1.01 25.00 4.59
C PRO A 1085 0.21 23.90 3.85
N THR A 1086 0.09 22.71 4.44
CA THR A 1086 -0.54 21.53 3.83
C THR A 1086 -1.04 20.56 4.90
N LEU A 1087 -2.06 19.76 4.56
CA LEU A 1087 -2.47 18.60 5.36
C LEU A 1087 -1.92 17.27 4.82
N LEU A 1088 -1.17 17.27 3.71
CA LEU A 1088 -0.39 16.11 3.26
C LEU A 1088 0.93 16.05 4.02
N LEU A 1089 1.18 14.92 4.69
CA LEU A 1089 2.40 14.67 5.44
C LEU A 1089 3.57 14.32 4.50
N PRO A 1090 4.84 14.44 4.95
CA PRO A 1090 5.97 13.91 4.19
C PRO A 1090 5.89 12.38 4.13
N MET A 1091 6.36 11.78 3.04
CA MET A 1091 6.41 10.31 2.91
C MET A 1091 7.29 9.72 4.03
N PRO A 1092 6.81 8.68 4.74
CA PRO A 1092 7.59 8.03 5.78
C PRO A 1092 8.48 6.95 5.16
N THR A 1093 9.73 7.28 4.82
CA THR A 1093 10.76 6.30 4.44
C THR A 1093 11.47 5.75 5.67
N GLU A 1094 11.84 6.65 6.59
CA GLU A 1094 12.60 6.34 7.79
C GLU A 1094 12.05 7.15 8.99
N PRO A 1095 12.32 6.71 10.23
CA PRO A 1095 12.04 7.54 11.40
C PRO A 1095 12.80 8.87 11.32
N LEU A 1096 12.28 9.91 11.97
CA LEU A 1096 12.85 11.26 11.99
C LEU A 1096 14.29 11.30 12.50
N LEU A 1097 14.60 10.41 13.45
CA LEU A 1097 15.93 10.27 14.03
C LEU A 1097 16.46 8.87 13.70
N PRO A 1098 17.75 8.74 13.35
CA PRO A 1098 18.34 7.45 13.07
C PRO A 1098 18.38 6.61 14.34
N THR A 1099 18.50 5.29 14.19
CA THR A 1099 18.52 4.34 15.30
C THR A 1099 19.61 4.67 16.33
N ASP A 1100 20.74 5.20 15.87
CA ASP A 1100 21.88 5.62 16.66
C ASP A 1100 21.89 7.12 16.99
N TRP A 1101 20.71 7.75 17.09
CA TRP A 1101 20.57 9.14 17.51
C TRP A 1101 21.33 9.54 18.79
N PRO A 1102 21.53 8.65 19.82
CA PRO A 1102 22.34 9.01 20.98
C PRO A 1102 23.79 9.31 20.63
N PHE A 1103 24.28 8.90 19.46
CA PHE A 1103 25.61 9.22 18.97
C PHE A 1103 25.60 10.29 17.86
N LEU A 1104 24.43 10.79 17.45
CA LEU A 1104 24.31 11.72 16.32
C LEU A 1104 25.20 12.96 16.42
N PRO A 1105 25.34 13.63 17.58
CA PRO A 1105 26.24 14.80 17.66
C PRO A 1105 27.70 14.41 17.39
N LEU A 1106 28.12 13.23 17.83
CA LEU A 1106 29.46 12.68 17.60
C LEU A 1106 29.66 12.27 16.14
N ILE A 1107 28.65 11.66 15.51
CA ILE A 1107 28.68 11.32 14.08
C ILE A 1107 28.86 12.58 13.23
N ARG A 1108 28.10 13.64 13.54
CA ARG A 1108 28.23 14.93 12.84
C ARG A 1108 29.59 15.59 13.04
N LEU A 1109 30.18 15.45 14.23
CA LEU A 1109 31.55 15.91 14.46
C LEU A 1109 32.56 15.14 13.61
N TYR A 1110 32.41 13.81 13.53
CA TYR A 1110 33.28 12.96 12.73
C TYR A 1110 33.18 13.27 11.24
N HIS A 1111 31.97 13.33 10.67
CA HIS A 1111 31.78 13.67 9.25
C HIS A 1111 32.27 15.09 8.93
N ARG A 1112 32.11 16.05 9.85
CA ARG A 1112 32.68 17.38 9.65
C ARG A 1112 34.21 17.34 9.66
N ALA A 1113 34.83 16.55 10.55
CA ALA A 1113 36.27 16.41 10.62
C ALA A 1113 36.86 15.76 9.35
N SER A 1114 36.15 14.79 8.76
CA SER A 1114 36.57 14.18 7.48
C SER A 1114 36.44 15.13 6.30
N ASP A 1115 35.41 15.99 6.28
CA ASP A 1115 35.14 16.89 5.15
C ASP A 1115 36.02 18.15 5.12
N THR A 1116 36.52 18.60 6.29
CA THR A 1116 37.35 19.82 6.37
C THR A 1116 38.80 19.51 6.73
N PRO A 1117 39.74 19.48 5.77
CA PRO A 1117 41.18 19.34 6.07
C PRO A 1117 41.80 20.61 6.69
N SER A 1118 41.07 21.72 6.76
CA SER A 1118 41.58 23.03 7.18
C SER A 1118 41.15 23.40 8.61
N GLY A 1119 41.88 22.89 9.60
CA GLY A 1119 42.28 23.47 10.92
C GLY A 1119 41.38 24.39 11.77
N LEU A 1120 40.16 24.74 11.38
CA LEU A 1120 39.24 25.53 12.20
C LEU A 1120 38.40 24.57 13.04
N SER A 1121 38.89 24.28 14.25
CA SER A 1121 38.13 23.50 15.22
C SER A 1121 36.79 24.20 15.50
N PRO A 1122 35.66 23.47 15.43
CA PRO A 1122 34.37 24.06 15.78
C PRO A 1122 34.41 24.56 17.23
N THR A 1123 33.70 25.66 17.51
CA THR A 1123 33.80 26.43 18.77
C THR A 1123 33.45 25.66 20.06
N ASP A 1124 33.12 24.36 20.00
CA ASP A 1124 32.92 23.50 21.18
C ASP A 1124 33.05 21.98 20.86
N THR A 1125 34.08 21.53 20.12
CA THR A 1125 34.27 20.10 19.82
C THR A 1125 34.33 19.25 21.09
N MET A 1126 35.10 19.72 22.08
CA MET A 1126 35.32 19.02 23.35
C MET A 1126 34.04 18.93 24.18
N GLY A 1127 33.31 20.04 24.35
CA GLY A 1127 32.07 20.05 25.10
C GLY A 1127 31.01 19.15 24.47
N THR A 1128 30.90 19.14 23.14
CA THR A 1128 29.96 18.24 22.44
C THR A 1128 30.33 16.77 22.65
N ALA A 1129 31.60 16.37 22.47
CA ALA A 1129 32.01 14.98 22.68
C ALA A 1129 31.81 14.53 24.13
N MET A 1130 32.18 15.35 25.10
CA MET A 1130 32.00 15.06 26.53
C MET A 1130 30.52 14.87 26.89
N ARG A 1131 29.63 15.75 26.42
CA ARG A 1131 28.18 15.68 26.67
C ARG A 1131 27.54 14.45 26.04
N VAL A 1132 27.97 14.05 24.84
CA VAL A 1132 27.49 12.81 24.20
C VAL A 1132 27.89 11.60 25.04
N LEU A 1133 29.17 11.49 25.41
CA LEU A 1133 29.67 10.36 26.18
C LEU A 1133 29.02 10.27 27.57
N GLN A 1134 28.80 11.41 28.24
CA GLN A 1134 28.04 11.48 29.48
C GLN A 1134 26.61 10.94 29.32
N TRP A 1135 25.91 11.34 28.26
CA TRP A 1135 24.55 10.89 28.01
C TRP A 1135 24.48 9.39 27.69
N VAL A 1136 25.37 8.91 26.83
CA VAL A 1136 25.45 7.47 26.50
C VAL A 1136 25.77 6.67 27.76
N LEU A 1137 26.63 7.16 28.65
CA LEU A 1137 26.93 6.49 29.93
C LEU A 1137 25.68 6.37 30.81
N VAL A 1138 24.86 7.43 30.89
CA VAL A 1138 23.58 7.40 31.61
C VAL A 1138 22.63 6.38 30.99
N LEU A 1139 22.54 6.34 29.65
CA LEU A 1139 21.69 5.39 28.94
C LEU A 1139 22.15 3.93 29.11
N GLU A 1140 23.44 3.62 28.97
CA GLU A 1140 23.96 2.27 29.20
C GLU A 1140 23.70 1.80 30.63
N SER A 1141 23.92 2.69 31.61
CA SER A 1141 23.82 2.34 33.02
C SER A 1141 22.38 2.12 33.49
N TRP A 1142 21.45 2.97 33.06
CA TRP A 1142 20.08 2.98 33.59
C TRP A 1142 19.00 2.58 32.58
N ARG A 1143 19.25 2.71 31.26
CA ARG A 1143 18.28 2.44 30.19
C ARG A 1143 18.90 1.69 29.00
N PRO A 1144 19.51 0.51 29.21
CA PRO A 1144 20.16 -0.24 28.12
C PRO A 1144 19.18 -0.64 27.00
N GLN A 1145 17.89 -0.73 27.32
CA GLN A 1145 16.81 -0.99 26.35
C GLN A 1145 16.74 0.07 25.24
N ALA A 1146 17.06 1.34 25.54
CA ALA A 1146 17.06 2.41 24.54
C ALA A 1146 18.19 2.26 23.53
N LEU A 1147 19.28 1.59 23.90
CA LEU A 1147 20.44 1.32 23.05
C LEU A 1147 20.39 -0.08 22.42
N TRP A 1148 19.35 -0.87 22.71
CA TRP A 1148 19.23 -2.23 22.19
C TRP A 1148 19.20 -2.29 20.67
N ALA A 1149 18.58 -1.29 20.02
CA ALA A 1149 18.54 -1.19 18.57
C ALA A 1149 19.89 -0.78 17.94
N VAL A 1150 20.83 -0.25 18.74
CA VAL A 1150 22.18 0.11 18.27
C VAL A 1150 23.10 -1.09 18.49
N PRO A 1151 23.59 -1.74 17.42
CA PRO A 1151 24.43 -2.93 17.57
C PRO A 1151 25.71 -2.57 18.37
N PRO A 1152 26.23 -3.48 19.21
CA PRO A 1152 27.43 -3.21 20.00
C PRO A 1152 28.63 -2.78 19.15
N ALA A 1153 28.72 -3.26 17.91
CA ALA A 1153 29.77 -2.86 16.98
C ALA A 1153 29.64 -1.39 16.53
N ALA A 1154 28.41 -0.90 16.32
CA ALA A 1154 28.20 0.52 16.07
C ALA A 1154 28.63 1.35 17.28
N ARG A 1155 28.27 0.93 18.51
CA ARG A 1155 28.71 1.61 19.74
C ARG A 1155 30.23 1.69 19.84
N LEU A 1156 30.94 0.59 19.56
CA LEU A 1156 32.41 0.56 19.50
C LEU A 1156 32.95 1.53 18.43
N ALA A 1157 32.41 1.47 17.21
CA ALA A 1157 32.83 2.35 16.12
C ALA A 1157 32.63 3.84 16.49
N ARG A 1158 31.53 4.19 17.15
CA ARG A 1158 31.28 5.56 17.64
C ARG A 1158 32.28 5.98 18.73
N LEU A 1159 32.71 5.07 19.61
CA LEU A 1159 33.78 5.38 20.57
C LEU A 1159 35.12 5.61 19.86
N MET A 1160 35.44 4.82 18.84
CA MET A 1160 36.65 5.02 18.03
C MET A 1160 36.62 6.35 17.28
N CYS A 1161 35.46 6.78 16.77
CA CYS A 1161 35.30 8.09 16.13
C CYS A 1161 35.68 9.26 17.04
N VAL A 1162 35.57 9.14 18.38
CA VAL A 1162 36.03 10.20 19.31
C VAL A 1162 37.51 10.53 19.11
N PHE A 1163 38.34 9.50 18.87
CA PHE A 1163 39.78 9.66 18.67
C PHE A 1163 40.08 10.21 17.27
N LEU A 1164 39.21 9.95 16.28
CA LEU A 1164 39.39 10.40 14.91
C LEU A 1164 38.93 11.85 14.66
N VAL A 1165 38.12 12.43 15.55
CA VAL A 1165 37.60 13.80 15.39
C VAL A 1165 38.70 14.85 15.57
N ASP A 1166 39.56 14.69 16.59
CA ASP A 1166 40.63 15.62 16.92
C ASP A 1166 41.78 14.89 17.62
N SER A 1167 43.00 15.24 17.22
CA SER A 1167 44.27 14.66 17.67
C SER A 1167 44.56 14.84 19.16
N GLU A 1168 43.93 15.82 19.82
CA GLU A 1168 44.14 16.11 21.24
C GLU A 1168 42.93 15.71 22.13
N LEU A 1169 41.75 15.49 21.55
CA LEU A 1169 40.52 15.29 22.30
C LEU A 1169 40.57 14.07 23.23
N PHE A 1170 41.24 12.99 22.80
CA PHE A 1170 41.37 11.78 23.61
C PHE A 1170 42.37 11.94 24.77
N ARG A 1171 43.18 13.00 24.81
CA ARG A 1171 44.09 13.29 25.93
C ARG A 1171 43.41 14.02 27.09
N GLU A 1172 42.24 14.58 26.83
CA GLU A 1172 41.47 15.28 27.84
C GLU A 1172 40.97 14.29 28.89
N SER A 1173 41.39 14.52 30.13
CA SER A 1173 41.08 13.65 31.28
C SER A 1173 39.58 13.31 31.37
N PRO A 1174 38.61 14.25 31.26
CA PRO A 1174 37.19 13.91 31.33
C PRO A 1174 36.73 12.93 30.25
N VAL A 1175 37.22 13.09 29.02
CA VAL A 1175 36.88 12.23 27.88
C VAL A 1175 37.45 10.84 28.09
N GLN A 1176 38.70 10.73 28.54
CA GLN A 1176 39.34 9.44 28.85
C GLN A 1176 38.54 8.63 29.87
N HIS A 1177 38.12 9.25 30.97
CA HIS A 1177 37.36 8.56 32.01
C HIS A 1177 36.00 8.05 31.48
N LEU A 1178 35.30 8.85 30.66
CA LEU A 1178 34.02 8.45 30.07
C LEU A 1178 34.16 7.33 29.04
N VAL A 1179 35.14 7.42 28.14
CA VAL A 1179 35.41 6.38 27.15
C VAL A 1179 35.83 5.07 27.83
N ALA A 1180 36.67 5.13 28.86
CA ALA A 1180 37.07 3.95 29.63
C ALA A 1180 35.88 3.27 30.30
N ALA A 1181 34.96 4.05 30.90
CA ALA A 1181 33.74 3.52 31.50
C ALA A 1181 32.82 2.86 30.46
N LEU A 1182 32.61 3.50 29.31
CA LEU A 1182 31.80 2.94 28.21
C LEU A 1182 32.42 1.68 27.59
N LEU A 1183 33.75 1.66 27.44
CA LEU A 1183 34.47 0.47 26.97
C LEU A 1183 34.30 -0.70 27.94
N ALA A 1184 34.38 -0.46 29.25
CA ALA A 1184 34.16 -1.49 30.25
C ALA A 1184 32.76 -2.11 30.15
N GLN A 1185 31.72 -1.29 29.87
CA GLN A 1185 30.35 -1.78 29.64
C GLN A 1185 30.25 -2.68 28.40
N LEU A 1186 30.93 -2.33 27.29
CA LEU A 1186 30.98 -3.18 26.08
C LEU A 1186 31.73 -4.50 26.31
N CYS A 1187 32.66 -4.55 27.27
CA CYS A 1187 33.47 -5.72 27.58
C CYS A 1187 32.81 -6.68 28.57
N GLN A 1188 31.62 -6.35 29.09
CA GLN A 1188 30.90 -7.24 29.99
C GLN A 1188 30.52 -8.56 29.30
N PRO A 1189 30.51 -9.69 30.03
CA PRO A 1189 30.27 -11.03 29.46
C PRO A 1189 28.88 -11.18 28.82
N GLN A 1190 27.93 -10.30 29.12
CA GLN A 1190 26.59 -10.29 28.51
C GLN A 1190 26.56 -9.62 27.12
N VAL A 1191 27.41 -8.62 26.89
CA VAL A 1191 27.42 -7.80 25.67
C VAL A 1191 28.47 -8.30 24.68
N LEU A 1192 29.63 -8.70 25.19
CA LEU A 1192 30.78 -9.14 24.40
C LEU A 1192 30.46 -10.25 23.36
N PRO A 1193 29.60 -11.25 23.64
CA PRO A 1193 29.24 -12.27 22.65
C PRO A 1193 28.46 -11.71 21.46
N ASN A 1194 27.72 -10.61 21.65
CA ASN A 1194 26.88 -9.98 20.63
C ASN A 1194 27.63 -8.93 19.80
N LEU A 1195 28.92 -8.69 20.10
CA LEU A 1195 29.77 -7.81 19.32
C LEU A 1195 30.13 -8.50 17.99
N ASN A 1196 29.45 -8.11 16.90
CA ASN A 1196 29.74 -8.57 15.54
C ASN A 1196 30.26 -7.41 14.70
N LEU A 1197 31.53 -7.44 14.29
CA LEU A 1197 32.18 -6.36 13.53
C LEU A 1197 31.89 -6.41 12.02
N ASP A 1198 31.31 -7.51 11.53
CA ASP A 1198 30.98 -7.69 10.11
C ASP A 1198 29.60 -7.10 9.75
N CYS A 1199 28.89 -6.48 10.70
CA CYS A 1199 27.61 -5.84 10.44
C CYS A 1199 27.77 -4.53 9.65
N ARG A 1200 26.82 -4.23 8.75
CA ARG A 1200 26.75 -2.91 8.10
C ARG A 1200 26.50 -1.84 9.15
N LEU A 1201 27.35 -0.80 9.17
CA LEU A 1201 27.30 0.28 10.15
C LEU A 1201 26.72 1.54 9.47
N PRO A 1202 25.64 2.15 10.01
CA PRO A 1202 25.07 3.36 9.42
C PRO A 1202 26.11 4.48 9.32
N GLY A 1203 26.23 5.14 8.17
CA GLY A 1203 27.11 6.31 8.00
C GLY A 1203 28.63 6.02 8.05
N LEU A 1204 29.03 4.75 7.93
CA LEU A 1204 30.42 4.31 7.73
C LEU A 1204 30.45 3.33 6.54
N THR A 1205 31.53 3.32 5.75
CA THR A 1205 31.67 2.42 4.59
C THR A 1205 31.79 0.96 5.06
N SER A 1206 32.74 0.70 5.95
CA SER A 1206 32.97 -0.60 6.55
C SER A 1206 33.74 -0.46 7.87
N PHE A 1207 33.63 -1.46 8.75
CA PHE A 1207 34.44 -1.49 9.99
C PHE A 1207 35.95 -1.65 9.70
N PRO A 1208 36.41 -2.47 8.74
CA PRO A 1208 37.82 -2.54 8.37
C PRO A 1208 38.41 -1.19 7.94
N ASP A 1209 37.71 -0.39 7.14
CA ASP A 1209 38.21 0.93 6.71
C ASP A 1209 38.34 1.89 7.89
N LEU A 1210 37.37 1.88 8.80
CA LEU A 1210 37.44 2.64 10.05
C LEU A 1210 38.65 2.18 10.90
N TYR A 1211 38.89 0.87 10.99
CA TYR A 1211 40.00 0.32 11.76
C TYR A 1211 41.36 0.70 11.17
N ALA A 1212 41.50 0.68 9.83
CA ALA A 1212 42.71 1.15 9.15
C ALA A 1212 43.01 2.62 9.48
N ASN A 1213 42.02 3.50 9.30
CA ASN A 1213 42.14 4.92 9.67
C ASN A 1213 42.49 5.12 11.17
N PHE A 1214 41.97 4.24 12.03
CA PHE A 1214 42.27 4.26 13.47
C PHE A 1214 43.70 3.82 13.79
N LEU A 1215 44.25 2.85 13.04
CA LEU A 1215 45.66 2.44 13.15
C LEU A 1215 46.61 3.54 12.67
N ASP A 1216 46.30 4.19 11.55
CA ASP A 1216 47.04 5.36 11.05
C ASP A 1216 47.10 6.47 12.12
N HIS A 1217 45.94 6.77 12.71
CA HIS A 1217 45.86 7.77 13.77
C HIS A 1217 46.63 7.34 15.03
N PHE A 1218 46.62 6.04 15.36
CA PHE A 1218 47.38 5.51 16.49
C PHE A 1218 48.89 5.66 16.28
N GLU A 1219 49.41 5.31 15.09
CA GLU A 1219 50.83 5.48 14.77
C GLU A 1219 51.27 6.95 14.80
N ALA A 1220 50.39 7.85 14.36
CA ALA A 1220 50.69 9.28 14.30
C ALA A 1220 50.67 9.97 15.67
N VAL A 1221 49.68 9.66 16.53
CA VAL A 1221 49.33 10.56 17.66
C VAL A 1221 49.16 9.86 19.01
N SER A 1222 49.24 8.53 19.11
CA SER A 1222 48.90 7.83 20.36
C SER A 1222 49.85 8.08 21.53
N PHE A 1223 51.13 8.34 21.28
CA PHE A 1223 52.22 8.40 22.28
C PHE A 1223 52.22 7.23 23.28
N GLY A 1224 51.67 6.08 22.89
CA GLY A 1224 51.55 4.90 23.76
C GLY A 1224 50.47 4.99 24.84
N ASP A 1225 49.42 5.79 24.61
CA ASP A 1225 48.27 5.85 25.51
C ASP A 1225 47.60 4.47 25.68
N HIS A 1226 47.34 4.12 26.94
CA HIS A 1226 46.81 2.80 27.30
C HIS A 1226 45.35 2.64 26.86
N LEU A 1227 44.52 3.67 26.93
CA LEU A 1227 43.12 3.56 26.53
C LEU A 1227 42.99 3.41 25.02
N PHE A 1228 43.77 4.19 24.26
CA PHE A 1228 43.86 4.05 22.81
C PHE A 1228 44.35 2.64 22.44
N GLY A 1229 45.41 2.16 23.09
CA GLY A 1229 45.90 0.80 22.91
C GLY A 1229 44.86 -0.29 23.22
N ALA A 1230 44.02 -0.11 24.24
CA ALA A 1230 42.94 -1.05 24.57
C ALA A 1230 41.88 -1.13 23.47
N LEU A 1231 41.51 0.01 22.87
CA LEU A 1231 40.58 0.07 21.72
C LEU A 1231 41.17 -0.53 20.45
N VAL A 1232 42.49 -0.40 20.23
CA VAL A 1232 43.18 -1.08 19.12
C VAL A 1232 43.17 -2.60 19.33
N LEU A 1233 43.36 -3.07 20.56
CA LEU A 1233 43.44 -4.50 20.86
C LEU A 1233 42.07 -5.20 20.82
N LEU A 1234 40.98 -4.55 21.22
CA LEU A 1234 39.65 -5.19 21.32
C LEU A 1234 39.19 -5.93 20.04
N PRO A 1235 39.34 -5.36 18.82
CA PRO A 1235 38.96 -6.02 17.56
C PRO A 1235 39.89 -7.15 17.11
N LEU A 1236 41.05 -7.34 17.76
CA LEU A 1236 42.06 -8.34 17.37
C LEU A 1236 41.82 -9.74 17.98
N GLN A 1237 40.71 -9.93 18.68
CA GLN A 1237 40.32 -11.25 19.19
C GLN A 1237 40.14 -12.26 18.07
N ARG A 1238 40.33 -13.55 18.38
CA ARG A 1238 40.28 -14.62 17.37
C ARG A 1238 38.92 -14.79 16.69
N ARG A 1239 37.85 -14.36 17.36
CA ARG A 1239 36.48 -14.42 16.83
C ARG A 1239 36.23 -13.50 15.63
N PHE A 1240 37.06 -12.47 15.44
CA PHE A 1240 36.87 -11.47 14.39
C PHE A 1240 37.72 -11.77 13.15
N SER A 1241 37.36 -11.09 12.06
CA SER A 1241 38.03 -11.18 10.77
C SER A 1241 39.55 -11.11 10.90
N VAL A 1242 40.24 -11.97 10.15
CA VAL A 1242 41.70 -11.98 10.03
C VAL A 1242 42.24 -10.70 9.38
N THR A 1243 41.43 -9.98 8.60
CA THR A 1243 41.83 -8.75 7.91
C THR A 1243 42.33 -7.69 8.90
N LEU A 1244 41.68 -7.55 10.06
CA LEU A 1244 42.08 -6.59 11.11
C LEU A 1244 43.46 -6.93 11.69
N ARG A 1245 43.73 -8.22 11.91
CA ARG A 1245 45.03 -8.70 12.41
C ARG A 1245 46.13 -8.58 11.35
N LEU A 1246 45.80 -8.81 10.08
CA LEU A 1246 46.71 -8.61 8.96
C LEU A 1246 47.06 -7.14 8.76
N ALA A 1247 46.10 -6.21 8.91
CA ALA A 1247 46.37 -4.78 8.82
C ALA A 1247 47.42 -4.34 9.85
N LEU A 1248 47.29 -4.77 11.10
CA LEU A 1248 48.26 -4.42 12.15
C LEU A 1248 49.64 -5.08 11.94
N PHE A 1249 49.69 -6.38 11.65
CA PHE A 1249 50.96 -7.11 11.53
C PHE A 1249 51.62 -7.01 10.14
N GLY A 1250 50.89 -6.54 9.14
CA GLY A 1250 51.35 -6.36 7.77
C GLY A 1250 51.72 -4.91 7.49
N GLU A 1251 50.75 -4.01 7.57
CA GLU A 1251 50.87 -2.61 7.13
C GLU A 1251 51.35 -1.70 8.27
N HIS A 1252 50.81 -1.86 9.47
CA HIS A 1252 51.11 -1.01 10.65
C HIS A 1252 52.02 -1.68 11.68
N VAL A 1253 53.12 -2.30 11.23
CA VAL A 1253 54.09 -2.96 12.12
C VAL A 1253 54.75 -1.94 13.08
N GLY A 1254 54.79 -0.66 12.69
CA GLY A 1254 55.30 0.44 13.52
C GLY A 1254 54.51 0.62 14.82
N ALA A 1255 53.18 0.45 14.76
CA ALA A 1255 52.25 0.56 15.89
C ALA A 1255 52.60 -0.38 17.04
N LEU A 1256 53.16 -1.57 16.75
CA LEU A 1256 53.53 -2.56 17.76
C LEU A 1256 54.53 -2.01 18.80
N ARG A 1257 55.33 -1.01 18.43
CA ARG A 1257 56.28 -0.39 19.37
C ARG A 1257 55.60 0.55 20.36
N ALA A 1258 54.45 1.11 20.02
CA ALA A 1258 53.69 2.04 20.85
C ALA A 1258 52.58 1.34 21.67
N LEU A 1259 52.20 0.09 21.35
CA LEU A 1259 51.15 -0.66 22.05
C LEU A 1259 51.59 -1.24 23.41
N SER A 1260 51.93 -0.37 24.37
CA SER A 1260 52.47 -0.74 25.69
C SER A 1260 51.43 -1.10 26.77
N LEU A 1261 50.23 -1.54 26.38
CA LEU A 1261 49.18 -1.91 27.33
C LEU A 1261 49.63 -3.08 28.22
N PRO A 1262 49.68 -2.93 29.56
CA PRO A 1262 50.01 -4.05 30.44
C PRO A 1262 48.88 -5.09 30.47
N LEU A 1263 49.23 -6.36 30.66
CA LEU A 1263 48.28 -7.50 30.72
C LEU A 1263 47.18 -7.32 31.78
N THR A 1264 47.46 -6.56 32.84
CA THR A 1264 46.52 -6.26 33.92
C THR A 1264 45.44 -5.25 33.53
N GLN A 1265 45.63 -4.49 32.45
CA GLN A 1265 44.67 -3.50 31.94
C GLN A 1265 43.96 -3.99 30.67
N LEU A 1266 44.12 -5.27 30.32
CA LEU A 1266 43.46 -5.85 29.17
C LEU A 1266 41.95 -5.96 29.45
N PRO A 1267 41.08 -5.38 28.60
CA PRO A 1267 39.64 -5.32 28.87
C PRO A 1267 38.92 -6.67 28.74
N VAL A 1268 39.56 -7.64 28.08
CA VAL A 1268 39.01 -8.99 27.82
C VAL A 1268 40.06 -10.02 28.20
N SER A 1269 39.65 -11.23 28.61
CA SER A 1269 40.57 -12.33 28.91
C SER A 1269 41.56 -12.59 27.77
N LEU A 1270 42.82 -12.86 28.11
CA LEU A 1270 43.89 -13.21 27.17
C LEU A 1270 43.53 -14.46 26.32
N GLU A 1271 42.65 -15.31 26.84
CA GLU A 1271 42.14 -16.49 26.15
C GLU A 1271 41.37 -16.15 24.86
N CYS A 1272 40.64 -15.02 24.82
CA CYS A 1272 39.89 -14.59 23.63
C CYS A 1272 40.79 -14.24 22.43
N TYR A 1273 42.08 -14.06 22.67
CA TYR A 1273 43.09 -13.79 21.63
C TYR A 1273 43.88 -15.03 21.23
N THR A 1274 43.96 -16.03 22.10
CA THR A 1274 44.80 -17.23 21.92
C THR A 1274 44.00 -18.47 21.52
N VAL A 1275 42.69 -18.49 21.78
CA VAL A 1275 41.79 -19.60 21.48
C VAL A 1275 40.64 -19.12 20.58
N PRO A 1276 40.30 -19.84 19.49
CA PRO A 1276 41.02 -20.98 18.90
C PRO A 1276 42.39 -20.59 18.33
N PRO A 1277 43.31 -21.55 18.12
CA PRO A 1277 44.61 -21.26 17.51
C PRO A 1277 44.45 -20.65 16.11
N GLU A 1278 45.47 -19.91 15.65
CA GLU A 1278 45.43 -19.24 14.36
C GLU A 1278 45.60 -20.20 13.18
N ASP A 1279 44.74 -20.07 12.17
CA ASP A 1279 44.70 -20.96 11.00
C ASP A 1279 45.31 -20.30 9.75
N ASN A 1280 45.39 -18.96 9.73
CA ASN A 1280 45.89 -18.21 8.59
C ASN A 1280 47.42 -18.24 8.50
N LEU A 1281 47.94 -18.86 7.44
CA LEU A 1281 49.38 -19.03 7.22
C LEU A 1281 50.14 -17.71 7.09
N ALA A 1282 49.58 -16.71 6.40
CA ALA A 1282 50.23 -15.43 6.18
C ALA A 1282 50.41 -14.67 7.50
N LEU A 1283 49.39 -14.67 8.35
CA LEU A 1283 49.47 -14.03 9.66
C LEU A 1283 50.45 -14.76 10.60
N LEU A 1284 50.47 -16.10 10.58
CA LEU A 1284 51.44 -16.88 11.35
C LEU A 1284 52.89 -16.60 10.93
N GLN A 1285 53.13 -16.43 9.63
CA GLN A 1285 54.44 -16.02 9.11
C GLN A 1285 54.81 -14.61 9.58
N LEU A 1286 53.85 -13.68 9.64
CA LEU A 1286 54.07 -12.33 10.17
C LEU A 1286 54.33 -12.33 11.68
N TYR A 1287 53.61 -13.12 12.48
CA TYR A 1287 53.89 -13.33 13.90
C TYR A 1287 55.31 -13.86 14.10
N PHE A 1288 55.69 -14.89 13.35
CA PHE A 1288 57.03 -15.45 13.45
C PHE A 1288 58.10 -14.42 13.04
N ARG A 1289 57.89 -13.71 11.92
CA ARG A 1289 58.80 -12.69 11.43
C ARG A 1289 58.99 -11.58 12.46
N THR A 1290 57.91 -11.02 13.00
CA THR A 1290 57.96 -9.89 13.96
C THR A 1290 58.64 -10.26 15.28
N LEU A 1291 58.49 -11.52 15.74
CA LEU A 1291 59.21 -12.05 16.89
C LEU A 1291 60.71 -12.22 16.60
N VAL A 1292 61.09 -12.82 15.47
CA VAL A 1292 62.49 -13.10 15.11
C VAL A 1292 63.26 -11.82 14.77
N THR A 1293 62.63 -10.85 14.11
CA THR A 1293 63.26 -9.54 13.82
C THR A 1293 63.34 -8.64 15.05
N GLY A 1294 62.76 -9.05 16.18
CA GLY A 1294 62.72 -8.27 17.42
C GLY A 1294 61.88 -6.99 17.32
N ALA A 1295 60.95 -6.93 16.35
CA ALA A 1295 59.96 -5.86 16.22
C ALA A 1295 58.90 -5.98 17.33
N LEU A 1296 58.53 -7.21 17.68
CA LEU A 1296 57.62 -7.52 18.80
C LEU A 1296 58.44 -7.98 20.01
N ARG A 1297 58.39 -7.21 21.11
CA ARG A 1297 59.11 -7.51 22.37
C ARG A 1297 58.16 -7.45 23.57
N PRO A 1298 58.39 -8.27 24.61
CA PRO A 1298 57.52 -8.27 25.80
C PRO A 1298 57.49 -6.92 26.52
N ARG A 1299 58.56 -6.12 26.43
CA ARG A 1299 58.62 -4.77 27.02
C ARG A 1299 57.81 -3.71 26.27
N TRP A 1300 57.56 -3.91 24.98
CA TRP A 1300 56.90 -2.90 24.14
C TRP A 1300 55.44 -3.23 23.89
N CYS A 1301 55.12 -4.50 23.65
CA CYS A 1301 53.75 -4.96 23.46
C CYS A 1301 53.54 -6.33 24.13
N PRO A 1302 53.33 -6.36 25.46
CA PRO A 1302 53.27 -7.62 26.21
C PRO A 1302 52.07 -8.49 25.79
N VAL A 1303 50.92 -7.87 25.48
CA VAL A 1303 49.70 -8.58 25.07
C VAL A 1303 49.92 -9.33 23.76
N LEU A 1304 50.29 -8.63 22.69
CA LEU A 1304 50.47 -9.25 21.38
C LEU A 1304 51.70 -10.16 21.35
N TYR A 1305 52.72 -9.90 22.17
CA TYR A 1305 53.85 -10.83 22.35
C TYR A 1305 53.37 -12.19 22.87
N ALA A 1306 52.57 -12.20 23.94
CA ALA A 1306 52.00 -13.44 24.47
C ALA A 1306 51.10 -14.15 23.45
N VAL A 1307 50.29 -13.40 22.68
CA VAL A 1307 49.40 -13.94 21.63
C VAL A 1307 50.20 -14.55 20.48
N ALA A 1308 51.23 -13.86 19.99
CA ALA A 1308 52.09 -14.35 18.91
C ALA A 1308 52.87 -15.61 19.34
N VAL A 1309 53.41 -15.63 20.57
CA VAL A 1309 54.09 -16.81 21.11
C VAL A 1309 53.13 -18.01 21.21
N ALA A 1310 51.91 -17.79 21.70
CA ALA A 1310 50.89 -18.83 21.81
C ALA A 1310 50.52 -19.43 20.44
N HIS A 1311 50.23 -18.58 19.44
CA HIS A 1311 49.85 -19.03 18.09
C HIS A 1311 50.99 -19.71 17.36
N VAL A 1312 52.22 -19.16 17.44
CA VAL A 1312 53.40 -19.77 16.83
C VAL A 1312 53.73 -21.10 17.49
N ASN A 1313 53.65 -21.21 18.83
CA ASN A 1313 53.84 -22.48 19.54
C ASN A 1313 52.80 -23.51 19.09
N SER A 1314 51.52 -23.14 19.07
CA SER A 1314 50.43 -24.02 18.65
C SER A 1314 50.63 -24.48 17.20
N PHE A 1315 50.97 -23.58 16.28
CA PHE A 1315 51.20 -23.90 14.87
C PHE A 1315 52.39 -24.86 14.68
N ILE A 1316 53.52 -24.56 15.32
CA ILE A 1316 54.76 -25.36 15.21
C ILE A 1316 54.57 -26.80 15.69
N PHE A 1317 53.78 -27.00 16.76
CA PHE A 1317 53.51 -28.32 17.33
C PHE A 1317 52.20 -28.96 16.88
N SER A 1318 51.40 -28.28 16.05
CA SER A 1318 50.19 -28.86 15.46
C SER A 1318 50.55 -30.07 14.60
N GLN A 1319 49.80 -31.17 14.75
CA GLN A 1319 50.01 -32.41 13.99
C GLN A 1319 48.78 -32.76 13.15
N ASP A 1320 48.20 -31.76 12.46
CA ASP A 1320 47.04 -32.00 11.62
C ASP A 1320 47.43 -32.74 10.31
N PRO A 1321 47.03 -34.02 10.11
CA PRO A 1321 47.40 -34.78 8.93
C PRO A 1321 46.80 -34.20 7.63
N GLN A 1322 45.68 -33.47 7.72
CA GLN A 1322 44.96 -32.92 6.57
C GLN A 1322 45.54 -31.59 6.04
N SER A 1323 46.56 -31.03 6.70
CA SER A 1323 47.17 -29.76 6.27
C SER A 1323 47.86 -29.86 4.89
N SER A 1324 47.80 -28.79 4.10
CA SER A 1324 48.46 -28.70 2.78
C SER A 1324 49.99 -28.83 2.90
N ASP A 1325 50.65 -29.23 1.82
CA ASP A 1325 52.11 -29.40 1.80
C ASP A 1325 52.85 -28.09 2.09
N GLU A 1326 52.32 -26.95 1.64
CA GLU A 1326 52.84 -25.63 1.95
C GLU A 1326 52.81 -25.33 3.46
N VAL A 1327 51.70 -25.64 4.13
CA VAL A 1327 51.54 -25.46 5.58
C VAL A 1327 52.50 -26.37 6.33
N LYS A 1328 52.67 -27.62 5.89
CA LYS A 1328 53.64 -28.57 6.46
C LYS A 1328 55.08 -28.09 6.30
N ALA A 1329 55.43 -27.58 5.12
CA ALA A 1329 56.75 -27.03 4.84
C ALA A 1329 57.04 -25.78 5.69
N ALA A 1330 56.08 -24.85 5.76
CA ALA A 1330 56.19 -23.66 6.59
C ALA A 1330 56.34 -23.99 8.08
N ARG A 1331 55.59 -24.98 8.58
CA ARG A 1331 55.69 -25.48 9.97
C ARG A 1331 57.09 -26.02 10.29
N ARG A 1332 57.64 -26.87 9.41
CA ARG A 1332 59.00 -27.42 9.59
C ARG A 1332 60.06 -26.31 9.52
N SER A 1333 59.92 -25.39 8.58
CA SER A 1333 60.80 -24.23 8.41
C SER A 1333 60.80 -23.33 9.65
N MET A 1334 59.62 -22.98 10.19
CA MET A 1334 59.53 -22.21 11.44
C MET A 1334 60.15 -22.96 12.63
N LEU A 1335 59.87 -24.27 12.78
CA LEU A 1335 60.45 -25.05 13.88
C LEU A 1335 61.99 -25.11 13.81
N GLN A 1336 62.56 -25.34 12.63
CA GLN A 1336 64.01 -25.31 12.42
C GLN A 1336 64.59 -23.95 12.77
N LYS A 1337 63.98 -22.87 12.26
CA LYS A 1337 64.43 -21.50 12.55
C LYS A 1337 64.31 -21.17 14.04
N THR A 1338 63.27 -21.64 14.73
CA THR A 1338 63.15 -21.47 16.19
C THR A 1338 64.26 -22.15 16.96
N TRP A 1339 64.70 -23.34 16.52
CA TRP A 1339 65.78 -24.05 17.19
C TRP A 1339 67.15 -23.37 16.99
N LEU A 1340 67.36 -22.77 15.81
CA LEU A 1340 68.55 -22.01 15.42
C LEU A 1340 68.56 -20.55 15.92
N LEU A 1341 67.53 -20.10 16.65
CA LEU A 1341 67.49 -18.73 17.19
C LEU A 1341 68.66 -18.47 18.14
N ALA A 1342 69.38 -17.36 17.91
CA ALA A 1342 70.45 -16.90 18.77
C ALA A 1342 69.95 -16.32 20.11
N ASP A 1343 68.70 -15.82 20.15
CA ASP A 1343 68.06 -15.30 21.36
C ASP A 1343 67.51 -16.47 22.19
N GLU A 1344 68.25 -16.83 23.25
CA GLU A 1344 67.88 -17.96 24.11
C GLU A 1344 66.53 -17.75 24.82
N GLY A 1345 66.19 -16.50 25.17
CA GLY A 1345 64.93 -16.18 25.85
C GLY A 1345 63.74 -16.44 24.94
N LEU A 1346 63.76 -15.88 23.73
CA LEU A 1346 62.70 -16.11 22.74
C LEU A 1346 62.58 -17.59 22.36
N ARG A 1347 63.72 -18.28 22.18
CA ARG A 1347 63.74 -19.73 21.92
C ARG A 1347 63.05 -20.50 23.04
N GLN A 1348 63.31 -20.15 24.29
CA GLN A 1348 62.68 -20.80 25.43
C GLN A 1348 61.17 -20.54 25.45
N HIS A 1349 60.73 -19.30 25.21
CA HIS A 1349 59.31 -18.93 25.17
C HIS A 1349 58.55 -19.69 24.08
N LEU A 1350 59.09 -19.76 22.86
CA LEU A 1350 58.45 -20.43 21.73
C LEU A 1350 58.37 -21.96 21.88
N LEU A 1351 59.37 -22.60 22.52
CA LEU A 1351 59.40 -24.06 22.67
C LEU A 1351 58.64 -24.55 23.92
N HIS A 1352 58.75 -23.82 25.03
CA HIS A 1352 58.24 -24.24 26.34
C HIS A 1352 56.88 -23.64 26.72
N TYR A 1353 56.24 -22.85 25.85
CA TYR A 1353 54.90 -22.34 26.12
C TYR A 1353 53.90 -23.45 26.49
N LYS A 1354 53.15 -23.21 27.58
CA LYS A 1354 52.14 -24.11 28.14
C LYS A 1354 50.72 -23.56 27.96
N LEU A 1355 50.39 -22.47 28.67
CA LEU A 1355 49.03 -21.91 28.77
C LEU A 1355 49.12 -20.38 28.94
N PRO A 1356 48.12 -19.62 28.47
CA PRO A 1356 48.04 -18.18 28.75
C PRO A 1356 47.76 -17.95 30.24
N ASN A 1357 48.48 -17.01 30.86
CA ASN A 1357 48.29 -16.62 32.26
C ASN A 1357 48.66 -15.15 32.46
N SER A 1358 47.64 -14.29 32.62
CA SER A 1358 47.79 -12.84 32.78
C SER A 1358 48.42 -12.39 34.10
N THR A 1359 48.54 -13.29 35.09
CA THR A 1359 49.16 -12.97 36.40
C THR A 1359 50.69 -12.95 36.33
N LEU A 1360 51.28 -13.56 35.31
CA LEU A 1360 52.72 -13.59 35.09
C LEU A 1360 53.18 -12.42 34.20
N PRO A 1361 54.39 -11.87 34.40
CA PRO A 1361 54.87 -10.69 33.67
C PRO A 1361 54.97 -10.90 32.15
N GLU A 1362 55.21 -12.14 31.72
CA GLU A 1362 55.28 -12.54 30.30
C GLU A 1362 53.89 -12.86 29.70
N GLY A 1363 52.86 -13.07 30.53
CA GLY A 1363 51.50 -13.40 30.09
C GLY A 1363 51.23 -14.89 29.81
N PHE A 1364 52.17 -15.78 30.12
CA PHE A 1364 52.01 -17.22 29.92
C PHE A 1364 52.86 -18.05 30.88
N GLU A 1365 52.43 -19.30 31.10
CA GLU A 1365 53.20 -20.32 31.80
C GLU A 1365 54.15 -21.05 30.84
N LEU A 1366 55.33 -21.39 31.34
CA LEU A 1366 56.31 -22.22 30.65
C LEU A 1366 56.41 -23.61 31.29
N TYR A 1367 56.57 -24.64 30.47
CA TYR A 1367 56.98 -25.96 30.93
C TYR A 1367 58.43 -25.92 31.44
N SER A 1368 58.67 -26.52 32.61
CA SER A 1368 60.03 -26.68 33.17
C SER A 1368 60.89 -27.63 32.34
N GLN A 1369 60.28 -28.63 31.70
CA GLN A 1369 60.90 -29.54 30.74
C GLN A 1369 59.95 -29.75 29.56
N LEU A 1370 60.49 -29.81 28.34
CA LEU A 1370 59.71 -30.04 27.13
C LEU A 1370 58.90 -31.35 27.24
N PRO A 1371 57.58 -31.33 26.98
CA PRO A 1371 56.77 -32.54 26.95
C PRO A 1371 57.39 -33.60 26.00
N PRO A 1372 57.39 -34.88 26.38
CA PRO A 1372 58.13 -35.92 25.65
C PRO A 1372 57.72 -36.01 24.17
N LEU A 1373 56.43 -35.81 23.85
CA LEU A 1373 55.93 -35.73 22.48
C LEU A 1373 56.58 -34.60 21.65
N ARG A 1374 56.70 -33.41 22.24
CA ARG A 1374 57.33 -32.25 21.57
C ARG A 1374 58.83 -32.44 21.43
N GLN A 1375 59.48 -33.01 22.45
CA GLN A 1375 60.91 -33.31 22.43
C GLN A 1375 61.26 -34.35 21.35
N HIS A 1376 60.45 -35.41 21.22
CA HIS A 1376 60.64 -36.45 20.21
C HIS A 1376 60.45 -35.90 18.78
N TYR A 1377 59.48 -34.98 18.60
CA TYR A 1377 59.25 -34.30 17.33
C TYR A 1377 60.41 -33.39 16.93
N LEU A 1378 60.94 -32.61 17.89
CA LEU A 1378 62.14 -31.78 17.70
C LEU A 1378 63.36 -32.62 17.30
N GLN A 1379 63.61 -33.73 18.01
CA GLN A 1379 64.73 -34.64 17.73
C GLN A 1379 64.64 -35.27 16.33
N ARG A 1380 63.42 -35.59 15.89
CA ARG A 1380 63.18 -36.17 14.56
C ARG A 1380 63.45 -35.17 13.42
N LEU A 1381 63.28 -33.88 13.67
CA LEU A 1381 63.58 -32.82 12.71
C LEU A 1381 65.07 -32.45 12.70
N THR A 1382 65.73 -32.42 13.86
CA THR A 1382 67.18 -32.16 13.91
C THR A 1382 68.00 -33.27 13.27
N SER A 1383 67.57 -34.53 13.38
CA SER A 1383 68.23 -35.65 12.69
C SER A 1383 68.10 -35.57 11.16
N THR A 1384 66.98 -35.07 10.63
CA THR A 1384 66.82 -34.86 9.18
C THR A 1384 67.66 -33.70 8.62
N VAL A 1385 67.95 -32.66 9.41
CA VAL A 1385 68.80 -31.54 8.98
C VAL A 1385 70.27 -31.94 8.92
N LEU A 1386 70.73 -32.71 9.91
CA LEU A 1386 72.09 -33.23 9.94
C LEU A 1386 72.38 -34.22 8.79
N GLN A 1387 71.36 -34.88 8.25
CA GLN A 1387 71.51 -35.77 7.08
C GLN A 1387 71.58 -35.02 5.74
N ASN A 1388 70.88 -33.89 5.59
CA ASN A 1388 70.88 -33.13 4.33
C ASN A 1388 72.07 -32.15 4.20
N GLY A 1389 72.69 -31.72 5.31
CA GLY A 1389 73.84 -30.81 5.30
C GLY A 1389 75.17 -31.42 4.83
N VAL A 1390 75.23 -32.73 4.58
CA VAL A 1390 76.47 -33.43 4.14
C VAL A 1390 76.50 -33.66 2.62
N SER A 1391 75.49 -33.21 1.87
CA SER A 1391 75.43 -33.39 0.40
C SER A 1391 75.62 -32.11 -0.44
N GLU A 1392 75.87 -30.95 0.17
CA GLU A 1392 76.10 -29.67 -0.53
C GLU A 1392 77.38 -28.92 -0.11
N THR A 1393 78.45 -29.65 0.25
CA THR A 1393 79.82 -29.10 0.37
C THR A 1393 80.79 -29.81 -0.55
#